data_AF-A0A8C5PC80-F1
#
_entry.id   AF-A0A8C5PC80-F1
#
_cell.length_a   1.000
_cell.length_b   1.000
_cell.length_c   1.000
_cell.angle_alpha   90.00
_cell.angle_beta   90.00
_cell.angle_gamma   90.00
#
_symmetry.space_group_name_H-M   'P 1'
#
loop_
_entity.id
_entity.type
_entity.pdbx_description
1 polymer ?
#
loop_
_entity_poly.entity_id
_entity_poly.type
_entity_poly.pdbx_seq_one_letter_code
_entity_poly.pdbx_strand_id
1 'polypeptide(L)'
;MIHPAGYRVLHVGVLHLFPLWLLLDLTYAQFRYSIPEELNRGEIVGNIAKDLGTDVAKLVAANLQVLSDSDSQYFSVNVNNGAILVNDRIDREVLCGQSITCILNLKFAIENPVEVYRIEVEILDINDNSPRFQSEELTLKINELASPGARFLIPNAQDPDIGNNALQEYHLSPSENFALIVKKRTDGSKFPELILEKALDREQTAVHHLVLKAEDGGVPCRSSTMQITVIVLDANDNHPAFDQPSYNVQLKENALKNSLVIKLNATDLDEGPNGEIEYFFSSHNSETLSNIFQLNSDTGEIRVIGNLDFEEISIYEIDIEARDKGTPIMEEHCSVIVHIIDVNDNTPEMTISAFSSSVPEDSPAGTVVAVITIKDKDHGDNGRVQCQVDKNLPFTVREDFEHQFSLITSDQLDRESVSEYQITITARDMGSPPLSTVQVISVVVSDVNDNAPQFVEPVYEVFVQENNKAGELLCTVSATDPDLDQNSRLSYSILQNPKEDYTSSSHIYINSENGQVYLKFPLDYEKINYFQFQIEVTDAGSPPLKNKTVVHVFVLDQNDNSPVVVFPLVGTNSIAQCKISRSTGPNIMVSKISAVDHDSGRNAWLSYNLLEATDPTLFSIVMRTGEIKTKRAIQDVDPSIHELLLLVKDSGEPCLSTSVTVMMTLEDKDLEISHGVKDHSKKRNISSLTLYLIVCLIVISVISLIGLAALGIKIHKCENKNFPLCCRQSQKKPVVTGTKLHGTFQLHPSLCNTIIGVRVDCAGNIPSNRRVRTCFSPVSDISEFMFMRPPHVTANSSSPGILVPDPNFSIASNEQAQANVDWHFSQAQKPSTSGAQPTEESGVWPNNPAETERLQAMILASATGTGHPMKPHRLALTHSLVLHYGLYKKMIVFKPYQASQHDMCRFHSEDYIDFLQRVSPNNMQGFTKSLNTFNVGDDCPVFPGLFEFCSRYTGASLQGATQLNNKICDIAINWAGGLHHAKKFEASGFCYVNDIVIGILELLKYHPRVLYIDIDIHHGDGVQEAFYLTDRVMTVSFHKYGNYFFPGTGDMYEVGAESGRYYCLNVPLRDGIDDQSYRHLFQPVIKQVIDFYQPTCIVLQCGADSLGCDRLGCFNLSIRGHGDCVQYVKSFNIPLLVLGGGGYTVRNVARCWTYETSLLVDETISEELPYSEYFEYFAPDFTLHPDVSTRIENQNSRQYLDQIRQTIFENLKMLNHAPSVQIHDVPSDLLSYERTDEPDPEERGSEDNYTRPEAANEFYDGDHDNDKESDVEI
;
A
#
# COMPACT_ATOMS: atom_id res chain seq x y z
N MET A 1 65.77 -5.25 46.25
CA MET A 1 66.72 -6.33 46.63
C MET A 1 67.74 -6.51 45.51
N ILE A 2 68.95 -6.97 45.84
CA ILE A 2 69.91 -7.66 44.96
C ILE A 2 70.52 -6.87 43.77
N HIS A 3 71.85 -6.94 43.72
CA HIS A 3 72.78 -6.53 42.66
C HIS A 3 72.50 -7.13 41.26
N PRO A 4 73.18 -6.60 40.23
CA PRO A 4 74.17 -7.45 39.54
C PRO A 4 75.64 -7.03 39.77
N ALA A 5 76.54 -7.90 39.34
CA ALA A 5 78.00 -7.79 39.47
C ALA A 5 78.64 -6.89 38.37
N GLY A 6 79.91 -6.48 38.45
CA GLY A 6 80.94 -6.83 39.44
C GLY A 6 82.27 -6.07 39.25
N TYR A 7 83.28 -6.45 40.03
CA TYR A 7 84.55 -5.73 40.17
C TYR A 7 85.53 -5.89 38.99
N ARG A 8 86.35 -4.85 38.78
CA ARG A 8 87.76 -4.96 38.37
C ARG A 8 88.66 -4.30 39.42
N VAL A 9 89.93 -4.70 39.43
CA VAL A 9 90.89 -4.48 40.55
C VAL A 9 92.04 -3.55 40.12
N LEU A 10 92.51 -2.68 41.03
CA LEU A 10 93.90 -2.21 41.07
C LEU A 10 94.28 -1.62 42.46
N HIS A 11 95.50 -1.91 42.94
CA HIS A 11 96.17 -1.29 44.10
C HIS A 11 96.95 -0.02 43.64
N VAL A 12 97.51 0.87 44.49
CA VAL A 12 98.71 0.68 45.36
C VAL A 12 98.98 1.92 46.26
N GLY A 13 99.38 1.68 47.52
CA GLY A 13 100.44 2.43 48.27
C GLY A 13 100.16 3.87 48.78
N VAL A 14 100.96 4.48 49.69
CA VAL A 14 102.24 4.11 50.38
C VAL A 14 102.28 4.69 51.83
N LEU A 15 103.28 4.32 52.65
CA LEU A 15 103.44 4.48 54.11
C LEU A 15 103.86 5.87 54.68
N HIS A 16 103.72 6.01 56.01
CA HIS A 16 104.36 6.98 56.94
C HIS A 16 105.90 6.90 57.03
N LEU A 17 106.55 7.87 57.72
CA LEU A 17 107.72 7.62 58.61
C LEU A 17 107.98 8.74 59.67
N PHE A 18 108.83 8.41 60.67
CA PHE A 18 109.31 9.17 61.87
C PHE A 18 110.75 9.77 61.61
N PRO A 19 111.68 10.13 62.58
CA PRO A 19 111.67 10.36 64.06
C PRO A 19 112.47 11.64 64.54
N LEU A 20 112.66 11.80 65.89
CA LEU A 20 113.84 12.32 66.70
C LEU A 20 113.37 13.16 67.92
N TRP A 21 114.14 13.45 69.00
CA TRP A 21 115.07 12.66 69.87
C TRP A 21 115.44 13.49 71.14
N LEU A 22 115.56 12.82 72.31
CA LEU A 22 116.31 13.14 73.56
C LEU A 22 116.79 14.59 73.93
N LEU A 23 116.51 14.98 75.20
CA LEU A 23 117.47 15.61 76.13
C LEU A 23 117.02 15.47 77.60
N LEU A 24 117.97 15.54 78.55
CA LEU A 24 117.80 15.58 80.02
C LEU A 24 118.00 17.05 80.50
N ASP A 25 117.75 17.49 81.74
CA ASP A 25 117.71 16.81 83.05
C ASP A 25 116.90 17.65 84.10
N LEU A 26 116.91 17.23 85.38
CA LEU A 26 116.39 17.93 86.58
C LEU A 26 114.86 18.08 86.72
N THR A 27 114.29 17.35 87.69
CA THR A 27 112.96 17.63 88.26
C THR A 27 113.04 17.70 89.79
N TYR A 28 112.40 18.71 90.39
CA TYR A 28 111.95 18.62 91.79
C TYR A 28 110.71 17.70 91.81
N ALA A 29 110.63 16.78 92.77
CA ALA A 29 109.48 15.89 92.90
C ALA A 29 108.25 16.67 93.42
N GLN A 30 107.43 17.17 92.50
CA GLN A 30 106.16 17.80 92.79
C GLN A 30 105.04 16.74 92.75
N PHE A 31 104.31 16.58 93.85
CA PHE A 31 103.28 15.55 93.95
C PHE A 31 101.98 16.02 93.27
N ARG A 32 101.41 15.16 92.41
CA ARG A 32 100.10 15.38 91.80
C ARG A 32 99.20 14.19 92.11
N TYR A 33 97.99 14.47 92.59
CA TYR A 33 96.91 13.51 92.65
C TYR A 33 95.82 13.97 91.68
N SER A 34 95.07 13.02 91.11
CA SER A 34 93.87 13.33 90.32
C SER A 34 92.72 12.57 90.96
N ILE A 35 91.65 13.28 91.30
CA ILE A 35 90.44 12.72 91.92
C ILE A 35 89.22 13.13 91.10
N PRO A 36 88.19 12.28 91.00
CA PRO A 36 86.88 12.75 90.57
C PRO A 36 86.35 13.80 91.55
N GLU A 37 85.50 14.69 91.04
CA GLU A 37 84.63 15.52 91.87
C GLU A 37 83.54 14.72 92.59
N GLU A 38 82.66 15.39 93.34
CA GLU A 38 81.56 14.77 94.11
C GLU A 38 81.93 13.64 95.08
N LEU A 39 83.23 13.51 95.39
CA LEU A 39 83.71 12.54 96.37
C LEU A 39 83.13 12.82 97.77
N ASN A 40 82.71 11.74 98.42
CA ASN A 40 82.19 11.78 99.77
C ASN A 40 83.24 12.34 100.75
N ARG A 41 82.79 13.15 101.71
CA ARG A 41 83.63 13.65 102.80
C ARG A 41 84.28 12.49 103.56
N GLY A 42 85.61 12.50 103.64
CA GLY A 42 86.43 11.47 104.26
C GLY A 42 87.11 10.51 103.28
N GLU A 43 86.82 10.57 101.98
CA GLU A 43 87.49 9.75 100.96
C GLU A 43 88.97 10.11 100.78
N ILE A 44 89.80 9.11 100.44
CA ILE A 44 91.26 9.24 100.43
C ILE A 44 91.76 9.76 99.07
N VAL A 45 92.37 10.95 99.09
CA VAL A 45 93.01 11.60 97.92
C VAL A 45 94.40 11.03 97.63
N GLY A 46 95.15 10.68 98.68
CA GLY A 46 96.54 10.20 98.59
C GLY A 46 97.14 9.88 99.95
N ASN A 47 98.40 9.39 99.99
CA ASN A 47 99.09 9.16 101.25
C ASN A 47 100.51 9.77 101.24
N ILE A 48 100.63 10.92 101.89
CA ILE A 48 101.84 11.73 101.85
C ILE A 48 103.01 11.11 102.62
N ALA A 49 102.75 10.24 103.60
CA ALA A 49 103.81 9.52 104.31
C ALA A 49 104.52 8.52 103.41
N LYS A 50 103.73 7.72 102.70
CA LYS A 50 104.20 6.75 101.71
C LYS A 50 104.91 7.43 100.55
N ASP A 51 104.33 8.51 100.02
CA ASP A 51 104.81 9.13 98.78
C ASP A 51 106.06 10.01 99.01
N LEU A 52 106.24 10.55 100.22
CA LEU A 52 107.53 11.12 100.69
C LEU A 52 108.58 10.06 101.06
N GLY A 53 108.23 8.77 101.09
CA GLY A 53 109.13 7.68 101.47
C GLY A 53 109.55 7.70 102.95
N THR A 54 108.72 8.25 103.84
CA THR A 54 109.03 8.40 105.27
C THR A 54 108.18 7.50 106.17
N ASP A 55 108.70 7.19 107.36
CA ASP A 55 107.94 6.48 108.39
C ASP A 55 106.96 7.45 109.06
N VAL A 56 105.71 7.02 109.27
CA VAL A 56 104.66 7.76 109.99
C VAL A 56 105.14 8.22 111.36
N ALA A 57 105.96 7.40 112.05
CA ALA A 57 106.57 7.77 113.33
C ALA A 57 107.49 9.00 113.24
N LYS A 58 108.12 9.27 112.08
CA LYS A 58 108.92 10.48 111.87
C LYS A 58 108.05 11.70 111.59
N LEU A 59 106.93 11.56 110.89
CA LEU A 59 106.05 12.69 110.56
C LEU A 59 105.34 13.25 111.81
N VAL A 60 104.91 12.37 112.72
CA VAL A 60 104.39 12.76 114.04
C VAL A 60 105.49 13.46 114.86
N ALA A 61 106.74 13.02 114.77
CA ALA A 61 107.88 13.65 115.45
C ALA A 61 108.36 14.97 114.81
N ALA A 62 107.96 15.27 113.57
CA ALA A 62 108.42 16.43 112.79
C ALA A 62 107.35 17.54 112.61
N ASN A 63 106.19 17.39 113.28
CA ASN A 63 105.11 18.39 113.38
C ASN A 63 104.56 18.89 112.03
N LEU A 64 104.04 17.97 111.20
CA LEU A 64 103.42 18.30 109.92
C LEU A 64 102.18 19.20 110.10
N GLN A 65 102.19 20.37 109.45
CA GLN A 65 101.09 21.35 109.45
C GLN A 65 100.62 21.63 108.01
N VAL A 66 99.30 21.66 107.80
CA VAL A 66 98.71 22.14 106.54
C VAL A 66 98.73 23.67 106.55
N LEU A 67 99.22 24.27 105.46
CA LEU A 67 99.26 25.72 105.30
C LEU A 67 97.89 26.19 104.78
N SER A 68 97.20 27.02 105.55
CA SER A 68 95.86 27.51 105.24
C SER A 68 95.87 28.43 104.02
N ASP A 69 95.19 28.00 102.97
CA ASP A 69 95.00 28.69 101.68
C ASP A 69 93.55 28.49 101.20
N SER A 70 93.08 29.20 100.16
CA SER A 70 91.69 29.06 99.66
C SER A 70 91.30 27.61 99.37
N ASP A 71 92.21 26.89 98.73
CA ASP A 71 92.02 25.53 98.24
C ASP A 71 92.13 24.50 99.38
N SER A 72 92.67 24.90 100.54
CA SER A 72 92.90 24.00 101.67
C SER A 72 91.60 23.57 102.38
N GLN A 73 90.49 24.28 102.18
CA GLN A 73 89.20 23.89 102.80
C GLN A 73 88.67 22.55 102.27
N TYR A 74 89.02 22.17 101.03
CA TYR A 74 88.56 20.92 100.43
C TYR A 74 89.32 19.68 100.92
N PHE A 75 90.42 19.85 101.66
CA PHE A 75 91.31 18.76 102.05
C PHE A 75 91.71 18.80 103.53
N SER A 76 91.84 17.63 104.14
CA SER A 76 92.39 17.46 105.49
C SER A 76 93.48 16.39 105.48
N VAL A 77 94.43 16.45 106.41
CA VAL A 77 95.54 15.48 106.48
C VAL A 77 95.54 14.77 107.82
N ASN A 78 95.39 13.46 107.79
CA ASN A 78 95.40 12.62 108.99
C ASN A 78 96.85 12.29 109.38
N VAL A 79 97.39 13.10 110.29
CA VAL A 79 98.80 13.03 110.75
C VAL A 79 99.17 11.65 111.34
N ASN A 80 98.18 10.86 111.81
CA ASN A 80 98.42 9.54 112.40
C ASN A 80 98.68 8.42 111.37
N ASN A 81 98.44 8.66 110.08
CA ASN A 81 98.68 7.67 109.02
C ASN A 81 99.14 8.26 107.67
N GLY A 82 99.25 9.58 107.55
CA GLY A 82 99.66 10.28 106.34
C GLY A 82 98.60 10.39 105.23
N ALA A 83 97.35 9.97 105.48
CA ALA A 83 96.29 10.04 104.46
C ALA A 83 95.78 11.49 104.29
N ILE A 84 95.67 11.93 103.03
CA ILE A 84 94.96 13.15 102.65
C ILE A 84 93.51 12.76 102.37
N LEU A 85 92.55 13.46 102.97
CA LEU A 85 91.12 13.14 102.93
C LEU A 85 90.31 14.33 102.42
N VAL A 86 89.28 14.09 101.60
CA VAL A 86 88.32 15.12 101.17
C VAL A 86 87.56 15.66 102.38
N ASN A 87 87.51 16.99 102.56
CA ASN A 87 86.88 17.64 103.71
C ASN A 87 85.51 18.28 103.40
N ASP A 88 85.32 18.89 102.23
CA ASP A 88 84.06 19.50 101.81
C ASP A 88 83.77 19.14 100.34
N ARG A 89 82.51 19.28 99.88
CA ARG A 89 82.09 18.94 98.50
C ARG A 89 82.92 19.73 97.48
N ILE A 90 83.44 19.02 96.48
CA ILE A 90 84.16 19.61 95.34
C ILE A 90 83.23 19.46 94.13
N ASP A 91 82.83 20.60 93.57
CA ASP A 91 81.91 20.78 92.44
C ASP A 91 82.69 21.57 91.38
N ARG A 92 82.95 20.96 90.23
CA ARG A 92 83.88 21.47 89.23
C ARG A 92 83.25 22.56 88.37
N GLU A 93 81.95 22.51 88.13
CA GLU A 93 81.19 23.48 87.32
C GLU A 93 81.11 24.83 88.04
N VAL A 94 80.92 24.84 89.36
CA VAL A 94 80.92 26.07 90.17
C VAL A 94 82.34 26.62 90.38
N LEU A 95 83.35 25.76 90.52
CA LEU A 95 84.74 26.20 90.78
C LEU A 95 85.51 26.61 89.52
N CYS A 96 85.28 25.92 88.41
CA CYS A 96 86.08 25.99 87.20
C CYS A 96 85.25 26.20 85.91
N GLY A 97 83.93 25.97 85.95
CA GLY A 97 83.04 26.10 84.79
C GLY A 97 83.52 25.26 83.60
N GLN A 98 83.41 25.80 82.39
CA GLN A 98 83.90 25.14 81.18
C GLN A 98 85.44 25.23 80.97
N SER A 99 86.22 25.47 82.04
CA SER A 99 87.70 25.38 81.99
C SER A 99 88.15 23.94 81.79
N ILE A 100 88.99 23.71 80.77
CA ILE A 100 89.55 22.40 80.39
C ILE A 100 90.37 21.75 81.53
N THR A 101 90.86 22.53 82.48
CA THR A 101 91.62 22.05 83.65
C THR A 101 91.13 22.69 84.93
N CYS A 102 90.96 21.88 85.97
CA CYS A 102 90.58 22.32 87.32
C CYS A 102 91.60 21.73 88.32
N ILE A 103 92.38 22.58 88.99
CA ILE A 103 93.50 22.15 89.86
C ILE A 103 93.48 22.94 91.17
N LEU A 104 93.30 22.24 92.28
CA LEU A 104 93.35 22.77 93.64
C LEU A 104 94.73 22.54 94.27
N ASN A 105 95.20 23.46 95.09
CA ASN A 105 96.60 23.54 95.55
C ASN A 105 96.72 23.32 97.06
N LEU A 106 97.03 22.08 97.46
CA LEU A 106 97.28 21.75 98.86
C LEU A 106 98.77 21.96 99.21
N LYS A 107 99.03 22.70 100.29
CA LYS A 107 100.39 23.04 100.74
C LYS A 107 100.57 22.61 102.19
N PHE A 108 101.71 22.02 102.53
CA PHE A 108 102.01 21.62 103.91
C PHE A 108 103.48 21.79 104.24
N ALA A 109 103.78 21.97 105.52
CA ALA A 109 105.12 22.18 106.04
C ALA A 109 105.44 21.13 107.12
N ILE A 110 106.72 20.78 107.21
CA ILE A 110 107.34 19.94 108.24
C ILE A 110 108.41 20.83 108.91
N GLU A 111 108.61 20.77 110.23
CA GLU A 111 109.39 21.79 110.94
C GLU A 111 110.82 21.40 111.33
N ASN A 112 111.18 20.11 111.34
CA ASN A 112 112.49 19.65 111.81
C ASN A 112 113.11 18.54 110.91
N PRO A 113 113.90 18.89 109.87
CA PRO A 113 114.20 20.24 109.37
C PRO A 113 112.97 20.90 108.72
N VAL A 114 113.04 22.22 108.49
CA VAL A 114 111.95 22.97 107.85
C VAL A 114 111.91 22.67 106.35
N GLU A 115 110.88 21.93 105.92
CA GLU A 115 110.64 21.56 104.53
C GLU A 115 109.17 21.84 104.15
N VAL A 116 108.94 22.40 102.96
CA VAL A 116 107.60 22.78 102.48
C VAL A 116 107.32 22.07 101.16
N TYR A 117 106.14 21.48 101.08
CA TYR A 117 105.69 20.66 99.96
C TYR A 117 104.39 21.22 99.38
N ARG A 118 104.30 21.18 98.05
CA ARG A 118 103.08 21.51 97.28
C ARG A 118 102.58 20.27 96.57
N ILE A 119 101.30 19.99 96.78
CA ILE A 119 100.51 19.01 96.05
C ILE A 119 99.59 19.78 95.10
N GLU A 120 99.50 19.33 93.87
CA GLU A 120 98.46 19.73 92.93
C GLU A 120 97.40 18.63 92.88
N VAL A 121 96.15 18.93 93.24
CA VAL A 121 95.02 18.00 93.17
C VAL A 121 94.17 18.40 91.98
N GLU A 122 94.25 17.61 90.93
CA GLU A 122 93.44 17.76 89.72
C GLU A 122 92.05 17.16 89.94
N ILE A 123 91.03 17.95 89.63
CA ILE A 123 89.62 17.58 89.75
C ILE A 123 89.13 17.10 88.39
N LEU A 124 88.73 15.84 88.33
CA LEU A 124 88.24 15.16 87.13
C LEU A 124 86.71 15.25 87.06
N ASP A 125 86.25 15.64 85.88
CA ASP A 125 84.86 15.88 85.48
C ASP A 125 83.99 14.60 85.52
N ILE A 126 82.80 14.70 86.11
CA ILE A 126 81.75 13.66 86.13
C ILE A 126 80.57 14.07 85.22
N ASN A 127 79.88 13.10 84.60
CA ASN A 127 78.61 13.34 83.89
C ASN A 127 77.47 13.57 84.89
N ASP A 128 77.49 14.74 85.53
CA ASP A 128 76.65 15.19 86.64
C ASP A 128 75.46 16.03 86.16
N ASN A 129 75.62 16.80 85.07
CA ASN A 129 74.57 17.59 84.43
C ASN A 129 73.97 16.85 83.22
N SER A 130 73.45 17.55 82.22
CA SER A 130 72.88 16.95 81.01
C SER A 130 72.55 18.04 79.98
N PRO A 131 72.63 17.75 78.67
CA PRO A 131 72.23 18.70 77.63
C PRO A 131 70.80 19.19 77.82
N ARG A 132 70.58 20.51 77.81
CA ARG A 132 69.26 21.13 77.99
C ARG A 132 68.93 22.19 76.93
N PHE A 133 67.74 22.08 76.33
CA PHE A 133 67.16 23.12 75.47
C PHE A 133 66.52 24.27 76.29
N GLN A 134 66.44 25.47 75.69
CA GLN A 134 65.82 26.65 76.32
C GLN A 134 64.28 26.61 76.26
N SER A 135 63.70 25.81 75.37
CA SER A 135 62.27 25.57 75.22
C SER A 135 62.03 24.10 74.89
N GLU A 136 60.87 23.57 75.28
CA GLU A 136 60.50 22.16 75.02
C GLU A 136 59.80 22.00 73.67
N GLU A 137 59.34 23.10 73.06
CA GLU A 137 58.66 23.17 71.77
C GLU A 137 59.25 24.29 70.89
N LEU A 138 59.23 24.09 69.57
CA LEU A 138 59.57 25.06 68.54
C LEU A 138 58.57 24.94 67.38
N THR A 139 57.92 26.05 67.00
CA THR A 139 57.11 26.11 65.78
C THR A 139 57.89 26.77 64.65
N LEU A 140 57.99 26.12 63.51
CA LEU A 140 58.49 26.69 62.26
C LEU A 140 57.32 26.88 61.29
N LYS A 141 57.36 27.95 60.49
CA LYS A 141 56.45 28.19 59.37
C LYS A 141 57.27 28.26 58.10
N ILE A 142 56.99 27.37 57.14
CA ILE A 142 57.80 27.18 55.93
C ILE A 142 56.86 27.12 54.74
N ASN A 143 57.00 28.02 53.77
CA ASN A 143 56.23 27.98 52.53
C ASN A 143 56.70 26.83 51.64
N GLU A 144 55.80 26.14 50.93
CA GLU A 144 56.17 24.89 50.26
C GLU A 144 57.10 25.03 49.06
N LEU A 145 57.03 26.17 48.37
CA LEU A 145 57.98 26.57 47.34
C LEU A 145 59.41 26.82 47.88
N ALA A 146 59.66 26.60 49.18
CA ALA A 146 61.00 26.53 49.75
C ALA A 146 61.82 25.43 49.06
N SER A 147 62.84 25.86 48.30
CA SER A 147 63.64 24.94 47.50
C SER A 147 64.43 23.94 48.38
N PRO A 148 64.52 22.65 48.00
CA PRO A 148 65.40 21.69 48.65
C PRO A 148 66.83 22.22 48.81
N GLY A 149 67.39 22.05 49.99
CA GLY A 149 68.62 22.69 50.46
C GLY A 149 68.41 23.93 51.33
N ALA A 150 67.18 24.45 51.43
CA ALA A 150 66.80 25.50 52.38
C ALA A 150 67.09 25.09 53.83
N ARG A 151 67.47 26.06 54.68
CA ARG A 151 67.96 25.80 56.03
C ARG A 151 67.28 26.68 57.08
N PHE A 152 66.90 26.06 58.18
CA PHE A 152 66.17 26.69 59.27
C PHE A 152 66.97 26.56 60.57
N LEU A 153 67.16 27.67 61.27
CA LEU A 153 67.97 27.72 62.48
C LEU A 153 67.20 27.11 63.66
N ILE A 154 67.82 26.16 64.36
CA ILE A 154 67.27 25.55 65.57
C ILE A 154 68.09 26.04 66.79
N PRO A 155 67.45 26.38 67.94
CA PRO A 155 68.17 26.64 69.18
C PRO A 155 69.05 25.47 69.61
N ASN A 156 70.29 25.75 70.01
CA ASN A 156 71.19 24.72 70.51
C ASN A 156 70.87 24.36 71.98
N ALA A 157 71.08 23.09 72.34
CA ALA A 157 71.16 22.68 73.73
C ALA A 157 72.43 23.25 74.39
N GLN A 158 72.40 23.40 75.71
CA GLN A 158 73.53 23.83 76.53
C GLN A 158 73.86 22.76 77.57
N ASP A 159 75.14 22.64 77.91
CA ASP A 159 75.65 21.63 78.83
C ASP A 159 76.81 22.20 79.66
N PRO A 160 76.81 22.08 81.00
CA PRO A 160 77.89 22.58 81.86
C PRO A 160 79.20 21.76 81.81
N ASP A 161 79.07 20.45 81.67
CA ASP A 161 80.14 19.45 81.80
C ASP A 161 81.16 19.57 80.63
N ILE A 162 82.36 18.99 80.76
CA ILE A 162 83.44 19.16 79.75
C ILE A 162 83.87 17.85 79.06
N GLY A 163 84.75 17.99 78.06
CA GLY A 163 85.41 16.86 77.40
C GLY A 163 84.43 15.93 76.67
N ASN A 164 84.23 14.74 77.23
CA ASN A 164 83.30 13.73 76.73
C ASN A 164 81.90 13.86 77.35
N ASN A 165 81.80 14.33 78.60
CA ASN A 165 80.52 14.47 79.32
C ASN A 165 79.72 15.68 78.83
N ALA A 166 80.38 16.65 78.19
CA ALA A 166 79.70 17.67 77.38
C ALA A 166 78.90 17.04 76.21
N LEU A 167 77.77 17.64 75.84
CA LEU A 167 77.02 17.49 74.59
C LEU A 167 77.86 16.99 73.39
N GLN A 168 77.62 15.73 73.01
CA GLN A 168 78.29 15.12 71.87
C GLN A 168 77.49 15.19 70.57
N GLU A 169 76.24 14.75 70.57
CA GLU A 169 75.47 14.56 69.33
C GLU A 169 74.06 15.15 69.42
N TYR A 170 73.47 15.37 68.24
CA TYR A 170 72.05 15.67 68.11
C TYR A 170 71.43 14.68 67.12
N HIS A 171 70.24 14.20 67.43
CA HIS A 171 69.51 13.25 66.59
C HIS A 171 68.10 13.78 66.32
N LEU A 172 67.71 13.86 65.05
CA LEU A 172 66.34 14.16 64.65
C LEU A 172 65.56 12.86 64.49
N SER A 173 64.27 12.87 64.82
CA SER A 173 63.34 11.81 64.45
C SER A 173 63.34 11.57 62.93
N PRO A 174 63.24 10.31 62.45
CA PRO A 174 63.16 10.02 61.02
C PRO A 174 62.06 10.83 60.31
N SER A 175 62.40 11.43 59.18
CA SER A 175 61.52 12.23 58.33
C SER A 175 61.99 12.10 56.89
N GLU A 176 61.09 12.25 55.91
CA GLU A 176 61.43 12.19 54.49
C GLU A 176 61.74 13.57 53.88
N ASN A 177 61.14 14.64 54.41
CA ASN A 177 61.34 16.00 53.91
C ASN A 177 62.47 16.72 54.65
N PHE A 178 62.78 16.35 55.89
CA PHE A 178 63.71 17.09 56.76
C PHE A 178 64.85 16.22 57.29
N ALA A 179 66.08 16.75 57.20
CA ALA A 179 67.26 16.19 57.85
C ALA A 179 67.94 17.23 58.76
N LEU A 180 68.96 16.77 59.50
CA LEU A 180 69.67 17.57 60.50
C LEU A 180 71.13 17.77 60.12
N ILE A 181 71.59 19.02 60.07
CA ILE A 181 73.00 19.37 59.91
C ILE A 181 73.51 20.00 61.20
N VAL A 182 74.39 19.30 61.91
CA VAL A 182 75.08 19.86 63.09
C VAL A 182 76.36 20.56 62.64
N LYS A 183 76.46 21.87 62.92
CA LYS A 183 77.66 22.67 62.68
C LYS A 183 78.44 22.88 63.97
N LYS A 184 79.78 22.87 63.88
CA LYS A 184 80.70 23.17 64.97
C LYS A 184 81.31 24.57 64.79
N ARG A 185 81.27 25.41 65.83
CA ARG A 185 81.90 26.75 65.84
C ARG A 185 83.39 26.66 66.20
N THR A 186 84.10 27.77 66.05
CA THR A 186 85.53 27.90 66.38
C THR A 186 85.83 27.78 67.87
N ASP A 187 84.84 28.06 68.74
CA ASP A 187 84.88 27.83 70.19
C ASP A 187 84.65 26.34 70.57
N GLY A 188 84.28 25.49 69.61
CA GLY A 188 84.00 24.07 69.81
C GLY A 188 82.52 23.71 70.01
N SER A 189 81.64 24.70 70.23
CA SER A 189 80.20 24.47 70.42
C SER A 189 79.51 23.93 69.17
N LYS A 190 78.47 23.10 69.38
CA LYS A 190 77.71 22.42 68.33
C LYS A 190 76.29 22.99 68.27
N PHE A 191 75.86 23.45 67.09
CA PHE A 191 74.50 23.95 66.87
C PHE A 191 73.81 23.24 65.69
N PRO A 192 72.51 22.91 65.80
CA PRO A 192 71.77 22.25 64.73
C PRO A 192 71.13 23.24 63.75
N GLU A 193 71.12 22.88 62.47
CA GLU A 193 70.29 23.43 61.41
C GLU A 193 69.35 22.33 60.89
N LEU A 194 68.05 22.64 60.73
CA LEU A 194 67.16 21.80 59.93
C LEU A 194 67.47 22.08 58.46
N ILE A 195 67.63 21.05 57.64
CA ILE A 195 67.69 21.18 56.18
C ILE A 195 66.50 20.48 55.54
N LEU A 196 65.93 21.11 54.53
CA LEU A 196 64.88 20.54 53.69
C LEU A 196 65.54 19.68 52.59
N GLU A 197 65.31 18.38 52.56
CA GLU A 197 65.90 17.44 51.58
C GLU A 197 64.98 17.15 50.38
N LYS A 198 63.66 17.13 50.61
CA LYS A 198 62.61 17.06 49.57
C LYS A 198 61.76 18.31 49.62
N ALA A 199 61.05 18.63 48.55
CA ALA A 199 60.03 19.69 48.59
C ALA A 199 58.96 19.40 49.67
N LEU A 200 58.21 20.44 50.02
CA LEU A 200 56.97 20.31 50.77
C LEU A 200 55.79 20.38 49.79
N ASP A 201 54.63 20.00 50.29
CA ASP A 201 53.36 19.81 49.57
C ASP A 201 52.30 19.84 50.69
N ARG A 202 51.57 20.95 50.83
CA ARG A 202 50.63 21.20 51.95
C ARG A 202 49.38 20.35 51.80
N GLU A 203 48.93 20.15 50.56
CA GLU A 203 47.77 19.35 50.16
C GLU A 203 47.97 17.89 50.59
N GLN A 204 49.21 17.39 50.50
CA GLN A 204 49.62 16.09 51.02
C GLN A 204 49.92 16.11 52.52
N THR A 205 50.62 17.11 53.07
CA THR A 205 50.97 17.17 54.50
C THR A 205 51.22 18.61 55.01
N ALA A 206 50.15 19.33 55.34
CA ALA A 206 50.18 20.69 55.89
C ALA A 206 50.96 20.85 57.23
N VAL A 207 51.17 19.78 58.00
CA VAL A 207 51.88 19.83 59.31
C VAL A 207 52.77 18.61 59.52
N HIS A 208 54.05 18.85 59.82
CA HIS A 208 54.99 17.81 60.25
C HIS A 208 55.37 17.99 61.74
N HIS A 209 55.36 16.89 62.50
CA HIS A 209 55.85 16.85 63.87
C HIS A 209 57.17 16.06 63.94
N LEU A 210 58.22 16.70 64.43
CA LEU A 210 59.57 16.15 64.56
C LEU A 210 60.02 16.24 66.02
N VAL A 211 60.99 15.40 66.41
CA VAL A 211 61.63 15.45 67.73
C VAL A 211 63.13 15.56 67.55
N LEU A 212 63.74 16.58 68.17
CA LEU A 212 65.18 16.74 68.24
C LEU A 212 65.67 16.30 69.62
N LYS A 213 66.52 15.27 69.66
CA LYS A 213 67.27 14.84 70.84
C LYS A 213 68.66 15.49 70.86
N ALA A 214 69.12 15.92 72.03
CA ALA A 214 70.50 16.31 72.31
C ALA A 214 71.10 15.33 73.33
N GLU A 215 72.33 14.86 73.11
CA GLU A 215 72.91 13.71 73.82
C GLU A 215 74.39 13.94 74.15
N ASP A 216 74.79 13.61 75.38
CA ASP A 216 76.18 13.69 75.83
C ASP A 216 77.03 12.46 75.40
N GLY A 217 78.28 12.39 75.85
CA GLY A 217 79.16 11.23 75.66
C GLY A 217 79.59 10.56 76.97
N GLY A 218 78.86 10.79 78.05
CA GLY A 218 79.15 10.27 79.38
C GLY A 218 78.72 8.82 79.59
N VAL A 219 79.03 8.27 80.77
CA VAL A 219 78.63 6.91 81.16
C VAL A 219 78.13 6.91 82.62
N PRO A 220 76.81 6.80 82.87
CA PRO A 220 75.73 6.70 81.88
C PRO A 220 75.57 7.97 81.06
N CYS A 221 75.18 7.78 79.80
CA CYS A 221 74.86 8.88 78.89
C CYS A 221 73.48 9.46 79.22
N ARG A 222 73.34 10.79 79.13
CA ARG A 222 72.10 11.54 79.38
C ARG A 222 71.73 12.37 78.16
N SER A 223 70.46 12.76 78.10
CA SER A 223 69.90 13.46 76.95
C SER A 223 68.61 14.23 77.29
N SER A 224 68.28 15.21 76.46
CA SER A 224 66.97 15.87 76.46
C SER A 224 66.38 15.94 75.04
N THR A 225 65.09 16.28 74.95
CA THR A 225 64.35 16.38 73.70
C THR A 225 63.57 17.68 73.60
N MET A 226 63.44 18.20 72.38
CA MET A 226 62.58 19.32 72.01
C MET A 226 61.69 18.90 70.83
N GLN A 227 60.39 19.22 70.88
CA GLN A 227 59.49 18.99 69.76
C GLN A 227 59.59 20.14 68.76
N ILE A 228 59.61 19.81 67.47
CA ILE A 228 59.59 20.79 66.37
C ILE A 228 58.34 20.53 65.54
N THR A 229 57.40 21.48 65.53
CA THR A 229 56.23 21.43 64.65
C THR A 229 56.48 22.37 63.48
N VAL A 230 56.55 21.81 62.27
CA VAL A 230 56.57 22.58 61.03
C VAL A 230 55.13 22.70 60.54
N ILE A 231 54.67 23.94 60.38
CA ILE A 231 53.45 24.26 59.65
C ILE A 231 53.87 24.67 58.25
N VAL A 232 53.38 23.95 57.24
CA VAL A 232 53.56 24.34 55.83
C VAL A 232 52.67 25.57 55.56
N LEU A 233 53.19 26.55 54.84
CA LEU A 233 52.43 27.71 54.42
C LEU A 233 52.13 27.61 52.92
N ASP A 234 50.84 27.61 52.65
CA ASP A 234 50.21 27.70 51.34
C ASP A 234 50.92 28.65 50.35
N ALA A 235 51.02 28.22 49.09
CA ALA A 235 51.32 29.01 47.90
C ALA A 235 50.25 28.72 46.83
N ASN A 236 50.03 29.68 45.92
CA ASN A 236 49.18 29.44 44.76
C ASN A 236 49.99 28.64 43.73
N ASP A 237 49.91 27.32 43.78
CA ASP A 237 50.66 26.40 42.92
C ASP A 237 49.82 25.27 42.28
N ASN A 238 48.59 25.07 42.75
CA ASN A 238 47.53 24.44 41.96
C ASN A 238 46.79 25.48 41.10
N HIS A 239 45.80 25.02 40.32
CA HIS A 239 44.97 25.86 39.45
C HIS A 239 43.53 25.31 39.42
N PRO A 240 42.51 26.14 39.13
CA PRO A 240 41.12 25.72 39.13
C PRO A 240 40.85 24.60 38.12
N ALA A 241 40.49 23.39 38.56
CA ALA A 241 40.24 22.26 37.66
C ALA A 241 38.73 22.00 37.47
N PHE A 242 38.25 22.05 36.22
CA PHE A 242 36.88 21.64 35.84
C PHE A 242 36.70 20.11 35.87
N ASP A 243 35.48 19.61 36.12
CA ASP A 243 35.20 18.17 36.10
C ASP A 243 35.26 17.54 34.70
N GLN A 244 34.97 18.32 33.66
CA GLN A 244 35.10 17.97 32.25
C GLN A 244 35.67 19.15 31.43
N PRO A 245 36.45 18.89 30.36
CA PRO A 245 36.99 19.93 29.48
C PRO A 245 35.92 20.55 28.56
N SER A 246 34.81 19.85 28.31
CA SER A 246 33.66 20.40 27.61
C SER A 246 32.34 19.76 28.07
N TYR A 247 31.26 20.52 27.94
CA TYR A 247 29.91 20.14 28.39
C TYR A 247 28.92 20.29 27.25
N ASN A 248 28.17 19.24 26.94
CA ASN A 248 27.11 19.29 25.92
C ASN A 248 25.76 19.46 26.60
N VAL A 249 25.03 20.52 26.24
CA VAL A 249 23.72 20.87 26.78
C VAL A 249 22.70 20.93 25.65
N GLN A 250 21.47 20.51 25.91
CA GLN A 250 20.35 20.64 24.99
C GLN A 250 19.29 21.56 25.59
N LEU A 251 18.80 22.51 24.80
CA LEU A 251 17.90 23.57 25.25
C LEU A 251 16.91 23.93 24.15
N LYS A 252 15.61 24.01 24.44
CA LYS A 252 14.61 24.46 23.44
C LYS A 252 14.77 25.96 23.18
N GLU A 253 14.53 26.40 21.96
CA GLU A 253 14.60 27.84 21.63
C GLU A 253 13.57 28.67 22.41
N ASN A 254 12.36 28.14 22.57
CA ASN A 254 11.30 28.76 23.37
C ASN A 254 11.52 28.66 24.89
N ALA A 255 12.74 28.36 25.33
CA ALA A 255 13.14 28.40 26.73
C ALA A 255 12.93 29.80 27.33
N LEU A 256 12.16 29.86 28.42
CA LEU A 256 11.88 31.11 29.12
C LEU A 256 13.17 31.77 29.63
N LYS A 257 13.21 33.11 29.56
CA LYS A 257 14.29 33.91 30.16
C LYS A 257 14.47 33.58 31.64
N ASN A 258 15.72 33.58 32.09
CA ASN A 258 16.26 33.08 33.36
C ASN A 258 16.24 31.54 33.55
N SER A 259 15.91 30.76 32.50
CA SER A 259 16.14 29.31 32.50
C SER A 259 17.62 28.99 32.73
N LEU A 260 17.88 27.90 33.45
CA LEU A 260 19.24 27.41 33.72
C LEU A 260 19.68 26.54 32.55
N VAL A 261 20.85 26.85 31.98
CA VAL A 261 21.50 26.07 30.93
C VAL A 261 22.31 24.95 31.58
N ILE A 262 23.28 25.34 32.41
CA ILE A 262 24.12 24.43 33.19
C ILE A 262 24.60 25.16 34.46
N LYS A 263 24.99 24.38 35.47
CA LYS A 263 25.84 24.87 36.56
C LYS A 263 27.18 24.16 36.47
N LEU A 264 28.24 24.94 36.33
CA LEU A 264 29.62 24.49 36.26
C LEU A 264 30.21 24.27 37.66
N ASN A 265 31.25 23.45 37.73
CA ASN A 265 31.94 23.13 38.98
C ASN A 265 33.44 22.92 38.71
N ALA A 266 34.22 24.00 38.78
CA ALA A 266 35.66 23.91 38.97
C ALA A 266 36.01 23.74 40.46
N THR A 267 37.11 23.07 40.77
CA THR A 267 37.66 22.87 42.12
C THR A 267 39.15 23.18 42.14
N ASP A 268 39.58 23.91 43.16
CA ASP A 268 40.98 24.14 43.48
C ASP A 268 41.33 23.43 44.80
N LEU A 269 42.62 23.25 45.08
CA LEU A 269 43.14 22.55 46.27
C LEU A 269 43.75 23.50 47.31
N ASP A 270 44.13 24.72 46.91
CA ASP A 270 44.89 25.66 47.74
C ASP A 270 44.02 26.36 48.82
N GLU A 271 44.63 26.99 49.82
CA GLU A 271 43.93 27.50 51.02
C GLU A 271 43.44 28.95 50.90
N GLY A 272 42.15 29.16 51.16
CA GLY A 272 41.58 30.50 51.28
C GLY A 272 41.49 31.19 49.91
N PRO A 273 42.06 32.41 49.71
CA PRO A 273 41.92 33.12 48.45
C PRO A 273 42.56 32.40 47.25
N ASN A 274 43.57 31.57 47.50
CA ASN A 274 44.19 30.74 46.48
C ASN A 274 43.20 29.67 45.98
N GLY A 275 42.39 29.10 46.87
CA GLY A 275 41.30 28.18 46.51
C GLY A 275 39.94 28.83 46.18
N GLU A 276 39.83 30.17 46.16
CA GLU A 276 38.56 30.87 45.89
C GLU A 276 38.38 31.16 44.39
N ILE A 277 37.55 30.36 43.71
CA ILE A 277 37.29 30.47 42.27
C ILE A 277 36.23 31.54 41.95
N GLU A 278 36.45 32.32 40.88
CA GLU A 278 35.44 33.10 40.16
C GLU A 278 35.37 32.69 38.67
N TYR A 279 34.16 32.65 38.10
CA TYR A 279 33.90 32.24 36.72
C TYR A 279 33.63 33.42 35.77
N PHE A 280 34.24 33.38 34.58
CA PHE A 280 34.14 34.41 33.55
C PHE A 280 33.84 33.81 32.16
N PHE A 281 33.23 34.60 31.28
CA PHE A 281 33.24 34.30 29.85
C PHE A 281 34.63 34.63 29.31
N SER A 282 35.29 33.68 28.64
CA SER A 282 36.59 33.87 28.00
C SER A 282 36.57 34.99 26.97
N SER A 283 37.71 35.65 26.76
CA SER A 283 37.89 36.71 25.77
C SER A 283 37.71 36.29 24.30
N HIS A 284 37.56 34.99 24.03
CA HIS A 284 37.30 34.43 22.70
C HIS A 284 35.81 34.41 22.30
N ASN A 285 34.89 34.59 23.26
CA ASN A 285 33.46 34.64 22.99
C ASN A 285 33.06 35.89 22.16
N SER A 286 32.01 35.77 21.36
CA SER A 286 31.44 36.91 20.65
C SER A 286 30.74 37.90 21.59
N GLU A 287 30.73 39.19 21.23
CA GLU A 287 29.93 40.21 21.94
C GLU A 287 28.42 39.90 21.91
N THR A 288 27.95 39.10 20.93
CA THR A 288 26.55 38.69 20.82
C THR A 288 26.13 37.69 21.90
N LEU A 289 27.01 36.77 22.33
CA LEU A 289 26.72 35.81 23.41
C LEU A 289 26.31 36.49 24.71
N SER A 290 26.89 37.66 25.02
CA SER A 290 26.56 38.46 26.22
C SER A 290 25.15 39.07 26.21
N ASN A 291 24.44 39.02 25.09
CA ASN A 291 23.01 39.39 25.01
C ASN A 291 22.08 38.18 25.17
N ILE A 292 22.62 36.96 25.08
CA ILE A 292 21.87 35.70 25.00
C ILE A 292 22.00 34.91 26.30
N PHE A 293 23.22 34.80 26.83
CA PHE A 293 23.53 34.07 28.06
C PHE A 293 24.15 34.97 29.13
N GLN A 294 23.87 34.65 30.39
CA GLN A 294 24.46 35.27 31.56
C GLN A 294 25.12 34.20 32.42
N LEU A 295 26.41 34.37 32.71
CA LEU A 295 27.16 33.60 33.69
C LEU A 295 27.12 34.31 35.05
N ASN A 296 27.00 33.56 36.14
CA ASN A 296 27.17 34.05 37.51
C ASN A 296 28.57 33.70 38.03
N SER A 297 29.37 34.73 38.35
CA SER A 297 30.77 34.64 38.78
C SER A 297 31.00 33.77 40.00
N ASP A 298 30.05 33.77 40.94
CA ASP A 298 30.24 33.19 42.28
C ASP A 298 29.71 31.75 42.36
N THR A 299 28.93 31.30 41.37
CA THR A 299 28.17 30.04 41.42
C THR A 299 28.28 29.15 40.20
N GLY A 300 28.91 29.61 39.12
CA GLY A 300 29.08 28.84 37.88
C GLY A 300 27.79 28.60 37.09
N GLU A 301 26.68 29.27 37.44
CA GLU A 301 25.40 29.10 36.73
C GLU A 301 25.35 29.93 35.44
N ILE A 302 25.13 29.25 34.30
CA ILE A 302 24.81 29.88 33.01
C ILE A 302 23.28 29.89 32.82
N ARG A 303 22.72 31.05 32.52
CA ARG A 303 21.27 31.26 32.35
C ARG A 303 20.94 32.03 31.07
N VAL A 304 19.79 31.75 30.46
CA VAL A 304 19.30 32.48 29.27
C VAL A 304 18.78 33.86 29.66
N ILE A 305 19.15 34.91 28.93
CA ILE A 305 18.61 36.27 29.06
C ILE A 305 18.07 36.83 27.73
N GLY A 306 18.64 36.40 26.60
CA GLY A 306 18.19 36.77 25.26
C GLY A 306 16.96 35.99 24.82
N ASN A 307 16.66 36.05 23.53
CA ASN A 307 15.83 35.04 22.88
C ASN A 307 16.78 33.99 22.30
N LEU A 308 16.27 32.79 22.05
CA LEU A 308 16.93 31.76 21.25
C LEU A 308 16.00 31.51 20.05
N ASP A 309 16.58 31.18 18.91
CA ASP A 309 15.94 31.10 17.60
C ASP A 309 16.79 30.09 16.80
N PHE A 310 16.21 28.93 16.47
CA PHE A 310 16.93 27.81 15.86
C PHE A 310 17.30 28.13 14.41
N GLU A 311 16.43 28.84 13.70
CA GLU A 311 16.61 29.28 12.31
C GLU A 311 17.73 30.33 12.19
N GLU A 312 17.98 31.15 13.22
CA GLU A 312 19.15 32.05 13.29
C GLU A 312 20.42 31.30 13.74
N ILE A 313 20.41 30.63 14.89
CA ILE A 313 21.61 29.94 15.45
C ILE A 313 21.21 28.66 16.24
N SER A 314 21.42 27.50 15.61
CA SER A 314 21.11 26.19 16.21
C SER A 314 22.15 25.62 17.19
N ILE A 315 23.38 26.18 17.25
CA ILE A 315 24.43 25.76 18.20
C ILE A 315 25.21 27.00 18.69
N TYR A 316 25.37 27.11 20.01
CA TYR A 316 26.29 28.07 20.64
C TYR A 316 27.45 27.33 21.31
N GLU A 317 28.67 27.71 20.98
CA GLU A 317 29.89 27.31 21.69
C GLU A 317 30.29 28.46 22.62
N ILE A 318 30.44 28.17 23.92
CA ILE A 318 30.66 29.17 24.97
C ILE A 318 31.92 28.80 25.75
N ASP A 319 33.00 29.56 25.55
CA ASP A 319 34.25 29.33 26.28
C ASP A 319 34.19 29.97 27.66
N ILE A 320 34.38 29.16 28.70
CA ILE A 320 34.36 29.58 30.10
C ILE A 320 35.79 29.55 30.64
N GLU A 321 36.05 30.47 31.54
CA GLU A 321 37.32 30.70 32.20
C GLU A 321 37.09 30.70 33.72
N ALA A 322 37.76 29.81 34.45
CA ALA A 322 37.81 29.85 35.90
C ALA A 322 39.14 30.48 36.33
N ARG A 323 39.09 31.39 37.31
CA ARG A 323 40.28 32.00 37.93
C ARG A 323 40.22 31.88 39.44
N ASP A 324 41.37 31.72 40.08
CA ASP A 324 41.50 31.91 41.52
C ASP A 324 41.58 33.41 41.92
N LYS A 325 41.80 33.67 43.22
CA LYS A 325 42.10 35.02 43.78
C LYS A 325 43.49 35.07 44.42
N GLY A 326 44.37 34.17 44.02
CA GLY A 326 45.74 34.05 44.48
C GLY A 326 46.66 35.13 43.92
N THR A 327 47.97 34.95 44.12
CA THR A 327 49.00 35.83 43.55
C THR A 327 50.32 35.05 43.37
N PRO A 328 50.72 34.67 42.14
CA PRO A 328 50.05 34.94 40.86
C PRO A 328 48.65 34.29 40.78
N ILE A 329 47.78 34.84 39.95
CA ILE A 329 46.50 34.23 39.60
C ILE A 329 46.76 33.11 38.59
N MET A 330 46.13 31.95 38.77
CA MET A 330 46.02 30.87 37.79
C MET A 330 44.64 30.90 37.11
N GLU A 331 44.58 30.38 35.89
CA GLU A 331 43.37 30.32 35.08
C GLU A 331 43.31 29.02 34.26
N GLU A 332 42.11 28.48 34.07
CA GLU A 332 41.84 27.27 33.30
C GLU A 332 40.54 27.45 32.49
N HIS A 333 40.37 26.68 31.41
CA HIS A 333 39.27 26.84 30.45
C HIS A 333 38.44 25.57 30.23
N CYS A 334 37.16 25.74 29.92
CA CYS A 334 36.30 24.68 29.40
C CYS A 334 35.25 25.24 28.42
N SER A 335 34.82 24.45 27.44
CA SER A 335 33.84 24.90 26.42
C SER A 335 32.46 24.27 26.65
N VAL A 336 31.42 25.09 26.76
CA VAL A 336 30.02 24.65 26.89
C VAL A 336 29.34 24.75 25.53
N ILE A 337 28.97 23.60 24.95
CA ILE A 337 28.28 23.49 23.67
C ILE A 337 26.79 23.36 23.96
N VAL A 338 26.02 24.40 23.62
CA VAL A 338 24.57 24.46 23.78
C VAL A 338 23.92 24.21 22.42
N HIS A 339 23.39 23.01 22.25
CA HIS A 339 22.56 22.66 21.10
C HIS A 339 21.13 23.17 21.34
N ILE A 340 20.63 23.97 20.40
CA ILE A 340 19.24 24.40 20.40
C ILE A 340 18.37 23.28 19.82
N ILE A 341 17.23 23.03 20.47
CA ILE A 341 16.18 22.14 19.99
C ILE A 341 15.06 23.00 19.41
N ASP A 342 14.92 22.89 18.09
CA ASP A 342 13.77 23.26 17.25
C ASP A 342 12.41 22.89 17.89
N VAL A 343 11.47 23.84 17.89
CA VAL A 343 10.09 23.68 18.33
C VAL A 343 9.11 24.37 17.37
N ASN A 344 8.42 23.56 16.55
CA ASN A 344 7.39 23.95 15.57
C ASN A 344 6.67 25.30 15.87
N ASP A 345 7.11 26.36 15.19
CA ASP A 345 6.86 27.77 15.51
C ASP A 345 6.60 28.58 14.23
N ASN A 346 7.27 28.23 13.13
CA ASN A 346 6.92 28.73 11.80
C ASN A 346 5.71 27.97 11.21
N THR A 347 5.06 28.60 10.24
CA THR A 347 3.92 28.02 9.52
C THR A 347 4.28 27.82 8.05
N PRO A 348 3.83 26.73 7.39
CA PRO A 348 4.17 26.46 5.99
C PRO A 348 3.84 27.63 5.06
N GLU A 349 4.83 28.23 4.40
CA GLU A 349 4.63 29.27 3.39
C GLU A 349 4.33 28.62 2.03
N MET A 350 3.10 28.81 1.54
CA MET A 350 2.63 28.30 0.25
C MET A 350 2.64 29.40 -0.81
N THR A 351 3.27 29.10 -1.95
CA THR A 351 3.29 29.97 -3.13
C THR A 351 2.85 29.20 -4.38
N ILE A 352 2.19 29.88 -5.33
CA ILE A 352 1.79 29.28 -6.61
C ILE A 352 2.74 29.80 -7.69
N SER A 353 3.57 28.91 -8.21
CA SER A 353 4.67 29.18 -9.14
C SER A 353 4.22 29.19 -10.60
N ALA A 354 3.19 28.42 -10.94
CA ALA A 354 2.51 28.43 -12.24
C ALA A 354 1.03 28.01 -12.07
N PHE A 355 0.14 28.49 -12.95
CA PHE A 355 -1.29 28.21 -12.88
C PHE A 355 -1.99 28.38 -14.24
N SER A 356 -2.82 27.41 -14.64
CA SER A 356 -3.80 27.57 -15.71
C SER A 356 -5.20 27.76 -15.14
N SER A 357 -5.85 28.87 -15.48
CA SER A 357 -7.22 29.17 -15.05
C SER A 357 -8.30 28.40 -15.82
N SER A 358 -7.92 27.67 -16.88
CA SER A 358 -8.82 26.90 -17.74
C SER A 358 -8.18 25.54 -18.07
N VAL A 359 -8.99 24.49 -18.09
CA VAL A 359 -8.56 23.11 -18.42
C VAL A 359 -9.60 22.49 -19.36
N PRO A 360 -9.24 21.99 -20.56
CA PRO A 360 -10.14 21.23 -21.43
C PRO A 360 -10.68 19.99 -20.73
N GLU A 361 -11.94 19.61 -20.96
CA GLU A 361 -12.50 18.43 -20.30
C GLU A 361 -11.93 17.09 -20.78
N ASP A 362 -11.52 17.03 -22.05
CA ASP A 362 -10.80 15.89 -22.64
C ASP A 362 -9.36 15.71 -22.08
N SER A 363 -8.92 16.60 -21.18
CA SER A 363 -7.62 16.49 -20.51
C SER A 363 -7.52 15.16 -19.74
N PRO A 364 -6.51 14.33 -20.03
CA PRO A 364 -6.34 13.06 -19.32
C PRO A 364 -6.02 13.30 -17.83
N ALA A 365 -6.36 12.31 -17.00
CA ALA A 365 -5.90 12.27 -15.62
C ALA A 365 -4.35 12.37 -15.57
N GLY A 366 -3.84 13.19 -14.66
CA GLY A 366 -2.42 13.55 -14.59
C GLY A 366 -2.05 14.89 -15.26
N THR A 367 -3.01 15.60 -15.86
CA THR A 367 -2.77 16.92 -16.48
C THR A 367 -2.49 17.97 -15.41
N VAL A 368 -1.36 18.69 -15.53
CA VAL A 368 -0.93 19.72 -14.56
C VAL A 368 -1.73 21.00 -14.71
N VAL A 369 -2.36 21.44 -13.62
CA VAL A 369 -3.20 22.64 -13.53
C VAL A 369 -2.50 23.78 -12.80
N ALA A 370 -1.73 23.47 -11.75
CA ALA A 370 -0.92 24.43 -11.01
C ALA A 370 0.37 23.78 -10.51
N VAL A 371 1.44 24.58 -10.40
CA VAL A 371 2.67 24.22 -9.70
C VAL A 371 2.75 25.06 -8.43
N ILE A 372 2.91 24.38 -7.29
CA ILE A 372 2.84 24.92 -5.94
C ILE A 372 4.20 24.68 -5.28
N THR A 373 4.76 25.69 -4.62
CA THR A 373 5.99 25.56 -3.83
C THR A 373 5.65 25.85 -2.37
N ILE A 374 5.93 24.90 -1.47
CA ILE A 374 5.61 24.98 -0.04
C ILE A 374 6.89 24.82 0.75
N LYS A 375 7.27 25.86 1.49
CA LYS A 375 8.47 25.85 2.34
C LYS A 375 8.08 26.08 3.78
N ASP A 376 8.72 25.35 4.67
CA ASP A 376 8.82 25.75 6.07
C ASP A 376 10.23 26.22 6.39
N LYS A 377 10.44 26.79 7.58
CA LYS A 377 11.77 27.13 8.10
C LYS A 377 12.26 26.14 9.16
N ASP A 378 11.31 25.60 9.94
CA ASP A 378 11.57 24.63 11.00
C ASP A 378 12.26 23.37 10.42
N HIS A 379 12.79 22.50 11.27
CA HIS A 379 13.67 21.40 10.83
C HIS A 379 13.07 20.00 11.10
N GLY A 380 13.66 18.96 10.50
CA GLY A 380 13.30 17.56 10.74
C GLY A 380 11.84 17.21 10.36
N ASP A 381 11.01 16.92 11.37
CA ASP A 381 9.58 16.65 11.21
C ASP A 381 8.73 17.94 11.33
N ASN A 382 9.22 18.96 12.04
CA ASN A 382 8.55 20.26 12.10
C ASN A 382 8.61 20.94 10.72
N GLY A 383 9.77 20.91 10.06
CA GLY A 383 9.93 21.39 8.69
C GLY A 383 9.23 20.58 7.59
N ARG A 384 8.69 19.38 7.89
CA ARG A 384 8.18 18.47 6.85
C ARG A 384 6.71 18.73 6.55
N VAL A 385 6.47 19.35 5.40
CA VAL A 385 5.14 19.73 4.93
C VAL A 385 4.42 18.61 4.16
N GLN A 386 3.12 18.47 4.38
CA GLN A 386 2.19 17.73 3.53
C GLN A 386 1.24 18.70 2.83
N CYS A 387 1.05 18.52 1.52
CA CYS A 387 0.05 19.23 0.74
C CYS A 387 -1.20 18.36 0.55
N GLN A 388 -2.39 18.92 0.77
CA GLN A 388 -3.67 18.21 0.65
C GLN A 388 -4.74 19.08 -0.02
N VAL A 389 -5.63 18.44 -0.78
CA VAL A 389 -6.86 19.03 -1.37
C VAL A 389 -8.06 18.17 -0.99
N ASP A 390 -9.27 18.69 -1.18
CA ASP A 390 -10.50 17.94 -0.91
C ASP A 390 -10.63 16.73 -1.85
N LYS A 391 -10.69 15.52 -1.27
CA LYS A 391 -10.78 14.23 -1.97
C LYS A 391 -12.11 14.01 -2.73
N ASN A 392 -13.06 14.93 -2.60
CA ASN A 392 -14.31 14.91 -3.37
C ASN A 392 -14.22 15.70 -4.70
N LEU A 393 -13.08 16.34 -4.99
CA LEU A 393 -12.81 17.05 -6.24
C LEU A 393 -11.99 16.16 -7.20
N PRO A 394 -12.14 16.27 -8.53
CA PRO A 394 -11.37 15.50 -9.52
C PRO A 394 -9.94 16.05 -9.72
N PHE A 395 -9.32 16.53 -8.64
CA PHE A 395 -7.96 17.05 -8.61
C PHE A 395 -7.23 16.48 -7.41
N THR A 396 -5.97 16.09 -7.62
CA THR A 396 -5.08 15.63 -6.55
C THR A 396 -3.76 16.38 -6.61
N VAL A 397 -2.98 16.31 -5.55
CA VAL A 397 -1.63 16.89 -5.50
C VAL A 397 -0.60 15.77 -5.56
N ARG A 398 0.36 15.91 -6.47
CA ARG A 398 1.55 15.08 -6.58
C ARG A 398 2.76 15.88 -6.12
N GLU A 399 3.61 15.30 -5.30
CA GLU A 399 4.94 15.84 -5.01
C GLU A 399 5.86 15.48 -6.18
N ASP A 400 6.48 16.49 -6.81
CA ASP A 400 7.40 16.31 -7.95
C ASP A 400 8.86 16.36 -7.49
N PHE A 401 9.16 17.28 -6.56
CA PHE A 401 10.46 17.45 -5.94
C PHE A 401 10.26 17.90 -4.48
N GLU A 402 11.32 17.85 -3.68
CA GLU A 402 11.33 18.38 -2.32
C GLU A 402 10.81 19.83 -2.29
N HIS A 403 9.80 20.10 -1.45
CA HIS A 403 9.07 21.38 -1.37
C HIS A 403 8.28 21.82 -2.62
N GLN A 404 8.16 21.00 -3.67
CA GLN A 404 7.45 21.35 -4.91
C GLN A 404 6.43 20.30 -5.35
N PHE A 405 5.20 20.77 -5.57
CA PHE A 405 4.03 19.94 -5.81
C PHE A 405 3.26 20.42 -7.06
N SER A 406 2.81 19.50 -7.90
CA SER A 406 1.83 19.79 -8.96
C SER A 406 0.42 19.43 -8.51
N LEU A 407 -0.51 20.36 -8.67
CA LEU A 407 -1.93 20.08 -8.71
C LEU A 407 -2.26 19.49 -10.09
N ILE A 408 -2.77 18.27 -10.11
CA ILE A 408 -3.09 17.51 -11.33
C ILE A 408 -4.56 17.08 -11.31
N THR A 409 -5.16 16.87 -12.49
CA THR A 409 -6.43 16.14 -12.59
C THR A 409 -6.26 14.71 -12.06
N SER A 410 -7.16 14.24 -11.20
CA SER A 410 -7.16 12.84 -10.73
C SER A 410 -8.01 11.93 -11.60
N ASP A 411 -9.09 12.48 -12.16
CA ASP A 411 -10.13 11.81 -12.91
C ASP A 411 -10.40 12.56 -14.23
N GLN A 412 -11.30 12.04 -15.07
CA GLN A 412 -11.78 12.80 -16.23
C GLN A 412 -12.65 13.98 -15.76
N LEU A 413 -12.54 15.10 -16.47
CA LEU A 413 -13.43 16.25 -16.30
C LEU A 413 -14.62 16.11 -17.27
N ASP A 414 -15.70 16.82 -16.95
CA ASP A 414 -16.99 16.81 -17.64
C ASP A 414 -17.67 18.16 -17.33
N ARG A 415 -17.80 19.02 -18.35
CA ARG A 415 -18.26 20.41 -18.25
C ARG A 415 -19.78 20.50 -18.23
N GLU A 416 -20.47 19.55 -18.84
CA GLU A 416 -21.92 19.37 -18.80
C GLU A 416 -22.38 19.05 -17.37
N SER A 417 -21.57 18.29 -16.62
CA SER A 417 -21.74 18.01 -15.19
C SER A 417 -21.27 19.17 -14.32
N VAL A 418 -20.03 19.67 -14.46
CA VAL A 418 -19.46 20.74 -13.61
C VAL A 418 -18.46 21.63 -14.38
N SER A 419 -18.86 22.88 -14.64
CA SER A 419 -18.06 23.83 -15.43
C SER A 419 -17.01 24.65 -14.67
N GLU A 420 -17.02 24.68 -13.34
CA GLU A 420 -16.02 25.41 -12.52
C GLU A 420 -15.81 24.75 -11.16
N TYR A 421 -14.55 24.68 -10.71
CA TYR A 421 -14.14 24.10 -9.43
C TYR A 421 -13.37 25.12 -8.56
N GLN A 422 -13.82 25.31 -7.32
CA GLN A 422 -13.09 26.08 -6.30
C GLN A 422 -12.25 25.13 -5.44
N ILE A 423 -10.97 25.03 -5.77
CA ILE A 423 -10.04 24.08 -5.16
C ILE A 423 -9.38 24.74 -3.95
N THR A 424 -9.57 24.15 -2.77
CA THR A 424 -8.92 24.56 -1.54
C THR A 424 -7.72 23.66 -1.27
N ILE A 425 -6.53 24.27 -1.26
CA ILE A 425 -5.23 23.63 -1.04
C ILE A 425 -4.80 23.93 0.39
N THR A 426 -4.42 22.90 1.14
CA THR A 426 -3.94 23.00 2.53
C THR A 426 -2.52 22.46 2.61
N ALA A 427 -1.56 23.31 2.98
CA ALA A 427 -0.26 22.90 3.48
C ALA A 427 -0.35 22.69 5.00
N ARG A 428 0.29 21.65 5.52
CA ARG A 428 0.34 21.35 6.94
C ARG A 428 1.67 20.68 7.28
N ASP A 429 2.31 21.10 8.35
CA ASP A 429 3.54 20.44 8.83
C ASP A 429 3.25 19.08 9.51
N MET A 430 4.32 18.41 9.95
CA MET A 430 4.27 17.17 10.72
C MET A 430 4.65 17.36 12.20
N GLY A 431 4.64 18.60 12.69
CA GLY A 431 4.99 18.97 14.05
C GLY A 431 3.95 18.61 15.12
N SER A 432 4.21 19.07 16.35
CA SER A 432 3.36 18.76 17.50
C SER A 432 3.32 19.89 18.54
N PRO A 433 2.26 20.74 18.56
CA PRO A 433 1.09 20.71 17.68
C PRO A 433 1.42 21.13 16.24
N PRO A 434 0.78 20.53 15.22
CA PRO A 434 1.05 20.89 13.84
C PRO A 434 0.28 22.14 13.40
N LEU A 435 0.91 22.94 12.55
CA LEU A 435 0.41 24.19 11.98
C LEU A 435 0.08 24.00 10.48
N SER A 436 -0.65 24.95 9.90
CA SER A 436 -1.19 24.80 8.53
C SER A 436 -1.59 26.11 7.87
N THR A 437 -1.39 26.17 6.56
CA THR A 437 -1.70 27.32 5.68
C THR A 437 -2.64 26.88 4.57
N VAL A 438 -3.64 27.71 4.24
CA VAL A 438 -4.70 27.39 3.28
C VAL A 438 -4.77 28.44 2.18
N GLN A 439 -4.84 27.99 0.92
CA GLN A 439 -5.00 28.82 -0.27
C GLN A 439 -6.15 28.28 -1.14
N VAL A 440 -6.87 29.16 -1.82
CA VAL A 440 -7.98 28.79 -2.73
C VAL A 440 -7.69 29.29 -4.15
N ILE A 441 -8.06 28.49 -5.16
CA ILE A 441 -8.03 28.84 -6.58
C ILE A 441 -9.34 28.43 -7.27
N SER A 442 -9.68 29.08 -8.40
CA SER A 442 -10.85 28.75 -9.24
C SER A 442 -10.37 28.23 -10.60
N VAL A 443 -10.74 27.00 -10.95
CA VAL A 443 -10.40 26.34 -12.22
C VAL A 443 -11.67 26.20 -13.06
N VAL A 444 -11.68 26.80 -14.24
CA VAL A 444 -12.79 26.67 -15.20
C VAL A 444 -12.54 25.45 -16.10
N VAL A 445 -13.57 24.66 -16.36
CA VAL A 445 -13.53 23.61 -17.39
C VAL A 445 -13.92 24.22 -18.73
N SER A 446 -13.11 24.01 -19.76
CA SER A 446 -13.36 24.53 -21.11
C SER A 446 -13.88 23.45 -22.05
N ASP A 447 -14.94 23.83 -22.76
CA ASP A 447 -15.79 23.03 -23.66
C ASP A 447 -15.04 22.33 -24.80
N VAL A 448 -15.32 21.03 -24.99
CA VAL A 448 -14.83 20.19 -26.08
C VAL A 448 -16.01 19.48 -26.75
N ASN A 449 -16.00 19.36 -28.08
CA ASN A 449 -17.13 18.79 -28.85
C ASN A 449 -17.16 17.25 -28.77
N ASP A 450 -17.52 16.70 -27.62
CA ASP A 450 -17.52 15.25 -27.37
C ASP A 450 -18.93 14.61 -27.45
N ASN A 451 -20.00 15.38 -27.21
CA ASN A 451 -21.36 14.91 -27.38
C ASN A 451 -21.86 15.07 -28.82
N ALA A 452 -22.57 14.06 -29.31
CA ALA A 452 -23.21 14.12 -30.62
C ALA A 452 -24.69 14.53 -30.47
N PRO A 453 -25.22 15.45 -31.31
CA PRO A 453 -26.59 15.93 -31.21
C PRO A 453 -27.64 14.80 -31.09
N GLN A 454 -28.46 14.79 -30.05
CA GLN A 454 -29.43 13.71 -29.81
C GLN A 454 -30.85 14.09 -30.25
N PHE A 455 -31.43 13.35 -31.20
CA PHE A 455 -32.84 13.47 -31.55
C PHE A 455 -33.76 13.06 -30.39
N VAL A 456 -34.86 13.79 -30.20
CA VAL A 456 -35.82 13.57 -29.10
C VAL A 456 -36.43 12.17 -29.11
N GLU A 457 -36.64 11.56 -30.29
CA GLU A 457 -36.99 10.14 -30.39
C GLU A 457 -36.08 9.42 -31.41
N PRO A 458 -35.83 8.11 -31.22
CA PRO A 458 -35.18 7.29 -32.23
C PRO A 458 -36.11 6.99 -33.42
N VAL A 459 -37.43 6.90 -33.19
CA VAL A 459 -38.48 6.54 -34.17
C VAL A 459 -39.70 7.46 -34.08
N TYR A 460 -40.28 7.77 -35.23
CA TYR A 460 -41.31 8.78 -35.48
C TYR A 460 -42.31 8.21 -36.55
N GLU A 461 -43.64 8.31 -36.39
CA GLU A 461 -44.66 7.64 -37.27
C GLU A 461 -45.89 8.51 -37.66
N VAL A 462 -46.05 8.84 -38.97
CA VAL A 462 -46.97 9.90 -39.45
C VAL A 462 -48.01 9.33 -40.39
N PHE A 463 -49.22 9.86 -40.23
CA PHE A 463 -50.41 9.43 -40.93
C PHE A 463 -50.99 10.65 -41.67
N VAL A 464 -50.39 10.97 -42.81
CA VAL A 464 -50.77 12.13 -43.62
C VAL A 464 -51.94 11.76 -44.52
N GLN A 465 -52.99 12.58 -44.54
CA GLN A 465 -54.10 12.42 -45.47
C GLN A 465 -53.61 12.69 -46.90
N GLU A 466 -54.07 11.91 -47.87
CA GLU A 466 -53.85 12.25 -49.28
C GLU A 466 -54.63 13.50 -49.71
N ASN A 467 -54.45 13.92 -50.97
CA ASN A 467 -55.03 15.16 -51.51
C ASN A 467 -54.68 16.41 -50.68
N ASN A 468 -53.58 16.35 -49.91
CA ASN A 468 -53.04 17.44 -49.10
C ASN A 468 -52.55 18.62 -49.97
N LYS A 469 -52.22 19.75 -49.34
CA LYS A 469 -51.73 20.94 -50.05
C LYS A 469 -50.23 20.85 -50.30
N ALA A 470 -49.80 21.40 -51.43
CA ALA A 470 -48.40 21.75 -51.63
C ALA A 470 -47.97 22.84 -50.63
N GLY A 471 -46.80 22.67 -50.01
CA GLY A 471 -46.30 23.54 -48.93
C GLY A 471 -46.84 23.21 -47.54
N GLU A 472 -47.57 22.10 -47.36
CA GLU A 472 -48.09 21.68 -46.06
C GLU A 472 -46.98 21.13 -45.16
N LEU A 473 -47.02 21.47 -43.86
CA LEU A 473 -46.08 20.96 -42.86
C LEU A 473 -46.37 19.49 -42.64
N LEU A 474 -45.42 18.63 -42.97
CA LEU A 474 -45.50 17.20 -42.66
C LEU A 474 -45.19 16.97 -41.18
N CYS A 475 -44.15 17.67 -40.67
CA CYS A 475 -43.55 17.37 -39.39
C CYS A 475 -42.46 18.36 -38.90
N THR A 476 -41.89 18.14 -37.70
CA THR A 476 -40.84 19.00 -37.12
C THR A 476 -39.92 18.23 -36.17
N VAL A 477 -38.70 17.93 -36.63
CA VAL A 477 -37.68 17.34 -35.75
C VAL A 477 -37.19 18.33 -34.71
N SER A 478 -36.88 17.79 -33.54
CA SER A 478 -35.98 18.39 -32.57
C SER A 478 -34.87 17.40 -32.24
N ALA A 479 -33.66 17.94 -32.14
CA ALA A 479 -32.54 17.36 -31.42
C ALA A 479 -32.07 18.36 -30.36
N THR A 480 -31.35 17.85 -29.37
CA THR A 480 -30.71 18.60 -28.29
C THR A 480 -29.25 18.20 -28.18
N ASP A 481 -28.42 19.13 -27.77
CA ASP A 481 -26.98 18.98 -27.65
C ASP A 481 -26.53 19.72 -26.39
N PRO A 482 -25.71 19.09 -25.52
CA PRO A 482 -25.43 19.63 -24.19
C PRO A 482 -24.21 20.58 -24.13
N ASP A 483 -23.37 20.59 -25.18
CA ASP A 483 -22.12 21.35 -25.29
C ASP A 483 -22.36 22.88 -25.39
N LEU A 484 -21.31 23.70 -25.52
CA LEU A 484 -21.41 25.16 -25.53
C LEU A 484 -21.25 25.82 -26.92
N ASP A 485 -21.92 26.96 -27.11
CA ASP A 485 -21.74 28.00 -28.16
C ASP A 485 -21.68 27.59 -29.65
N GLN A 486 -20.67 26.83 -30.08
CA GLN A 486 -20.53 26.29 -31.44
C GLN A 486 -20.75 24.78 -31.47
N ASN A 487 -20.42 24.10 -30.37
CA ASN A 487 -20.49 22.65 -30.27
C ASN A 487 -21.96 22.20 -30.14
N SER A 488 -22.82 22.93 -29.41
CA SER A 488 -24.28 22.69 -29.45
C SER A 488 -25.06 23.36 -30.60
N ARG A 489 -24.38 23.86 -31.65
CA ARG A 489 -25.02 24.64 -32.73
C ARG A 489 -25.59 23.77 -33.86
N LEU A 490 -26.83 23.35 -33.68
CA LEU A 490 -27.50 22.40 -34.59
C LEU A 490 -27.82 22.94 -36.00
N SER A 491 -27.66 22.04 -36.97
CA SER A 491 -28.04 22.17 -38.37
C SER A 491 -28.66 20.87 -38.89
N TYR A 492 -29.90 20.95 -39.41
CA TYR A 492 -30.65 19.78 -39.87
C TYR A 492 -30.56 19.59 -41.40
N SER A 493 -30.37 18.35 -41.87
CA SER A 493 -30.22 18.05 -43.29
C SER A 493 -30.87 16.74 -43.73
N ILE A 494 -31.36 16.74 -44.97
CA ILE A 494 -31.91 15.61 -45.71
C ILE A 494 -30.81 15.09 -46.66
N LEU A 495 -30.28 13.88 -46.43
CA LEU A 495 -29.36 13.20 -47.38
C LEU A 495 -30.17 12.59 -48.59
N GLN A 496 -29.64 11.84 -49.58
CA GLN A 496 -30.45 11.44 -50.79
C GLN A 496 -30.28 10.00 -51.38
N ASN A 497 -31.23 9.08 -51.11
CA ASN A 497 -31.04 7.63 -51.36
C ASN A 497 -30.54 7.24 -52.79
N PRO A 498 -29.38 6.54 -52.94
CA PRO A 498 -28.78 6.24 -54.25
C PRO A 498 -29.38 5.06 -55.02
N LYS A 499 -30.34 4.36 -54.42
CA LYS A 499 -30.81 3.04 -54.87
C LYS A 499 -32.34 2.90 -54.87
N GLU A 500 -33.06 3.95 -54.52
CA GLU A 500 -34.53 4.00 -54.55
C GLU A 500 -34.94 5.06 -55.59
N ASP A 501 -35.85 4.69 -56.49
CA ASP A 501 -36.17 5.52 -57.65
C ASP A 501 -36.96 6.78 -57.28
N TYR A 502 -36.33 7.95 -57.45
CA TYR A 502 -36.91 9.28 -57.77
C TYR A 502 -38.03 9.87 -56.89
N THR A 503 -38.54 9.17 -55.90
CA THR A 503 -39.80 9.47 -55.20
C THR A 503 -39.58 10.19 -53.87
N SER A 504 -38.67 9.72 -53.03
CA SER A 504 -38.47 10.26 -51.68
C SER A 504 -38.06 11.74 -51.62
N SER A 505 -36.96 12.12 -52.28
CA SER A 505 -36.40 13.49 -52.19
C SER A 505 -37.13 14.54 -53.05
N SER A 506 -37.98 14.10 -53.98
CA SER A 506 -38.76 14.97 -54.85
C SER A 506 -40.00 15.54 -54.19
N HIS A 507 -40.53 14.91 -53.13
CA HIS A 507 -41.78 15.30 -52.46
C HIS A 507 -41.61 16.12 -51.17
N ILE A 508 -40.41 16.28 -50.62
CA ILE A 508 -40.17 16.97 -49.32
C ILE A 508 -38.99 17.95 -49.33
N TYR A 509 -38.96 18.89 -48.38
CA TYR A 509 -37.75 19.61 -47.95
C TYR A 509 -37.76 19.86 -46.43
N ILE A 510 -36.60 20.16 -45.85
CA ILE A 510 -36.42 20.55 -44.44
C ILE A 510 -35.87 21.97 -44.33
N ASN A 511 -36.23 22.69 -43.26
CA ASN A 511 -35.53 23.90 -42.82
C ASN A 511 -34.39 23.53 -41.87
N SER A 512 -33.16 23.89 -42.23
CA SER A 512 -31.94 23.53 -41.51
C SER A 512 -31.78 24.17 -40.13
N GLU A 513 -32.48 25.26 -39.82
CA GLU A 513 -32.38 25.96 -38.53
C GLU A 513 -33.37 25.44 -37.47
N ASN A 514 -34.52 24.88 -37.88
CA ASN A 514 -35.62 24.57 -36.97
C ASN A 514 -36.28 23.19 -37.16
N GLY A 515 -35.70 22.32 -37.99
CA GLY A 515 -36.14 20.94 -38.15
C GLY A 515 -37.50 20.74 -38.84
N GLN A 516 -38.17 21.79 -39.31
CA GLN A 516 -39.49 21.68 -39.95
C GLN A 516 -39.39 21.05 -41.34
N VAL A 517 -40.17 20.00 -41.59
CA VAL A 517 -40.23 19.27 -42.86
C VAL A 517 -41.57 19.51 -43.55
N TYR A 518 -41.52 19.85 -44.83
CA TYR A 518 -42.65 20.31 -45.63
C TYR A 518 -42.82 19.49 -46.92
N LEU A 519 -44.06 19.23 -47.31
CA LEU A 519 -44.41 18.60 -48.60
C LEU A 519 -44.31 19.61 -49.75
N LYS A 520 -43.62 19.22 -50.83
CA LYS A 520 -43.52 19.97 -52.09
C LYS A 520 -44.76 19.82 -52.97
N PHE A 521 -45.43 18.67 -52.90
CA PHE A 521 -46.57 18.30 -53.74
C PHE A 521 -47.64 17.56 -52.92
N PRO A 522 -48.90 17.51 -53.39
CA PRO A 522 -49.93 16.61 -52.86
C PRO A 522 -49.48 15.14 -52.99
N LEU A 523 -49.89 14.34 -52.02
CA LEU A 523 -49.79 12.87 -52.02
C LEU A 523 -51.10 12.24 -52.49
N ASP A 524 -51.00 10.98 -52.90
CA ASP A 524 -51.96 10.25 -53.73
C ASP A 524 -51.75 8.76 -53.41
N TYR A 525 -52.70 8.16 -52.70
CA TYR A 525 -52.54 6.88 -52.01
C TYR A 525 -52.42 5.71 -53.00
N GLU A 526 -53.15 5.75 -54.11
CA GLU A 526 -53.08 4.78 -55.21
C GLU A 526 -51.70 4.73 -55.87
N LYS A 527 -50.90 5.81 -55.76
CA LYS A 527 -49.51 5.86 -56.23
C LYS A 527 -48.50 5.59 -55.14
N ILE A 528 -48.65 6.20 -53.96
CA ILE A 528 -47.68 6.14 -52.85
C ILE A 528 -48.45 6.09 -51.52
N ASN A 529 -48.63 4.89 -50.98
CA ASN A 529 -49.21 4.69 -49.65
C ASN A 529 -48.18 4.70 -48.50
N TYR A 530 -46.89 4.56 -48.81
CA TYR A 530 -45.78 4.53 -47.84
C TYR A 530 -44.45 4.94 -48.48
N PHE A 531 -43.59 5.70 -47.78
CA PHE A 531 -42.22 6.03 -48.24
C PHE A 531 -41.21 6.30 -47.09
N GLN A 532 -39.90 6.01 -47.32
CA GLN A 532 -38.74 6.12 -46.37
C GLN A 532 -37.35 6.39 -47.05
N PHE A 533 -36.37 7.01 -46.36
CA PHE A 533 -35.15 7.72 -46.91
C PHE A 533 -34.36 8.40 -45.71
N GLN A 534 -33.00 8.49 -45.40
CA GLN A 534 -32.11 9.00 -44.17
C GLN A 534 -31.53 10.47 -43.79
N ILE A 535 -31.86 11.09 -42.62
CA ILE A 535 -31.62 12.51 -42.18
C ILE A 535 -30.36 12.51 -41.34
N GLU A 536 -29.68 13.65 -41.35
CA GLU A 536 -28.53 13.94 -40.51
C GLU A 536 -28.73 15.31 -39.85
N VAL A 537 -28.69 15.35 -38.51
CA VAL A 537 -28.37 16.59 -37.78
C VAL A 537 -26.85 16.63 -37.58
N THR A 538 -26.29 17.82 -37.52
CA THR A 538 -24.87 18.09 -37.27
C THR A 538 -24.77 19.33 -36.39
N ASP A 539 -23.76 19.37 -35.54
CA ASP A 539 -23.36 20.59 -34.81
C ASP A 539 -22.63 21.61 -35.73
N ALA A 540 -21.92 22.57 -35.13
CA ALA A 540 -20.92 23.40 -35.80
C ALA A 540 -19.52 23.24 -35.17
N GLY A 541 -19.25 22.09 -34.54
CA GLY A 541 -18.01 21.76 -33.86
C GLY A 541 -16.83 21.47 -34.79
N SER A 542 -15.71 21.06 -34.19
CA SER A 542 -14.48 20.71 -34.94
C SER A 542 -13.65 19.67 -34.17
N PRO A 543 -13.77 18.37 -34.50
CA PRO A 543 -14.55 17.78 -35.60
C PRO A 543 -16.07 17.82 -35.35
N PRO A 544 -16.91 18.04 -36.39
CA PRO A 544 -18.35 18.09 -36.19
C PRO A 544 -18.98 16.70 -36.07
N LEU A 545 -19.71 16.48 -34.98
CA LEU A 545 -20.45 15.26 -34.64
C LEU A 545 -21.88 15.29 -35.21
N LYS A 546 -22.47 14.09 -35.33
CA LYS A 546 -23.59 13.81 -36.24
C LYS A 546 -24.48 12.68 -35.73
N ASN A 547 -25.78 12.82 -35.91
CA ASN A 547 -26.77 11.79 -35.57
C ASN A 547 -27.86 11.66 -36.63
N LYS A 548 -28.56 10.52 -36.67
CA LYS A 548 -29.44 10.09 -37.79
C LYS A 548 -30.68 9.33 -37.32
N THR A 549 -31.76 9.39 -38.10
CA THR A 549 -33.11 8.99 -37.66
C THR A 549 -33.99 8.51 -38.85
N VAL A 550 -34.79 7.42 -38.71
CA VAL A 550 -35.43 6.39 -39.65
C VAL A 550 -36.96 6.46 -40.11
N VAL A 551 -37.37 7.25 -41.13
CA VAL A 551 -38.77 7.55 -41.61
C VAL A 551 -39.67 6.33 -41.76
N HIS A 552 -40.92 6.53 -41.32
CA HIS A 552 -42.10 5.80 -41.80
C HIS A 552 -43.31 6.72 -42.11
N VAL A 553 -43.34 7.40 -43.27
CA VAL A 553 -44.54 8.18 -43.69
C VAL A 553 -45.57 7.21 -44.22
N PHE A 554 -46.74 7.16 -43.59
CA PHE A 554 -47.92 6.44 -44.05
C PHE A 554 -48.93 7.45 -44.61
N VAL A 555 -49.40 7.20 -45.84
CA VAL A 555 -50.49 7.98 -46.43
C VAL A 555 -51.82 7.33 -46.09
N LEU A 556 -52.82 8.15 -45.78
CA LEU A 556 -54.17 7.71 -45.45
C LEU A 556 -55.14 7.99 -46.61
N ASP A 557 -55.60 6.87 -47.17
CA ASP A 557 -56.75 6.65 -48.07
C ASP A 557 -57.98 7.50 -47.74
N GLN A 558 -58.43 8.30 -48.72
CA GLN A 558 -59.71 9.01 -48.77
C GLN A 558 -60.59 8.44 -49.88
N ASN A 559 -61.91 8.45 -49.69
CA ASN A 559 -62.87 7.88 -50.66
C ASN A 559 -63.05 8.84 -51.86
N ASP A 560 -62.06 8.91 -52.75
CA ASP A 560 -61.95 9.87 -53.86
C ASP A 560 -62.21 9.22 -55.24
N ASN A 561 -61.91 7.92 -55.40
CA ASN A 561 -62.33 7.17 -56.59
C ASN A 561 -63.76 6.65 -56.43
N SER A 562 -64.38 6.31 -57.56
CA SER A 562 -65.77 5.81 -57.59
C SER A 562 -65.84 4.41 -58.20
N PRO A 563 -66.70 3.50 -57.70
CA PRO A 563 -66.74 2.11 -58.13
C PRO A 563 -66.85 1.93 -59.66
N VAL A 564 -65.84 1.33 -60.29
CA VAL A 564 -65.80 1.12 -61.75
C VAL A 564 -66.33 -0.26 -62.12
N VAL A 565 -67.41 -0.31 -62.91
CA VAL A 565 -67.99 -1.58 -63.39
C VAL A 565 -67.12 -2.20 -64.49
N VAL A 566 -66.49 -3.33 -64.18
CA VAL A 566 -65.60 -4.07 -65.10
C VAL A 566 -66.30 -5.22 -65.83
N PHE A 567 -67.43 -5.71 -65.30
CA PHE A 567 -68.26 -6.72 -65.95
C PHE A 567 -69.75 -6.56 -65.56
N PRO A 568 -70.72 -6.75 -66.48
CA PRO A 568 -70.56 -6.89 -67.93
C PRO A 568 -69.87 -5.66 -68.55
N LEU A 569 -69.25 -5.83 -69.73
CA LEU A 569 -68.63 -4.71 -70.46
C LEU A 569 -69.71 -3.69 -70.84
N VAL A 570 -69.62 -2.50 -70.24
CA VAL A 570 -70.61 -1.43 -70.39
C VAL A 570 -70.22 -0.53 -71.56
N GLY A 571 -71.19 -0.13 -72.39
CA GLY A 571 -70.96 0.87 -73.44
C GLY A 571 -70.87 2.29 -72.89
N THR A 572 -70.54 3.26 -73.75
CA THR A 572 -70.43 4.72 -73.43
C THR A 572 -71.67 5.37 -72.81
N ASN A 573 -72.78 4.63 -72.71
CA ASN A 573 -74.08 5.11 -72.26
C ASN A 573 -74.49 4.47 -70.91
N SER A 574 -73.57 3.86 -70.17
CA SER A 574 -73.80 3.11 -68.92
C SER A 574 -74.82 1.96 -69.02
N ILE A 575 -75.08 1.47 -70.24
CA ILE A 575 -75.99 0.35 -70.53
C ILE A 575 -75.18 -0.91 -70.86
N ALA A 576 -75.57 -2.04 -70.27
CA ALA A 576 -75.10 -3.37 -70.61
C ALA A 576 -76.28 -4.26 -71.04
N GLN A 577 -76.08 -5.10 -72.06
CA GLN A 577 -77.11 -6.02 -72.56
C GLN A 577 -76.85 -7.44 -72.06
N CYS A 578 -77.91 -8.11 -71.58
CA CYS A 578 -77.87 -9.48 -71.09
C CYS A 578 -79.04 -10.28 -71.69
N LYS A 579 -78.77 -11.49 -72.16
CA LYS A 579 -79.76 -12.37 -72.80
C LYS A 579 -80.18 -13.49 -71.84
N ILE A 580 -81.48 -13.73 -71.76
CA ILE A 580 -82.11 -14.63 -70.79
C ILE A 580 -83.23 -15.42 -71.50
N SER A 581 -83.32 -16.73 -71.29
CA SER A 581 -84.36 -17.54 -71.93
C SER A 581 -85.67 -17.48 -71.13
N ARG A 582 -86.83 -17.45 -71.80
CA ARG A 582 -88.15 -17.60 -71.11
C ARG A 582 -88.26 -18.88 -70.28
N SER A 583 -87.50 -19.93 -70.63
CA SER A 583 -87.43 -21.18 -69.87
C SER A 583 -86.73 -21.11 -68.50
N THR A 584 -86.35 -19.91 -68.02
CA THR A 584 -85.58 -19.73 -66.78
C THR A 584 -86.47 -19.85 -65.54
N GLY A 585 -86.16 -20.83 -64.69
CA GLY A 585 -86.85 -21.06 -63.41
C GLY A 585 -86.53 -20.01 -62.33
N PRO A 586 -87.19 -20.08 -61.17
CA PRO A 586 -86.94 -19.19 -60.03
C PRO A 586 -85.58 -19.47 -59.35
N ASN A 587 -84.99 -18.44 -58.74
CA ASN A 587 -83.70 -18.44 -58.04
C ASN A 587 -82.50 -18.88 -58.89
N ILE A 588 -82.59 -18.73 -60.22
CA ILE A 588 -81.49 -18.99 -61.15
C ILE A 588 -80.68 -17.71 -61.35
N MET A 589 -79.36 -17.84 -61.31
CA MET A 589 -78.43 -16.78 -61.67
C MET A 589 -78.48 -16.54 -63.18
N VAL A 590 -78.77 -15.30 -63.58
CA VAL A 590 -78.96 -14.89 -64.98
C VAL A 590 -77.87 -13.95 -65.49
N SER A 591 -77.22 -13.21 -64.58
CA SER A 591 -76.01 -12.43 -64.87
C SER A 591 -75.28 -12.11 -63.56
N LYS A 592 -74.13 -11.43 -63.64
CA LYS A 592 -73.43 -10.85 -62.49
C LYS A 592 -72.89 -9.48 -62.87
N ILE A 593 -72.99 -8.52 -61.96
CA ILE A 593 -72.16 -7.32 -61.98
C ILE A 593 -70.88 -7.58 -61.19
N SER A 594 -69.74 -7.19 -61.75
CA SER A 594 -68.45 -7.10 -61.07
C SER A 594 -67.92 -5.70 -61.28
N ALA A 595 -67.51 -5.08 -60.19
CA ALA A 595 -66.85 -3.78 -60.18
C ALA A 595 -65.54 -3.89 -59.39
N VAL A 596 -64.67 -2.92 -59.58
CA VAL A 596 -63.48 -2.68 -58.77
C VAL A 596 -63.58 -1.26 -58.22
N ASP A 597 -62.94 -1.02 -57.08
CA ASP A 597 -62.54 0.34 -56.73
C ASP A 597 -61.03 0.47 -56.78
N HIS A 598 -60.56 1.70 -56.76
CA HIS A 598 -59.12 2.00 -56.74
C HIS A 598 -58.57 2.26 -55.33
N ASP A 599 -59.42 2.81 -54.44
CA ASP A 599 -59.17 3.06 -53.02
C ASP A 599 -58.87 1.77 -52.22
N SER A 600 -58.85 1.83 -50.88
CA SER A 600 -58.59 0.69 -50.00
C SER A 600 -59.61 0.49 -48.88
N GLY A 601 -59.40 -0.54 -48.05
CA GLY A 601 -60.13 -0.76 -46.79
C GLY A 601 -61.66 -0.77 -46.91
N ARG A 602 -62.30 0.33 -46.47
CA ARG A 602 -63.76 0.56 -46.56
C ARG A 602 -64.17 1.28 -47.84
N ASN A 603 -63.28 2.08 -48.38
CA ASN A 603 -63.50 2.90 -49.56
C ASN A 603 -63.57 1.99 -50.80
N ALA A 604 -62.78 0.92 -50.84
CA ALA A 604 -62.99 -0.18 -51.80
C ALA A 604 -64.05 -1.24 -51.40
N TRP A 605 -64.82 -1.05 -50.33
CA TRP A 605 -65.78 -2.08 -49.86
C TRP A 605 -67.13 -1.99 -50.58
N LEU A 606 -67.18 -2.62 -51.76
CA LEU A 606 -68.33 -2.57 -52.67
C LEU A 606 -69.59 -3.30 -52.17
N SER A 607 -70.74 -2.68 -52.43
CA SER A 607 -72.09 -3.23 -52.24
C SER A 607 -72.98 -2.99 -53.46
N TYR A 608 -73.75 -4.00 -53.84
CA TYR A 608 -74.56 -4.04 -55.06
C TYR A 608 -76.05 -3.94 -54.75
N ASN A 609 -76.73 -2.93 -55.28
CA ASN A 609 -78.14 -2.64 -54.98
C ASN A 609 -78.97 -2.53 -56.27
N LEU A 610 -80.24 -2.92 -56.22
CA LEU A 610 -81.22 -2.73 -57.29
C LEU A 610 -82.14 -1.58 -56.91
N LEU A 611 -82.04 -0.46 -57.64
CA LEU A 611 -82.85 0.73 -57.40
C LEU A 611 -84.20 0.61 -58.08
N GLU A 612 -84.19 0.35 -59.39
CA GLU A 612 -85.39 0.27 -60.22
C GLU A 612 -85.35 -0.97 -61.13
N ALA A 613 -86.52 -1.51 -61.44
CA ALA A 613 -86.69 -2.65 -62.32
C ALA A 613 -88.04 -2.56 -63.03
N THR A 614 -88.11 -2.91 -64.32
CA THR A 614 -89.38 -3.00 -65.07
C THR A 614 -90.39 -3.95 -64.40
N ASP A 615 -89.89 -4.99 -63.71
CA ASP A 615 -90.68 -5.72 -62.72
C ASP A 615 -89.84 -6.01 -61.45
N PRO A 616 -90.11 -5.34 -60.31
CA PRO A 616 -89.42 -5.59 -59.05
C PRO A 616 -89.77 -6.95 -58.41
N THR A 617 -90.79 -7.66 -58.91
CA THR A 617 -91.13 -9.03 -58.48
C THR A 617 -90.34 -10.10 -59.22
N LEU A 618 -89.73 -9.79 -60.38
CA LEU A 618 -89.06 -10.77 -61.23
C LEU A 618 -87.56 -10.93 -60.95
N PHE A 619 -86.84 -9.86 -60.61
CA PHE A 619 -85.39 -9.90 -60.40
C PHE A 619 -84.93 -9.47 -59.00
N SER A 620 -83.75 -9.96 -58.61
CA SER A 620 -83.02 -9.65 -57.38
C SER A 620 -81.52 -9.55 -57.68
N ILE A 621 -80.77 -8.83 -56.84
CA ILE A 621 -79.30 -8.86 -56.85
C ILE A 621 -78.77 -9.25 -55.47
N VAL A 622 -77.68 -10.01 -55.44
CA VAL A 622 -77.00 -10.41 -54.19
C VAL A 622 -76.02 -9.32 -53.76
N MET A 623 -76.33 -8.65 -52.64
CA MET A 623 -75.65 -7.43 -52.15
C MET A 623 -74.12 -7.48 -52.11
N ARG A 624 -73.52 -8.66 -51.84
CA ARG A 624 -72.06 -8.84 -51.71
C ARG A 624 -71.35 -9.46 -52.92
N THR A 625 -72.08 -10.01 -53.89
CA THR A 625 -71.45 -10.75 -55.01
C THR A 625 -71.86 -10.26 -56.39
N GLY A 626 -72.83 -9.35 -56.47
CA GLY A 626 -73.34 -8.77 -57.72
C GLY A 626 -74.15 -9.72 -58.59
N GLU A 627 -74.43 -10.95 -58.13
CA GLU A 627 -75.22 -11.95 -58.85
C GLU A 627 -76.67 -11.50 -59.01
N ILE A 628 -77.13 -11.35 -60.26
CA ILE A 628 -78.53 -11.08 -60.61
C ILE A 628 -79.26 -12.43 -60.70
N LYS A 629 -80.36 -12.58 -59.97
CA LYS A 629 -81.15 -13.81 -59.87
C LYS A 629 -82.63 -13.58 -60.09
N THR A 630 -83.31 -14.53 -60.74
CA THR A 630 -84.77 -14.55 -60.84
C THR A 630 -85.41 -14.77 -59.47
N LYS A 631 -86.42 -13.98 -59.10
CA LYS A 631 -87.24 -14.19 -57.90
C LYS A 631 -88.36 -15.21 -58.15
N ARG A 632 -88.97 -15.14 -59.34
CA ARG A 632 -90.05 -16.03 -59.83
C ARG A 632 -89.71 -16.56 -61.22
N ALA A 633 -90.46 -17.54 -61.70
CA ALA A 633 -90.43 -17.92 -63.11
C ALA A 633 -91.00 -16.78 -63.98
N ILE A 634 -90.48 -16.69 -65.21
CA ILE A 634 -90.97 -15.80 -66.25
C ILE A 634 -92.32 -16.33 -66.76
N GLN A 635 -93.26 -15.44 -67.06
CA GLN A 635 -94.61 -15.75 -67.56
C GLN A 635 -94.82 -15.15 -68.95
N ASP A 636 -95.78 -15.67 -69.72
CA ASP A 636 -96.07 -15.19 -71.08
C ASP A 636 -96.61 -13.75 -71.12
N VAL A 637 -96.98 -13.18 -69.96
CA VAL A 637 -97.39 -11.78 -69.78
C VAL A 637 -96.22 -10.83 -69.46
N ASP A 638 -95.02 -11.37 -69.20
CA ASP A 638 -93.85 -10.56 -68.85
C ASP A 638 -93.22 -9.89 -70.10
N PRO A 639 -92.86 -8.59 -70.05
CA PRO A 639 -92.24 -7.89 -71.17
C PRO A 639 -91.00 -8.59 -71.74
N SER A 640 -90.88 -8.65 -73.07
CA SER A 640 -89.69 -9.22 -73.75
C SER A 640 -88.37 -8.49 -73.46
N ILE A 641 -88.41 -7.35 -72.78
CA ILE A 641 -87.25 -6.56 -72.34
C ILE A 641 -87.53 -6.08 -70.91
N HIS A 642 -86.62 -6.34 -69.98
CA HIS A 642 -86.63 -5.74 -68.66
C HIS A 642 -85.38 -4.88 -68.45
N GLU A 643 -85.59 -3.66 -68.02
CA GLU A 643 -84.56 -2.71 -67.60
C GLU A 643 -84.33 -2.86 -66.09
N LEU A 644 -83.06 -2.95 -65.68
CA LEU A 644 -82.63 -3.05 -64.27
C LEU A 644 -81.61 -1.94 -63.98
N LEU A 645 -82.02 -0.92 -63.22
CA LEU A 645 -81.13 0.13 -62.74
C LEU A 645 -80.43 -0.33 -61.46
N LEU A 646 -79.13 -0.61 -61.59
CA LEU A 646 -78.31 -1.20 -60.55
C LEU A 646 -77.27 -0.17 -60.07
N LEU A 647 -77.12 -0.04 -58.75
CA LEU A 647 -76.16 0.84 -58.12
C LEU A 647 -75.06 0.01 -57.47
N VAL A 648 -73.83 0.20 -57.94
CA VAL A 648 -72.62 -0.17 -57.18
C VAL A 648 -72.26 1.02 -56.32
N LYS A 649 -72.04 0.80 -55.03
CA LYS A 649 -71.55 1.84 -54.11
C LYS A 649 -70.53 1.24 -53.15
N ASP A 650 -69.59 2.04 -52.70
CA ASP A 650 -68.63 1.68 -51.67
C ASP A 650 -69.27 1.62 -50.25
N SER A 651 -68.39 1.66 -49.24
CA SER A 651 -68.73 1.86 -47.83
C SER A 651 -67.84 2.93 -47.14
N GLY A 652 -67.31 3.89 -47.89
CA GLY A 652 -66.56 5.02 -47.33
C GLY A 652 -67.48 6.20 -46.95
N GLU A 653 -66.85 7.30 -46.51
CA GLU A 653 -67.54 8.54 -46.14
C GLU A 653 -66.79 9.75 -46.74
N PRO A 654 -67.37 10.48 -47.71
CA PRO A 654 -68.67 10.28 -48.33
C PRO A 654 -68.72 9.01 -49.21
N CYS A 655 -69.84 8.30 -49.19
CA CYS A 655 -70.03 7.10 -50.00
C CYS A 655 -70.27 7.47 -51.47
N LEU A 656 -69.37 7.06 -52.35
CA LEU A 656 -69.44 7.23 -53.80
C LEU A 656 -70.10 6.01 -54.47
N SER A 657 -70.57 6.20 -55.71
CA SER A 657 -71.38 5.19 -56.39
C SER A 657 -71.48 5.38 -57.90
N THR A 658 -71.62 4.27 -58.61
CA THR A 658 -71.81 4.20 -60.05
C THR A 658 -73.09 3.44 -60.37
N SER A 659 -73.99 4.09 -61.12
CA SER A 659 -75.21 3.49 -61.65
C SER A 659 -74.96 2.84 -63.02
N VAL A 660 -75.46 1.62 -63.22
CA VAL A 660 -75.39 0.88 -64.48
C VAL A 660 -76.75 0.25 -64.80
N THR A 661 -77.18 0.38 -66.05
CA THR A 661 -78.47 -0.13 -66.52
C THR A 661 -78.27 -1.46 -67.25
N VAL A 662 -78.80 -2.55 -66.69
CA VAL A 662 -78.76 -3.88 -67.33
C VAL A 662 -80.07 -4.13 -68.07
N MET A 663 -79.99 -4.22 -69.39
CA MET A 663 -81.09 -4.54 -70.29
C MET A 663 -81.17 -6.05 -70.51
N MET A 664 -82.13 -6.68 -69.86
CA MET A 664 -82.40 -8.12 -69.90
C MET A 664 -83.38 -8.44 -71.04
N THR A 665 -82.87 -8.93 -72.18
CA THR A 665 -83.70 -9.36 -73.32
C THR A 665 -84.11 -10.82 -73.19
N LEU A 666 -85.42 -11.08 -73.27
CA LEU A 666 -85.97 -12.43 -73.31
C LEU A 666 -85.80 -13.04 -74.72
N GLU A 667 -85.09 -14.16 -74.82
CA GLU A 667 -84.97 -14.94 -76.05
C GLU A 667 -85.83 -16.21 -76.01
N ASP A 668 -86.64 -16.35 -77.04
CA ASP A 668 -87.39 -17.55 -77.40
C ASP A 668 -86.51 -18.48 -78.24
N LYS A 669 -86.52 -19.79 -77.93
CA LYS A 669 -85.70 -20.78 -78.63
C LYS A 669 -86.42 -21.34 -79.86
N ASP A 670 -86.36 -20.60 -80.96
CA ASP A 670 -86.72 -21.15 -82.26
C ASP A 670 -85.68 -22.16 -82.77
N LEU A 671 -86.19 -23.17 -83.49
CA LEU A 671 -85.44 -24.30 -84.04
C LEU A 671 -85.11 -24.05 -85.52
N GLU A 672 -83.89 -23.58 -85.82
CA GLU A 672 -83.40 -23.57 -87.20
C GLU A 672 -82.20 -24.53 -87.41
N ILE A 673 -82.35 -25.39 -88.41
CA ILE A 673 -81.31 -26.29 -88.91
C ILE A 673 -81.15 -26.02 -90.41
N SER A 674 -80.04 -25.40 -90.84
CA SER A 674 -79.44 -25.71 -92.16
C SER A 674 -78.06 -25.10 -92.42
N HIS A 675 -77.20 -25.93 -93.04
CA HIS A 675 -76.09 -25.63 -93.96
C HIS A 675 -75.24 -24.35 -93.83
N GLY A 676 -73.96 -24.53 -93.49
CA GLY A 676 -72.90 -23.53 -93.67
C GLY A 676 -71.48 -24.11 -93.51
N VAL A 677 -70.98 -24.84 -94.51
CA VAL A 677 -69.68 -25.55 -94.43
C VAL A 677 -68.49 -24.65 -94.74
N LYS A 678 -67.49 -24.62 -93.85
CA LYS A 678 -66.06 -24.72 -94.25
C LYS A 678 -65.14 -25.22 -93.14
N ASP A 679 -64.18 -26.04 -93.57
CA ASP A 679 -63.17 -26.74 -92.78
C ASP A 679 -62.07 -25.78 -92.28
N HIS A 680 -61.60 -25.99 -91.04
CA HIS A 680 -60.15 -26.01 -90.81
C HIS A 680 -59.77 -26.79 -89.54
N SER A 681 -59.29 -28.01 -89.73
CA SER A 681 -58.62 -28.77 -88.67
C SER A 681 -57.32 -28.09 -88.19
N LYS A 682 -57.24 -27.77 -86.89
CA LYS A 682 -55.98 -27.49 -86.17
C LYS A 682 -55.92 -28.29 -84.87
N LYS A 683 -54.77 -28.92 -84.62
CA LYS A 683 -54.48 -29.67 -83.40
C LYS A 683 -54.61 -28.77 -82.18
N ARG A 684 -55.22 -29.25 -81.09
CA ARG A 684 -55.05 -28.64 -79.77
C ARG A 684 -53.61 -28.87 -79.31
N ASN A 685 -52.76 -27.85 -79.43
CA ASN A 685 -51.54 -27.80 -78.63
C ASN A 685 -51.93 -27.68 -77.16
N ILE A 686 -51.39 -28.56 -76.31
CA ILE A 686 -51.43 -28.38 -74.86
C ILE A 686 -50.55 -27.17 -74.53
N SER A 687 -51.03 -26.26 -73.68
CA SER A 687 -50.25 -25.07 -73.31
C SER A 687 -48.97 -25.46 -72.56
N SER A 688 -47.86 -24.82 -72.92
CA SER A 688 -46.53 -25.05 -72.34
C SER A 688 -46.52 -24.88 -70.81
N LEU A 689 -47.36 -24.00 -70.27
CA LEU A 689 -47.58 -23.81 -68.83
C LEU A 689 -47.99 -25.12 -68.13
N THR A 690 -48.89 -25.90 -68.73
CA THR A 690 -49.38 -27.17 -68.16
C THR A 690 -48.27 -28.23 -68.14
N LEU A 691 -47.42 -28.24 -69.17
CA LEU A 691 -46.25 -29.13 -69.22
C LEU A 691 -45.22 -28.75 -68.15
N TYR A 692 -44.93 -27.46 -67.99
CA TYR A 692 -43.98 -26.96 -66.99
C TYR A 692 -44.42 -27.31 -65.56
N LEU A 693 -45.69 -27.09 -65.24
CA LEU A 693 -46.25 -27.37 -63.90
C LEU A 693 -46.18 -28.88 -63.56
N ILE A 694 -46.45 -29.75 -64.54
CA ILE A 694 -46.28 -31.21 -64.40
C ILE A 694 -44.80 -31.59 -64.19
N VAL A 695 -43.88 -31.00 -64.97
CA VAL A 695 -42.43 -31.27 -64.83
C VAL A 695 -41.91 -30.83 -63.47
N CYS A 696 -42.28 -29.63 -62.98
CA CYS A 696 -41.89 -29.16 -61.65
C CYS A 696 -42.42 -30.07 -60.53
N LEU A 697 -43.69 -30.50 -60.59
CA LEU A 697 -44.26 -31.44 -59.62
C LEU A 697 -43.56 -32.81 -59.64
N ILE A 698 -43.18 -33.32 -60.81
CA ILE A 698 -42.41 -34.56 -60.94
C ILE A 698 -41.01 -34.40 -60.32
N VAL A 699 -40.29 -33.31 -60.62
CA VAL A 699 -38.94 -33.06 -60.09
C VAL A 699 -38.96 -32.94 -58.56
N ILE A 700 -39.88 -32.17 -57.99
CA ILE A 700 -40.03 -32.02 -56.53
C ILE A 700 -40.38 -33.37 -55.89
N SER A 701 -41.29 -34.15 -56.49
CA SER A 701 -41.65 -35.48 -56.01
C SER A 701 -40.47 -36.47 -56.03
N VAL A 702 -39.65 -36.45 -57.10
CA VAL A 702 -38.47 -37.32 -57.24
C VAL A 702 -37.39 -36.95 -56.22
N ILE A 703 -37.12 -35.66 -56.00
CA ILE A 703 -36.16 -35.20 -54.98
C ILE A 703 -36.63 -35.61 -53.58
N SER A 704 -37.91 -35.44 -53.26
CA SER A 704 -38.50 -35.89 -51.99
C SER A 704 -38.42 -37.41 -51.80
N LEU A 705 -38.68 -38.19 -52.87
CA LEU A 705 -38.60 -39.65 -52.83
C LEU A 705 -37.15 -40.15 -52.62
N ILE A 706 -36.16 -39.50 -53.24
CA ILE A 706 -34.74 -39.81 -53.05
C ILE A 706 -34.31 -39.49 -51.61
N GLY A 707 -34.75 -38.36 -51.05
CA GLY A 707 -34.50 -38.00 -49.64
C GLY A 707 -35.09 -39.04 -48.66
N LEU A 708 -36.34 -39.44 -48.87
CA LEU A 708 -36.99 -40.48 -48.05
C LEU A 708 -36.36 -41.86 -48.22
N ALA A 709 -35.91 -42.22 -49.43
CA ALA A 709 -35.18 -43.46 -49.67
C ALA A 709 -33.81 -43.48 -48.97
N ALA A 710 -33.06 -42.37 -49.02
CA ALA A 710 -31.79 -42.22 -48.31
C ALA A 710 -31.98 -42.32 -46.78
N LEU A 711 -33.03 -41.69 -46.24
CA LEU A 711 -33.39 -41.77 -44.82
C LEU A 711 -33.77 -43.21 -44.42
N GLY A 712 -34.59 -43.89 -45.23
CA GLY A 712 -34.98 -45.29 -45.02
C GLY A 712 -33.80 -46.25 -45.05
N ILE A 713 -32.85 -46.07 -45.98
CA ILE A 713 -31.61 -46.86 -46.06
C ILE A 713 -30.71 -46.62 -44.84
N LYS A 714 -30.66 -45.40 -44.30
CA LYS A 714 -29.89 -45.06 -43.09
C LYS A 714 -30.51 -45.70 -41.83
N ILE A 715 -31.85 -45.73 -41.74
CA ILE A 715 -32.58 -46.39 -40.64
C ILE A 715 -32.43 -47.91 -40.72
N HIS A 716 -32.62 -48.52 -41.90
CA HIS A 716 -32.62 -49.98 -42.07
C HIS A 716 -31.22 -50.64 -41.93
N LYS A 717 -30.15 -49.87 -41.72
CA LYS A 717 -28.79 -50.38 -41.49
C LYS A 717 -28.38 -50.48 -40.01
N CYS A 718 -29.20 -50.04 -39.06
CA CYS A 718 -28.86 -50.10 -37.63
C CYS A 718 -29.44 -51.32 -36.88
N GLU A 719 -30.31 -52.13 -37.50
CA GLU A 719 -30.79 -53.39 -36.92
C GLU A 719 -30.05 -54.61 -37.48
N ASN A 720 -28.89 -54.96 -36.89
CA ASN A 720 -28.46 -56.37 -36.77
C ASN A 720 -27.22 -56.58 -35.88
N LYS A 721 -27.47 -56.90 -34.59
CA LYS A 721 -26.85 -58.05 -33.87
C LYS A 721 -27.50 -58.19 -32.48
N ASN A 722 -27.81 -59.43 -32.09
CA ASN A 722 -28.63 -59.72 -30.91
C ASN A 722 -27.83 -60.21 -29.69
N PHE A 723 -28.44 -59.98 -28.52
CA PHE A 723 -28.15 -60.52 -27.19
C PHE A 723 -27.81 -62.02 -27.12
N PRO A 724 -27.05 -62.44 -26.09
CA PRO A 724 -27.68 -63.09 -24.91
C PRO A 724 -27.02 -62.64 -23.56
N LEU A 725 -27.55 -62.85 -22.34
CA LEU A 725 -28.85 -63.31 -21.79
C LEU A 725 -28.95 -62.89 -20.29
N CYS A 726 -30.16 -62.69 -19.71
CA CYS A 726 -30.70 -63.48 -18.57
C CYS A 726 -31.93 -62.91 -17.83
N CYS A 727 -32.89 -63.81 -17.56
CA CYS A 727 -33.74 -63.94 -16.36
C CYS A 727 -34.70 -62.82 -15.86
N ARG A 728 -35.93 -62.88 -16.37
CA ARG A 728 -37.19 -63.23 -15.63
C ARG A 728 -37.71 -62.38 -14.44
N GLN A 729 -38.99 -61.97 -14.60
CA GLN A 729 -40.12 -62.10 -13.63
C GLN A 729 -40.15 -61.18 -12.38
N SER A 730 -41.30 -60.84 -11.76
CA SER A 730 -42.72 -60.94 -12.16
C SER A 730 -43.71 -60.23 -11.18
N GLN A 731 -44.68 -59.48 -11.73
CA GLN A 731 -46.07 -59.26 -11.23
C GLN A 731 -46.44 -58.29 -10.06
N LYS A 732 -47.53 -57.54 -10.33
CA LYS A 732 -48.69 -57.17 -9.47
C LYS A 732 -48.61 -56.00 -8.45
N LYS A 733 -49.18 -54.85 -8.88
CA LYS A 733 -50.50 -54.26 -8.45
C LYS A 733 -51.13 -54.80 -7.14
N PRO A 734 -51.87 -54.00 -6.32
CA PRO A 734 -52.91 -53.07 -6.81
C PRO A 734 -53.25 -51.79 -5.98
N VAL A 735 -54.23 -51.00 -6.48
CA VAL A 735 -55.32 -50.24 -5.77
C VAL A 735 -54.94 -49.30 -4.59
N VAL A 736 -55.08 -47.97 -4.65
CA VAL A 736 -56.25 -47.06 -4.90
C VAL A 736 -57.18 -46.84 -3.69
N THR A 737 -57.16 -45.61 -3.14
CA THR A 737 -58.30 -44.87 -2.54
C THR A 737 -57.85 -43.43 -2.18
N GLY A 738 -58.55 -42.33 -2.50
CA GLY A 738 -59.52 -42.15 -3.60
C GLY A 738 -60.80 -41.35 -3.29
N THR A 739 -60.72 -40.01 -3.18
CA THR A 739 -61.85 -39.04 -3.37
C THR A 739 -61.23 -37.68 -3.76
N LYS A 740 -61.54 -37.04 -4.90
CA LYS A 740 -62.81 -36.39 -5.36
C LYS A 740 -63.04 -35.02 -4.67
N LEU A 741 -63.52 -33.96 -5.34
CA LEU A 741 -64.26 -33.90 -6.62
C LEU A 741 -64.04 -32.60 -7.46
N HIS A 742 -63.88 -32.77 -8.77
CA HIS A 742 -64.17 -31.91 -9.96
C HIS A 742 -64.10 -30.37 -9.97
N GLY A 743 -63.51 -29.89 -11.08
CA GLY A 743 -63.79 -28.61 -11.76
C GLY A 743 -63.36 -28.66 -13.24
N THR A 744 -64.07 -29.40 -14.09
CA THR A 744 -63.65 -29.71 -15.48
C THR A 744 -64.17 -28.71 -16.52
N PHE A 745 -63.34 -28.36 -17.50
CA PHE A 745 -63.78 -27.98 -18.85
C PHE A 745 -63.00 -28.77 -19.91
N GLN A 746 -63.62 -28.99 -21.07
CA GLN A 746 -63.10 -29.84 -22.15
C GLN A 746 -62.70 -29.01 -23.38
N LEU A 747 -61.58 -29.36 -24.00
CA LEU A 747 -61.19 -28.91 -25.34
C LEU A 747 -61.92 -29.74 -26.41
N HIS A 748 -62.31 -29.09 -27.51
CA HIS A 748 -62.71 -29.75 -28.75
C HIS A 748 -61.98 -29.08 -29.92
N PRO A 749 -61.18 -29.79 -30.73
CA PRO A 749 -60.29 -29.16 -31.70
C PRO A 749 -60.88 -29.06 -33.12
N SER A 750 -60.62 -27.97 -33.83
CA SER A 750 -60.80 -27.88 -35.29
C SER A 750 -60.00 -26.77 -35.95
N LEU A 751 -59.06 -27.19 -36.83
CA LEU A 751 -58.43 -26.44 -37.93
C LEU A 751 -57.45 -25.29 -37.61
N CYS A 752 -56.51 -25.15 -38.53
CA CYS A 752 -55.29 -24.37 -38.41
C CYS A 752 -55.50 -22.86 -38.60
N ASN A 753 -54.78 -22.07 -37.81
CA ASN A 753 -53.92 -21.01 -38.32
C ASN A 753 -52.88 -20.63 -37.25
N THR A 754 -51.70 -20.15 -37.69
CA THR A 754 -50.69 -19.60 -36.79
C THR A 754 -51.20 -18.28 -36.23
N ILE A 755 -51.30 -18.16 -34.90
CA ILE A 755 -51.70 -16.91 -34.23
C ILE A 755 -50.59 -16.49 -33.28
N ILE A 756 -50.09 -15.28 -33.49
CA ILE A 756 -49.18 -14.56 -32.58
C ILE A 756 -50.05 -13.73 -31.63
N GLY A 757 -49.71 -13.74 -30.34
CA GLY A 757 -50.30 -12.85 -29.33
C GLY A 757 -51.48 -13.44 -28.56
N VAL A 758 -51.32 -13.54 -27.23
CA VAL A 758 -52.43 -13.72 -26.29
C VAL A 758 -52.88 -12.34 -25.82
N ARG A 759 -54.17 -12.04 -25.94
CA ARG A 759 -54.78 -10.84 -25.36
C ARG A 759 -55.29 -11.16 -23.96
N VAL A 760 -54.82 -10.42 -22.96
CA VAL A 760 -55.29 -10.51 -21.56
C VAL A 760 -56.05 -9.25 -21.22
N ASP A 761 -57.38 -9.28 -21.29
CA ASP A 761 -58.25 -8.19 -20.83
C ASP A 761 -58.56 -8.40 -19.33
N CYS A 762 -57.81 -7.75 -18.44
CA CYS A 762 -58.07 -7.75 -17.00
C CYS A 762 -59.04 -6.61 -16.61
N ALA A 763 -60.25 -6.97 -16.16
CA ALA A 763 -61.18 -6.01 -15.55
C ALA A 763 -60.97 -5.95 -14.02
N GLY A 764 -60.42 -4.85 -13.52
CA GLY A 764 -60.24 -4.60 -12.08
C GLY A 764 -59.54 -3.26 -11.82
N ASN A 765 -60.09 -2.45 -10.92
CA ASN A 765 -59.61 -1.08 -10.68
C ASN A 765 -58.32 -1.04 -9.86
N ILE A 766 -57.23 -0.54 -10.45
CA ILE A 766 -56.06 0.04 -9.75
C ILE A 766 -55.72 1.38 -10.42
N PRO A 767 -55.38 2.46 -9.68
CA PRO A 767 -55.13 3.78 -10.28
C PRO A 767 -53.92 3.84 -11.21
N SER A 768 -53.96 4.78 -12.15
CA SER A 768 -52.98 4.95 -13.22
C SER A 768 -51.78 5.82 -12.84
N ASN A 769 -50.57 5.25 -12.80
CA ASN A 769 -49.42 5.91 -13.41
C ASN A 769 -48.29 4.92 -13.77
N ARG A 770 -47.39 5.32 -14.69
CA ARG A 770 -46.28 4.53 -15.27
C ARG A 770 -46.69 3.18 -15.90
N ARG A 771 -46.96 3.21 -17.21
CA ARG A 771 -46.54 2.10 -18.09
C ARG A 771 -45.09 2.37 -18.49
N VAL A 772 -44.19 1.42 -18.25
CA VAL A 772 -42.87 1.41 -18.91
C VAL A 772 -42.94 0.32 -19.99
N ARG A 773 -42.44 0.63 -21.19
CA ARG A 773 -42.24 -0.35 -22.26
C ARG A 773 -40.75 -0.34 -22.58
N THR A 774 -40.18 -1.54 -22.73
CA THR A 774 -38.73 -1.74 -22.85
C THR A 774 -38.20 -1.27 -24.21
N CYS A 775 -37.24 -0.35 -24.19
CA CYS A 775 -36.30 -0.12 -25.28
C CYS A 775 -34.98 -0.79 -24.89
N PHE A 776 -34.48 -1.72 -25.71
CA PHE A 776 -33.19 -2.38 -25.43
C PHE A 776 -32.02 -1.51 -25.90
N SER A 777 -30.99 -1.42 -25.07
CA SER A 777 -29.61 -1.27 -25.53
C SER A 777 -28.86 -2.58 -25.21
N PRO A 778 -28.16 -3.22 -26.15
CA PRO A 778 -27.56 -4.53 -25.97
C PRO A 778 -26.21 -4.47 -25.23
N VAL A 779 -26.16 -3.78 -24.08
CA VAL A 779 -24.92 -3.55 -23.31
C VAL A 779 -25.06 -4.09 -21.87
N SER A 780 -25.52 -5.33 -21.76
CA SER A 780 -25.35 -6.19 -20.57
C SER A 780 -24.44 -7.39 -20.85
N ASP A 781 -23.88 -7.49 -22.07
CA ASP A 781 -22.97 -8.57 -22.50
C ASP A 781 -21.52 -8.36 -22.01
N ILE A 782 -21.29 -7.39 -21.13
CA ILE A 782 -19.99 -7.13 -20.48
C ILE A 782 -20.25 -6.75 -19.02
N SER A 783 -19.49 -7.34 -18.08
CA SER A 783 -19.61 -7.01 -16.66
C SER A 783 -18.77 -5.78 -16.32
N GLU A 784 -19.33 -4.59 -16.54
CA GLU A 784 -18.69 -3.30 -16.22
C GLU A 784 -18.80 -2.92 -14.73
N PHE A 785 -19.08 -3.86 -13.81
CA PHE A 785 -19.45 -3.55 -12.43
C PHE A 785 -18.77 -4.45 -11.40
N MET A 786 -18.32 -3.81 -10.32
CA MET A 786 -17.91 -4.40 -9.05
C MET A 786 -18.93 -3.98 -7.98
N PHE A 787 -19.14 -4.82 -6.97
CA PHE A 787 -19.90 -4.43 -5.78
C PHE A 787 -18.98 -4.31 -4.57
N MET A 788 -19.13 -3.23 -3.80
CA MET A 788 -18.34 -2.98 -2.59
C MET A 788 -19.26 -2.81 -1.38
N ARG A 789 -18.91 -3.41 -0.25
CA ARG A 789 -19.60 -3.20 1.03
C ARG A 789 -18.92 -2.08 1.82
N PRO A 790 -19.63 -1.01 2.23
CA PRO A 790 -19.09 0.00 3.13
C PRO A 790 -18.82 -0.59 4.53
N PRO A 791 -17.71 -0.20 5.19
CA PRO A 791 -17.33 -0.77 6.48
C PRO A 791 -18.36 -0.53 7.58
N HIS A 792 -18.56 -1.54 8.44
CA HIS A 792 -19.48 -1.46 9.57
C HIS A 792 -19.12 -0.36 10.60
N VAL A 793 -19.97 0.67 10.70
CA VAL A 793 -19.96 1.61 11.84
C VAL A 793 -20.45 0.89 13.10
N THR A 794 -19.49 0.36 13.88
CA THR A 794 -19.77 -0.33 15.15
C THR A 794 -20.03 0.69 16.27
N ALA A 795 -21.30 0.97 16.50
CA ALA A 795 -21.74 1.91 17.54
C ALA A 795 -21.53 1.36 18.98
N ASN A 796 -20.29 1.39 19.49
CA ASN A 796 -19.97 1.35 20.94
C ASN A 796 -18.48 1.63 21.26
N SER A 797 -18.06 2.90 21.19
CA SER A 797 -17.09 3.48 22.14
C SER A 797 -17.21 5.01 22.16
N SER A 798 -16.80 5.68 23.25
CA SER A 798 -17.25 7.04 23.57
C SER A 798 -16.12 8.07 23.69
N SER A 799 -15.94 8.91 22.66
CA SER A 799 -15.49 10.32 22.75
C SER A 799 -15.77 11.03 21.41
N PRO A 800 -15.88 12.38 21.38
CA PRO A 800 -16.85 13.02 20.49
C PRO A 800 -16.26 13.77 19.29
N GLY A 801 -17.03 13.80 18.19
CA GLY A 801 -17.01 14.92 17.23
C GLY A 801 -16.95 14.54 15.76
N ILE A 802 -18.12 14.39 15.11
CA ILE A 802 -18.47 14.93 13.77
C ILE A 802 -19.98 14.74 13.57
N LEU A 803 -20.59 15.61 12.76
CA LEU A 803 -22.05 15.76 12.64
C LEU A 803 -22.66 14.80 11.60
N VAL A 804 -23.78 14.18 11.96
CA VAL A 804 -24.68 13.49 11.01
C VAL A 804 -25.82 14.44 10.61
N PRO A 805 -26.06 14.70 9.31
CA PRO A 805 -27.25 15.42 8.87
C PRO A 805 -28.54 14.60 9.08
N ASP A 806 -29.54 15.20 9.72
CA ASP A 806 -30.83 14.58 10.07
C ASP A 806 -31.78 14.56 8.85
N PRO A 807 -32.34 13.41 8.42
CA PRO A 807 -33.12 13.30 7.18
C PRO A 807 -34.57 13.80 7.33
N ASN A 808 -34.76 15.12 7.43
CA ASN A 808 -36.09 15.75 7.43
C ASN A 808 -36.12 17.11 6.72
N PHE A 809 -36.36 17.13 5.40
CA PHE A 809 -37.01 18.27 4.74
C PHE A 809 -37.96 17.80 3.65
N SER A 810 -39.19 18.33 3.65
CA SER A 810 -40.22 18.01 2.65
C SER A 810 -41.08 19.23 2.34
N ILE A 811 -41.13 19.60 1.05
CA ILE A 811 -41.95 20.62 0.37
C ILE A 811 -41.64 20.45 -1.14
N ALA A 812 -42.52 20.67 -2.12
CA ALA A 812 -43.95 20.38 -2.25
C ALA A 812 -44.29 20.42 -3.77
N SER A 813 -45.23 19.57 -4.19
CA SER A 813 -45.77 19.35 -5.55
C SER A 813 -46.05 20.56 -6.47
N ASN A 814 -45.72 20.41 -7.77
CA ASN A 814 -46.54 20.62 -9.02
C ASN A 814 -45.59 20.74 -10.24
N GLU A 815 -45.90 20.47 -11.52
CA GLU A 815 -47.00 19.85 -12.29
C GLU A 815 -46.40 19.46 -13.68
N GLN A 816 -46.51 18.20 -14.15
CA GLN A 816 -47.29 17.72 -15.32
C GLN A 816 -46.87 18.11 -16.76
N ALA A 817 -47.22 17.21 -17.70
CA ALA A 817 -46.88 17.15 -19.15
C ALA A 817 -45.38 16.86 -19.46
N GLN A 818 -44.94 15.72 -20.00
CA GLN A 818 -45.39 14.81 -21.09
C GLN A 818 -44.82 15.19 -22.47
N ALA A 819 -43.95 14.32 -23.01
CA ALA A 819 -43.34 14.42 -24.34
C ALA A 819 -44.17 13.72 -25.42
N ASN A 820 -43.88 14.06 -26.69
CA ASN A 820 -44.04 13.19 -27.87
C ASN A 820 -43.41 13.88 -29.11
N VAL A 821 -42.44 13.23 -29.78
CA VAL A 821 -42.20 13.18 -31.26
C VAL A 821 -41.98 14.52 -32.06
N ASP A 822 -41.46 14.64 -33.31
CA ASP A 822 -41.60 13.81 -34.52
C ASP A 822 -40.66 14.25 -35.73
N TRP A 823 -39.77 13.41 -36.32
CA TRP A 823 -39.32 13.27 -37.77
C TRP A 823 -37.86 13.29 -38.35
N HIS A 824 -37.13 12.18 -38.26
CA HIS A 824 -36.80 11.27 -39.38
C HIS A 824 -36.43 11.74 -40.85
N PHE A 825 -35.28 11.21 -41.33
CA PHE A 825 -34.88 10.52 -42.61
C PHE A 825 -34.85 11.30 -44.06
N SER A 826 -33.75 11.34 -44.92
CA SER A 826 -33.53 11.21 -46.47
C SER A 826 -32.35 10.41 -47.34
N GLN A 827 -31.08 10.09 -46.95
CA GLN A 827 -29.97 9.07 -47.35
C GLN A 827 -28.81 9.18 -48.44
N ALA A 828 -27.59 9.66 -48.14
CA ALA A 828 -26.27 9.33 -48.80
C ALA A 828 -26.07 9.48 -50.36
N GLN A 829 -24.94 8.98 -50.97
CA GLN A 829 -24.78 8.49 -52.37
C GLN A 829 -23.46 7.65 -52.58
N LYS A 830 -23.27 6.88 -53.69
CA LYS A 830 -22.08 5.96 -53.92
C LYS A 830 -21.75 5.61 -55.40
N PRO A 831 -20.46 5.63 -55.83
CA PRO A 831 -19.79 4.59 -56.69
C PRO A 831 -18.28 4.36 -56.33
N SER A 832 -17.56 3.21 -56.38
CA SER A 832 -17.32 2.08 -57.34
C SER A 832 -16.32 2.40 -58.49
N THR A 833 -15.24 1.64 -58.83
CA THR A 833 -14.68 0.31 -58.38
C THR A 833 -13.29 -0.02 -59.06
N SER A 834 -12.58 -1.09 -58.63
CA SER A 834 -11.77 -2.08 -59.45
C SER A 834 -10.20 -2.15 -59.41
N GLY A 835 -9.67 -3.40 -59.51
CA GLY A 835 -8.30 -3.82 -59.92
C GLY A 835 -7.28 -4.17 -58.81
N ALA A 836 -6.42 -5.22 -58.87
CA ALA A 836 -6.28 -6.39 -59.77
C ALA A 836 -5.44 -7.55 -59.11
N GLN A 837 -5.27 -8.70 -59.79
CA GLN A 837 -4.64 -9.98 -59.35
C GLN A 837 -3.93 -10.67 -60.57
N PRO A 838 -3.35 -11.90 -60.54
CA PRO A 838 -2.37 -12.55 -59.62
C PRO A 838 -1.27 -13.40 -60.37
N THR A 839 -0.42 -14.17 -59.65
CA THR A 839 0.26 -15.47 -60.03
C THR A 839 0.93 -16.04 -58.76
N GLU A 840 0.64 -17.23 -58.21
CA GLU A 840 1.06 -18.62 -58.60
C GLU A 840 2.56 -18.94 -58.32
N GLU A 841 2.99 -20.13 -57.84
CA GLU A 841 2.51 -21.50 -58.13
C GLU A 841 2.87 -22.61 -57.06
N SER A 842 1.96 -23.58 -56.82
CA SER A 842 2.14 -24.97 -56.27
C SER A 842 2.57 -25.25 -54.79
N GLY A 843 2.13 -26.40 -54.20
CA GLY A 843 2.50 -26.77 -52.80
C GLY A 843 2.09 -28.14 -52.15
N VAL A 844 1.07 -28.88 -52.63
CA VAL A 844 0.66 -30.26 -52.17
C VAL A 844 -0.01 -30.43 -50.78
N TRP A 845 -0.99 -31.33 -50.70
CA TRP A 845 -1.73 -31.83 -49.50
C TRP A 845 -1.47 -33.34 -49.28
N PRO A 846 -1.71 -33.92 -48.07
CA PRO A 846 -2.87 -34.82 -47.95
C PRO A 846 -3.57 -34.94 -46.56
N ASN A 847 -4.89 -34.78 -46.58
CA ASN A 847 -5.94 -35.57 -45.87
C ASN A 847 -5.80 -35.99 -44.38
N ASN A 848 -6.73 -35.51 -43.55
CA ASN A 848 -7.55 -36.39 -42.69
C ASN A 848 -9.00 -35.83 -42.52
N PRO A 849 -10.08 -36.52 -42.95
CA PRO A 849 -11.43 -35.92 -43.00
C PRO A 849 -12.23 -35.90 -41.68
N ALA A 850 -11.66 -36.34 -40.55
CA ALA A 850 -12.39 -36.51 -39.29
C ALA A 850 -12.37 -35.27 -38.37
N GLU A 851 -11.42 -34.37 -38.56
CA GLU A 851 -11.21 -33.21 -37.68
C GLU A 851 -11.86 -31.93 -38.21
N THR A 852 -11.97 -31.77 -39.54
CA THR A 852 -12.50 -30.54 -40.17
C THR A 852 -13.95 -30.22 -39.77
N GLU A 853 -14.83 -31.22 -39.66
CA GLU A 853 -16.22 -30.99 -39.22
C GLU A 853 -16.32 -30.66 -37.72
N ARG A 854 -15.42 -31.19 -36.87
CA ARG A 854 -15.34 -30.82 -35.45
C ARG A 854 -14.78 -29.41 -35.26
N LEU A 855 -13.70 -29.08 -35.98
CA LEU A 855 -13.08 -27.77 -35.92
C LEU A 855 -14.02 -26.68 -36.46
N GLN A 856 -14.78 -26.95 -37.54
CA GLN A 856 -15.83 -26.04 -38.00
C GLN A 856 -16.97 -25.90 -36.98
N ALA A 857 -17.35 -26.97 -36.26
CA ALA A 857 -18.35 -26.88 -35.19
C ALA A 857 -17.87 -26.05 -33.98
N MET A 858 -16.58 -26.10 -33.63
CA MET A 858 -16.00 -25.30 -32.54
C MET A 858 -15.73 -23.84 -32.95
N ILE A 859 -15.25 -23.59 -34.18
CA ILE A 859 -15.05 -22.23 -34.71
C ILE A 859 -16.39 -21.48 -34.86
N LEU A 860 -17.48 -22.19 -35.23
CA LEU A 860 -18.84 -21.63 -35.16
C LEU A 860 -19.37 -21.46 -33.72
N ALA A 861 -18.76 -22.10 -32.72
CA ALA A 861 -19.19 -22.02 -31.33
C ALA A 861 -18.55 -20.86 -30.55
N SER A 862 -17.25 -20.58 -30.75
CA SER A 862 -16.50 -19.60 -29.96
C SER A 862 -16.77 -18.14 -30.35
N ALA A 863 -16.93 -17.84 -31.65
CA ALA A 863 -17.08 -16.46 -32.13
C ALA A 863 -18.54 -15.97 -32.28
N THR A 864 -19.51 -16.86 -32.48
CA THR A 864 -20.94 -16.49 -32.66
C THR A 864 -21.96 -17.52 -32.13
N GLY A 865 -21.55 -18.71 -31.73
CA GLY A 865 -22.46 -19.82 -31.43
C GLY A 865 -23.20 -19.67 -30.10
N THR A 866 -24.44 -20.16 -30.05
CA THR A 866 -25.35 -19.94 -28.90
C THR A 866 -24.94 -20.66 -27.60
N GLY A 867 -24.01 -21.63 -27.62
CA GLY A 867 -23.82 -22.61 -26.54
C GLY A 867 -22.65 -22.47 -25.55
N HIS A 868 -21.64 -21.63 -25.79
CA HIS A 868 -20.42 -21.59 -24.95
C HIS A 868 -20.74 -21.25 -23.47
N PRO A 869 -20.11 -21.93 -22.47
CA PRO A 869 -20.53 -21.81 -21.07
C PRO A 869 -19.96 -20.56 -20.35
N MET A 870 -18.70 -20.17 -20.60
CA MET A 870 -18.04 -19.01 -19.96
C MET A 870 -18.53 -17.64 -20.49
N LYS A 871 -19.76 -17.57 -21.05
CA LYS A 871 -20.30 -16.34 -21.63
C LYS A 871 -20.61 -15.29 -20.55
N PRO A 872 -20.42 -13.98 -20.84
CA PRO A 872 -20.88 -12.88 -19.98
C PRO A 872 -22.36 -12.92 -19.59
N HIS A 873 -23.20 -13.65 -20.34
CA HIS A 873 -24.58 -13.93 -19.97
C HIS A 873 -24.76 -14.52 -18.55
N ARG A 874 -23.76 -15.25 -18.00
CA ARG A 874 -23.79 -15.69 -16.58
C ARG A 874 -23.71 -14.51 -15.59
N LEU A 875 -22.98 -13.46 -15.97
CA LEU A 875 -22.83 -12.21 -15.22
C LEU A 875 -24.09 -11.35 -15.36
N ALA A 876 -24.66 -11.24 -16.57
CA ALA A 876 -25.93 -10.54 -16.81
C ALA A 876 -27.09 -11.11 -15.97
N LEU A 877 -27.19 -12.44 -15.89
CA LEU A 877 -28.19 -13.13 -15.05
C LEU A 877 -27.95 -12.89 -13.55
N THR A 878 -26.70 -12.93 -13.09
CA THR A 878 -26.32 -12.62 -11.70
C THR A 878 -26.69 -11.18 -11.35
N HIS A 879 -26.30 -10.22 -12.19
CA HIS A 879 -26.60 -8.80 -12.05
C HIS A 879 -28.11 -8.55 -12.02
N SER A 880 -28.88 -9.15 -12.94
CA SER A 880 -30.34 -9.01 -12.96
C SER A 880 -30.98 -9.54 -11.68
N LEU A 881 -30.54 -10.68 -11.12
CA LEU A 881 -31.04 -11.16 -9.82
C LEU A 881 -30.63 -10.24 -8.66
N VAL A 882 -29.37 -9.78 -8.60
CA VAL A 882 -28.87 -8.84 -7.57
C VAL A 882 -29.65 -7.51 -7.59
N LEU A 883 -30.05 -7.03 -8.77
CA LEU A 883 -30.95 -5.88 -8.92
C LEU A 883 -32.37 -6.18 -8.44
N HIS A 884 -32.98 -7.29 -8.88
CA HIS A 884 -34.39 -7.59 -8.60
C HIS A 884 -34.64 -8.03 -7.14
N TYR A 885 -33.65 -8.62 -6.45
CA TYR A 885 -33.67 -8.79 -4.99
C TYR A 885 -33.37 -7.50 -4.21
N GLY A 886 -32.90 -6.44 -4.87
CA GLY A 886 -32.57 -5.17 -4.24
C GLY A 886 -31.23 -5.15 -3.47
N LEU A 887 -30.43 -6.21 -3.57
CA LEU A 887 -29.14 -6.36 -2.87
C LEU A 887 -28.16 -5.23 -3.18
N TYR A 888 -28.18 -4.73 -4.43
CA TYR A 888 -27.40 -3.56 -4.86
C TYR A 888 -27.59 -2.31 -4.00
N LYS A 889 -28.70 -2.19 -3.27
CA LYS A 889 -28.98 -1.05 -2.36
C LYS A 889 -28.22 -1.12 -1.04
N LYS A 890 -27.52 -2.23 -0.76
CA LYS A 890 -26.66 -2.44 0.41
C LYS A 890 -25.16 -2.44 0.06
N MET A 891 -24.84 -2.08 -1.18
CA MET A 891 -23.49 -2.04 -1.72
C MET A 891 -23.28 -0.73 -2.48
N ILE A 892 -22.04 -0.27 -2.58
CA ILE A 892 -21.64 0.70 -3.60
C ILE A 892 -21.42 -0.10 -4.88
N VAL A 893 -22.18 0.23 -5.93
CA VAL A 893 -21.91 -0.29 -7.29
C VAL A 893 -20.83 0.59 -7.87
N PHE A 894 -19.67 0.00 -8.18
CA PHE A 894 -18.50 0.71 -8.68
C PHE A 894 -18.22 0.27 -10.12
N LYS A 895 -18.00 1.23 -11.02
CA LYS A 895 -17.60 0.98 -12.41
C LYS A 895 -16.08 1.03 -12.50
N PRO A 896 -15.38 -0.10 -12.68
CA PRO A 896 -13.93 -0.12 -12.66
C PRO A 896 -13.33 0.34 -14.00
N TYR A 897 -12.20 1.06 -13.94
CA TYR A 897 -11.37 1.34 -15.11
C TYR A 897 -10.86 0.02 -15.74
N GLN A 898 -10.57 0.05 -17.04
CA GLN A 898 -10.04 -1.10 -17.78
C GLN A 898 -8.53 -1.24 -17.52
N ALA A 899 -8.07 -2.35 -16.95
CA ALA A 899 -6.65 -2.58 -16.67
C ALA A 899 -5.79 -2.38 -17.93
N SER A 900 -4.79 -1.54 -17.79
CA SER A 900 -3.83 -1.22 -18.85
C SER A 900 -2.91 -2.41 -19.14
N GLN A 901 -2.17 -2.33 -20.25
CA GLN A 901 -1.07 -3.25 -20.52
C GLN A 901 -0.07 -3.29 -19.34
N HIS A 902 0.25 -2.14 -18.76
CA HIS A 902 1.13 -2.05 -17.59
C HIS A 902 0.57 -2.79 -16.37
N ASP A 903 -0.73 -2.65 -16.07
CA ASP A 903 -1.38 -3.36 -14.96
C ASP A 903 -1.30 -4.89 -15.11
N MET A 904 -1.44 -5.41 -16.34
CA MET A 904 -1.31 -6.84 -16.64
C MET A 904 0.14 -7.33 -16.55
N CYS A 905 1.09 -6.53 -17.04
CA CYS A 905 2.53 -6.82 -17.02
C CYS A 905 3.13 -6.83 -15.60
N ARG A 906 2.38 -6.44 -14.56
CA ARG A 906 2.75 -6.65 -13.15
C ARG A 906 2.95 -8.13 -12.79
N PHE A 907 2.29 -9.03 -13.52
CA PHE A 907 2.52 -10.48 -13.40
C PHE A 907 2.99 -11.09 -14.72
N HIS A 908 2.23 -10.86 -15.79
CA HIS A 908 2.44 -11.46 -17.12
C HIS A 908 3.64 -10.88 -17.86
N SER A 909 4.16 -11.60 -18.86
CA SER A 909 5.18 -11.03 -19.74
C SER A 909 4.59 -10.01 -20.73
N GLU A 910 5.38 -9.00 -21.05
CA GLU A 910 5.01 -7.96 -22.02
C GLU A 910 4.73 -8.56 -23.40
N ASP A 911 5.56 -9.48 -23.89
CA ASP A 911 5.35 -10.24 -25.13
C ASP A 911 3.97 -10.93 -25.20
N TYR A 912 3.48 -11.45 -24.06
CA TYR A 912 2.21 -12.15 -24.00
C TYR A 912 1.02 -11.18 -24.03
N ILE A 913 1.10 -10.09 -23.27
CA ILE A 913 0.04 -9.07 -23.23
C ILE A 913 -0.04 -8.29 -24.56
N ASP A 914 1.10 -7.92 -25.15
CA ASP A 914 1.22 -7.32 -26.49
C ASP A 914 0.72 -8.28 -27.59
N PHE A 915 0.85 -9.61 -27.40
CA PHE A 915 0.16 -10.59 -28.24
C PHE A 915 -1.37 -10.57 -28.04
N LEU A 916 -1.87 -10.64 -26.80
CA LEU A 916 -3.31 -10.61 -26.50
C LEU A 916 -3.99 -9.33 -27.04
N GLN A 917 -3.28 -8.20 -27.01
CA GLN A 917 -3.77 -6.90 -27.50
C GLN A 917 -3.88 -6.83 -29.03
N ARG A 918 -3.01 -7.54 -29.77
CA ARG A 918 -2.96 -7.50 -31.23
C ARG A 918 -3.70 -8.65 -31.91
N VAL A 919 -3.93 -9.77 -31.22
CA VAL A 919 -4.55 -10.96 -31.82
C VAL A 919 -6.07 -10.80 -31.95
N SER A 920 -6.60 -11.11 -33.13
CA SER A 920 -8.03 -11.05 -33.44
C SER A 920 -8.43 -12.18 -34.40
N PRO A 921 -9.71 -12.57 -34.49
CA PRO A 921 -10.15 -13.65 -35.39
C PRO A 921 -9.80 -13.41 -36.87
N ASN A 922 -9.60 -12.14 -37.25
CA ASN A 922 -9.26 -11.74 -38.61
C ASN A 922 -7.75 -11.87 -38.94
N ASN A 923 -6.87 -11.80 -37.93
CA ASN A 923 -5.41 -11.82 -38.12
C ASN A 923 -4.69 -13.01 -37.48
N MET A 924 -5.38 -13.83 -36.67
CA MET A 924 -4.80 -14.91 -35.87
C MET A 924 -3.93 -15.90 -36.68
N GLN A 925 -4.20 -16.09 -37.98
CA GLN A 925 -3.37 -16.92 -38.86
C GLN A 925 -1.91 -16.42 -38.96
N GLY A 926 -1.69 -15.10 -38.90
CA GLY A 926 -0.35 -14.50 -38.86
C GLY A 926 0.39 -14.74 -37.52
N PHE A 927 -0.35 -15.03 -36.46
CA PHE A 927 0.16 -15.28 -35.11
C PHE A 927 0.29 -16.78 -34.77
N THR A 928 0.28 -17.69 -35.76
CA THR A 928 0.31 -19.15 -35.55
C THR A 928 1.45 -19.62 -34.63
N LYS A 929 2.62 -18.94 -34.64
CA LYS A 929 3.69 -19.23 -33.67
C LYS A 929 3.31 -18.78 -32.25
N SER A 930 2.88 -17.53 -32.06
CA SER A 930 2.52 -16.98 -30.74
C SER A 930 1.34 -17.71 -30.09
N LEU A 931 0.32 -18.09 -30.87
CA LEU A 931 -0.82 -18.91 -30.40
C LEU A 931 -0.34 -20.19 -29.70
N ASN A 932 0.58 -20.93 -30.33
CA ASN A 932 1.17 -22.14 -29.76
C ASN A 932 2.16 -21.85 -28.62
N THR A 933 2.90 -20.74 -28.66
CA THR A 933 3.87 -20.37 -27.61
C THR A 933 3.18 -19.96 -26.30
N PHE A 934 1.99 -19.36 -26.40
CA PHE A 934 1.25 -18.77 -25.27
C PHE A 934 -0.05 -19.54 -24.95
N ASN A 935 -0.20 -20.75 -25.47
CA ASN A 935 -1.33 -21.66 -25.28
C ASN A 935 -2.73 -21.06 -25.54
N VAL A 936 -2.84 -20.13 -26.49
CA VAL A 936 -4.11 -19.53 -26.94
C VAL A 936 -4.61 -20.34 -28.14
N GLY A 937 -5.56 -21.24 -27.88
CA GLY A 937 -5.99 -22.29 -28.80
C GLY A 937 -7.43 -22.76 -28.56
N ASP A 938 -7.67 -24.08 -28.53
CA ASP A 938 -9.03 -24.64 -28.43
C ASP A 938 -9.73 -24.33 -27.08
N ASP A 939 -9.02 -24.40 -25.95
CA ASP A 939 -9.56 -24.10 -24.62
C ASP A 939 -9.57 -22.59 -24.30
N CYS A 940 -8.74 -21.80 -24.98
CA CYS A 940 -8.63 -20.35 -24.83
C CYS A 940 -8.72 -19.66 -26.22
N PRO A 941 -9.89 -19.67 -26.88
CA PRO A 941 -10.04 -19.23 -28.26
C PRO A 941 -9.94 -17.71 -28.43
N VAL A 942 -9.53 -17.26 -29.62
CA VAL A 942 -9.53 -15.83 -29.97
C VAL A 942 -10.94 -15.40 -30.41
N PHE A 943 -11.45 -14.32 -29.85
CA PHE A 943 -12.75 -13.72 -30.18
C PHE A 943 -12.64 -12.17 -30.30
N PRO A 944 -13.62 -11.48 -30.92
CA PRO A 944 -13.60 -10.01 -31.02
C PRO A 944 -13.79 -9.37 -29.64
N GLY A 945 -12.90 -8.44 -29.24
CA GLY A 945 -12.94 -7.84 -27.91
C GLY A 945 -12.21 -8.62 -26.81
N LEU A 946 -11.30 -9.54 -27.18
CA LEU A 946 -10.56 -10.40 -26.23
C LEU A 946 -9.74 -9.58 -25.22
N PHE A 947 -9.01 -8.57 -25.68
CA PHE A 947 -8.14 -7.78 -24.80
C PHE A 947 -8.98 -6.93 -23.84
N GLU A 948 -10.01 -6.28 -24.36
CA GLU A 948 -10.95 -5.45 -23.61
C GLU A 948 -11.71 -6.28 -22.56
N PHE A 949 -12.09 -7.52 -22.89
CA PHE A 949 -12.62 -8.48 -21.91
C PHE A 949 -11.61 -8.74 -20.78
N CYS A 950 -10.34 -8.97 -21.12
CA CYS A 950 -9.26 -9.17 -20.14
C CYS A 950 -9.01 -7.95 -19.26
N SER A 951 -8.95 -6.75 -19.85
CA SER A 951 -8.76 -5.50 -19.12
C SER A 951 -9.89 -5.22 -18.13
N ARG A 952 -11.13 -5.62 -18.45
CA ARG A 952 -12.30 -5.29 -17.62
C ARG A 952 -12.38 -6.12 -16.34
N TYR A 953 -12.27 -7.45 -16.41
CA TYR A 953 -12.27 -8.26 -15.18
C TYR A 953 -10.99 -8.06 -14.36
N THR A 954 -9.84 -7.86 -15.02
CA THR A 954 -8.56 -7.57 -14.34
C THR A 954 -8.59 -6.23 -13.62
N GLY A 955 -9.10 -5.19 -14.30
CA GLY A 955 -9.28 -3.85 -13.72
C GLY A 955 -10.19 -3.90 -12.50
N ALA A 956 -11.29 -4.65 -12.57
CA ALA A 956 -12.19 -4.87 -11.45
C ALA A 956 -11.48 -5.53 -10.24
N SER A 957 -10.76 -6.64 -10.41
CA SER A 957 -10.07 -7.28 -9.27
C SER A 957 -8.95 -6.40 -8.69
N LEU A 958 -8.23 -5.68 -9.54
CA LEU A 958 -7.21 -4.71 -9.12
C LEU A 958 -7.80 -3.56 -8.31
N GLN A 959 -8.87 -2.92 -8.80
CA GLN A 959 -9.54 -1.85 -8.05
C GLN A 959 -10.21 -2.37 -6.77
N GLY A 960 -10.73 -3.61 -6.75
CA GLY A 960 -11.25 -4.22 -5.53
C GLY A 960 -10.18 -4.32 -4.44
N ALA A 961 -8.97 -4.74 -4.82
CA ALA A 961 -7.81 -4.72 -3.91
C ALA A 961 -7.42 -3.30 -3.47
N THR A 962 -7.38 -2.31 -4.38
CA THR A 962 -7.10 -0.90 -4.04
C THR A 962 -8.12 -0.31 -3.06
N GLN A 963 -9.41 -0.64 -3.20
CA GLN A 963 -10.48 -0.14 -2.35
C GLN A 963 -10.44 -0.76 -0.94
N LEU A 964 -10.04 -2.03 -0.83
CA LEU A 964 -9.76 -2.71 0.45
C LEU A 964 -8.51 -2.14 1.14
N ASN A 965 -7.41 -1.95 0.40
CA ASN A 965 -6.17 -1.30 0.88
C ASN A 965 -6.46 0.09 1.48
N ASN A 966 -7.26 0.88 0.76
CA ASN A 966 -7.68 2.23 1.16
C ASN A 966 -8.76 2.24 2.26
N LYS A 967 -9.26 1.06 2.69
CA LYS A 967 -10.31 0.88 3.72
C LYS A 967 -11.63 1.57 3.39
N ILE A 968 -11.92 1.75 2.11
CA ILE A 968 -13.17 2.33 1.59
C ILE A 968 -14.29 1.28 1.64
N CYS A 969 -13.93 0.00 1.55
CA CYS A 969 -14.81 -1.15 1.78
C CYS A 969 -14.20 -2.15 2.77
N ASP A 970 -15.04 -2.97 3.40
CA ASP A 970 -14.60 -4.17 4.14
C ASP A 970 -14.69 -5.45 3.29
N ILE A 971 -15.54 -5.45 2.28
CA ILE A 971 -15.68 -6.51 1.26
C ILE A 971 -15.75 -5.89 -0.14
N ALA A 972 -14.98 -6.41 -1.08
CA ALA A 972 -15.10 -6.11 -2.52
C ALA A 972 -15.47 -7.38 -3.29
N ILE A 973 -16.33 -7.28 -4.30
CA ILE A 973 -16.92 -8.42 -5.01
C ILE A 973 -16.80 -8.21 -6.53
N ASN A 974 -16.08 -9.10 -7.20
CA ASN A 974 -15.95 -9.15 -8.66
C ASN A 974 -16.26 -10.57 -9.20
N TRP A 975 -17.53 -10.82 -9.49
CA TRP A 975 -17.99 -12.08 -10.09
C TRP A 975 -17.45 -12.34 -11.51
N ALA A 976 -16.87 -11.35 -12.19
CA ALA A 976 -16.29 -11.50 -13.53
C ALA A 976 -14.84 -12.00 -13.52
N GLY A 977 -14.10 -11.76 -12.42
CA GLY A 977 -12.74 -12.25 -12.19
C GLY A 977 -12.72 -13.66 -11.60
N GLY A 978 -11.56 -14.05 -11.04
CA GLY A 978 -11.33 -15.38 -10.49
C GLY A 978 -10.64 -16.35 -11.45
N LEU A 979 -9.91 -15.84 -12.45
CA LEU A 979 -9.32 -16.62 -13.54
C LEU A 979 -7.96 -17.25 -13.13
N HIS A 980 -8.03 -18.14 -12.14
CA HIS A 980 -6.91 -18.73 -11.41
C HIS A 980 -5.90 -19.58 -12.22
N HIS A 981 -6.22 -20.03 -13.43
CA HIS A 981 -5.36 -20.91 -14.24
C HIS A 981 -4.33 -20.19 -15.10
N ALA A 982 -4.53 -18.90 -15.41
CA ALA A 982 -3.61 -18.17 -16.28
C ALA A 982 -2.22 -18.07 -15.63
N LYS A 983 -1.18 -18.39 -16.40
CA LYS A 983 0.22 -18.37 -15.96
C LYS A 983 0.93 -17.14 -16.50
N LYS A 984 2.15 -16.87 -16.02
CA LYS A 984 2.93 -15.67 -16.40
C LYS A 984 3.15 -15.50 -17.92
N PHE A 985 3.17 -16.60 -18.67
CA PHE A 985 3.49 -16.60 -20.09
C PHE A 985 2.41 -17.26 -20.97
N GLU A 986 1.34 -17.83 -20.40
CA GLU A 986 0.38 -18.61 -21.18
C GLU A 986 -1.05 -18.61 -20.61
N ALA A 987 -2.02 -18.73 -21.53
CA ALA A 987 -3.41 -18.97 -21.21
C ALA A 987 -3.62 -20.44 -20.76
N SER A 988 -4.62 -20.70 -19.93
CA SER A 988 -4.95 -22.07 -19.50
C SER A 988 -6.37 -22.11 -18.95
N GLY A 989 -7.13 -23.18 -19.19
CA GLY A 989 -8.44 -23.40 -18.57
C GLY A 989 -9.43 -22.23 -18.69
N PHE A 990 -9.64 -21.71 -19.90
CA PHE A 990 -10.44 -20.50 -20.20
C PHE A 990 -9.92 -19.17 -19.58
N CYS A 991 -8.79 -19.20 -18.89
CA CYS A 991 -8.16 -18.05 -18.25
C CYS A 991 -7.05 -17.48 -19.14
N TYR A 992 -7.09 -16.17 -19.41
CA TYR A 992 -6.09 -15.47 -20.22
C TYR A 992 -5.21 -14.56 -19.34
N VAL A 993 -5.81 -13.79 -18.44
CA VAL A 993 -5.09 -12.95 -17.47
C VAL A 993 -5.48 -13.37 -16.06
N ASN A 994 -4.48 -13.65 -15.22
CA ASN A 994 -4.69 -14.00 -13.81
C ASN A 994 -4.94 -12.74 -12.96
N ASP A 995 -6.21 -12.32 -12.94
CA ASP A 995 -6.68 -11.17 -12.17
C ASP A 995 -6.50 -11.34 -10.66
N ILE A 996 -6.49 -12.58 -10.18
CA ILE A 996 -6.27 -12.92 -8.77
C ILE A 996 -4.85 -12.56 -8.35
N VAL A 997 -3.85 -12.97 -9.13
CA VAL A 997 -2.43 -12.67 -8.85
C VAL A 997 -2.19 -11.16 -8.87
N ILE A 998 -2.77 -10.45 -9.85
CA ILE A 998 -2.65 -8.98 -9.94
C ILE A 998 -3.33 -8.29 -8.74
N GLY A 999 -4.50 -8.76 -8.31
CA GLY A 999 -5.17 -8.29 -7.09
C GLY A 999 -4.37 -8.57 -5.81
N ILE A 1000 -3.77 -9.75 -5.67
CA ILE A 1000 -2.90 -10.09 -4.53
C ILE A 1000 -1.63 -9.22 -4.53
N LEU A 1001 -1.01 -8.98 -5.69
CA LEU A 1001 0.12 -8.06 -5.84
C LEU A 1001 -0.24 -6.60 -5.51
N GLU A 1002 -1.52 -6.22 -5.54
CA GLU A 1002 -1.99 -4.93 -5.02
C GLU A 1002 -2.21 -4.96 -3.51
N LEU A 1003 -2.86 -6.00 -2.98
CA LEU A 1003 -3.03 -6.17 -1.52
C LEU A 1003 -1.69 -6.21 -0.78
N LEU A 1004 -0.68 -6.86 -1.36
CA LEU A 1004 0.67 -6.98 -0.79
C LEU A 1004 1.41 -5.64 -0.61
N LYS A 1005 0.91 -4.51 -1.12
CA LYS A 1005 1.45 -3.18 -0.81
C LYS A 1005 1.19 -2.76 0.64
N TYR A 1006 0.08 -3.20 1.24
CA TYR A 1006 -0.37 -2.81 2.59
C TYR A 1006 -0.54 -3.99 3.54
N HIS A 1007 -0.82 -5.18 2.99
CA HIS A 1007 -1.04 -6.41 3.74
C HIS A 1007 0.25 -7.25 3.76
N PRO A 1008 0.93 -7.41 4.93
CA PRO A 1008 2.16 -8.20 5.00
C PRO A 1008 1.94 -9.68 4.68
N ARG A 1009 0.74 -10.20 4.99
CA ARG A 1009 0.29 -11.58 4.74
C ARG A 1009 -1.12 -11.58 4.15
N VAL A 1010 -1.27 -12.22 2.97
CA VAL A 1010 -2.54 -12.37 2.23
C VAL A 1010 -2.87 -13.86 2.10
N LEU A 1011 -4.10 -14.25 2.45
CA LEU A 1011 -4.57 -15.63 2.32
C LEU A 1011 -5.45 -15.78 1.09
N TYR A 1012 -5.03 -16.61 0.13
CA TYR A 1012 -5.84 -17.04 -1.00
C TYR A 1012 -6.58 -18.35 -0.65
N ILE A 1013 -7.90 -18.34 -0.77
CA ILE A 1013 -8.79 -19.49 -0.58
C ILE A 1013 -9.49 -19.77 -1.90
N ASP A 1014 -9.45 -21.02 -2.34
CA ASP A 1014 -10.01 -21.48 -3.61
C ASP A 1014 -10.97 -22.65 -3.36
N ILE A 1015 -12.24 -22.47 -3.74
CA ILE A 1015 -13.31 -23.47 -3.61
C ILE A 1015 -13.90 -23.91 -4.96
N ASP A 1016 -13.25 -23.56 -6.08
CA ASP A 1016 -13.48 -24.14 -7.40
C ASP A 1016 -13.27 -25.67 -7.38
N ILE A 1017 -13.80 -26.38 -8.37
CA ILE A 1017 -13.46 -27.80 -8.53
C ILE A 1017 -12.09 -28.02 -9.18
N HIS A 1018 -11.55 -27.03 -9.88
CA HIS A 1018 -10.22 -27.07 -10.49
C HIS A 1018 -9.17 -26.45 -9.56
N HIS A 1019 -7.94 -26.96 -9.62
CA HIS A 1019 -6.84 -26.39 -8.83
C HIS A 1019 -6.40 -25.04 -9.43
N GLY A 1020 -6.39 -23.96 -8.63
CA GLY A 1020 -5.88 -22.64 -9.01
C GLY A 1020 -4.37 -22.58 -9.22
N ASP A 1021 -3.88 -23.36 -10.17
CA ASP A 1021 -2.47 -23.69 -10.36
C ASP A 1021 -1.63 -22.49 -10.84
N GLY A 1022 -2.21 -21.57 -11.60
CA GLY A 1022 -1.56 -20.30 -11.96
C GLY A 1022 -1.34 -19.38 -10.75
N VAL A 1023 -2.25 -19.39 -9.77
CA VAL A 1023 -2.09 -18.65 -8.50
C VAL A 1023 -1.07 -19.34 -7.59
N GLN A 1024 -1.10 -20.67 -7.49
CA GLN A 1024 -0.08 -21.43 -6.76
C GLN A 1024 1.32 -21.19 -7.35
N GLU A 1025 1.46 -21.26 -8.67
CA GLU A 1025 2.74 -21.05 -9.37
C GLU A 1025 3.31 -19.64 -9.13
N ALA A 1026 2.46 -18.60 -9.22
CA ALA A 1026 2.86 -17.21 -9.01
C ALA A 1026 3.43 -16.92 -7.61
N PHE A 1027 3.01 -17.67 -6.59
CA PHE A 1027 3.41 -17.46 -5.20
C PHE A 1027 4.19 -18.63 -4.59
N TYR A 1028 4.60 -19.63 -5.39
CA TYR A 1028 5.21 -20.88 -4.92
C TYR A 1028 6.50 -20.72 -4.08
N LEU A 1029 7.14 -19.55 -4.15
CA LEU A 1029 8.41 -19.23 -3.48
C LEU A 1029 8.29 -18.21 -2.33
N THR A 1030 7.10 -17.70 -2.01
CA THR A 1030 6.92 -16.65 -0.97
C THR A 1030 6.08 -17.10 0.24
N ASP A 1031 6.44 -16.60 1.41
CA ASP A 1031 5.71 -16.69 2.68
C ASP A 1031 4.64 -15.60 2.85
N ARG A 1032 4.72 -14.52 2.06
CA ARG A 1032 3.81 -13.36 2.11
C ARG A 1032 2.41 -13.64 1.54
N VAL A 1033 2.25 -14.74 0.81
CA VAL A 1033 0.96 -15.25 0.34
C VAL A 1033 0.84 -16.70 0.73
N MET A 1034 -0.32 -17.08 1.29
CA MET A 1034 -0.64 -18.47 1.55
C MET A 1034 -1.78 -18.91 0.64
N THR A 1035 -1.63 -20.04 -0.06
CA THR A 1035 -2.66 -20.60 -0.95
C THR A 1035 -3.31 -21.83 -0.33
N VAL A 1036 -4.65 -21.93 -0.38
CA VAL A 1036 -5.42 -23.08 0.10
C VAL A 1036 -6.51 -23.44 -0.91
N SER A 1037 -6.42 -24.61 -1.54
CA SER A 1037 -7.31 -24.99 -2.64
C SER A 1037 -8.01 -26.34 -2.39
N PHE A 1038 -9.36 -26.33 -2.50
CA PHE A 1038 -10.26 -27.45 -2.22
C PHE A 1038 -10.80 -28.10 -3.51
N HIS A 1039 -9.89 -28.34 -4.44
CA HIS A 1039 -10.16 -28.85 -5.78
C HIS A 1039 -10.29 -30.39 -5.84
N LYS A 1040 -10.71 -30.90 -7.01
CA LYS A 1040 -10.67 -32.31 -7.36
C LYS A 1040 -9.31 -32.70 -7.92
N TYR A 1041 -8.74 -33.79 -7.42
CA TYR A 1041 -7.43 -34.30 -7.87
C TYR A 1041 -7.51 -35.71 -8.47
N GLY A 1042 -6.58 -36.02 -9.39
CA GLY A 1042 -6.42 -37.34 -9.99
C GLY A 1042 -7.40 -37.69 -11.12
N ASN A 1043 -7.23 -38.90 -11.67
CA ASN A 1043 -7.95 -39.44 -12.85
C ASN A 1043 -7.81 -38.57 -14.14
N TYR A 1044 -6.65 -37.97 -14.36
CA TYR A 1044 -6.38 -37.05 -15.49
C TYR A 1044 -7.35 -35.85 -15.57
N PHE A 1045 -7.84 -35.40 -14.42
CA PHE A 1045 -8.65 -34.19 -14.32
C PHE A 1045 -7.77 -32.94 -14.44
N PHE A 1046 -8.30 -31.91 -15.10
CA PHE A 1046 -7.61 -30.65 -15.32
C PHE A 1046 -7.47 -29.84 -14.01
N PRO A 1047 -6.36 -29.11 -13.76
CA PRO A 1047 -5.15 -29.00 -14.58
C PRO A 1047 -4.15 -30.15 -14.38
N GLY A 1048 -4.35 -31.02 -13.39
CA GLY A 1048 -3.51 -32.19 -13.09
C GLY A 1048 -2.40 -31.96 -12.07
N THR A 1049 -2.20 -30.72 -11.64
CA THR A 1049 -1.43 -30.30 -10.45
C THR A 1049 -2.33 -30.27 -9.21
N GLY A 1050 -1.78 -29.95 -8.04
CA GLY A 1050 -2.52 -29.88 -6.77
C GLY A 1050 -2.36 -31.11 -5.88
N ASP A 1051 -1.28 -31.87 -6.02
CA ASP A 1051 -1.01 -32.96 -5.07
C ASP A 1051 -0.79 -32.42 -3.64
N MET A 1052 -1.18 -33.21 -2.62
CA MET A 1052 -1.05 -32.88 -1.20
C MET A 1052 0.40 -32.60 -0.76
N TYR A 1053 1.40 -33.05 -1.53
CA TYR A 1053 2.82 -32.82 -1.28
C TYR A 1053 3.41 -31.62 -2.08
N GLU A 1054 2.64 -30.97 -2.95
CA GLU A 1054 2.99 -29.67 -3.56
C GLU A 1054 2.82 -28.55 -2.52
N VAL A 1055 3.79 -28.41 -1.61
CA VAL A 1055 3.71 -27.51 -0.45
C VAL A 1055 4.40 -26.16 -0.64
N GLY A 1056 4.83 -25.80 -1.86
CA GLY A 1056 5.71 -24.65 -2.08
C GLY A 1056 7.20 -24.99 -1.91
N ALA A 1057 8.07 -24.06 -2.32
CA ALA A 1057 9.52 -24.18 -2.25
C ALA A 1057 10.17 -22.90 -1.67
N GLU A 1058 11.46 -22.98 -1.36
CA GLU A 1058 12.24 -21.89 -0.75
C GLU A 1058 11.52 -21.27 0.46
N SER A 1059 11.33 -19.95 0.51
CA SER A 1059 10.60 -19.28 1.59
C SER A 1059 9.11 -19.62 1.61
N GLY A 1060 8.51 -19.92 0.46
CA GLY A 1060 7.12 -20.35 0.30
C GLY A 1060 6.84 -21.81 0.71
N ARG A 1061 7.85 -22.54 1.19
CA ARG A 1061 7.67 -23.92 1.66
C ARG A 1061 6.72 -23.98 2.87
N TYR A 1062 5.69 -24.81 2.74
CA TYR A 1062 4.53 -24.97 3.62
C TYR A 1062 3.47 -23.85 3.56
N TYR A 1063 3.61 -22.88 2.64
CA TYR A 1063 2.59 -21.85 2.37
C TYR A 1063 1.65 -22.20 1.20
N CYS A 1064 1.88 -23.30 0.47
CA CYS A 1064 0.86 -23.90 -0.39
C CYS A 1064 0.20 -25.09 0.33
N LEU A 1065 -1.13 -25.11 0.40
CA LEU A 1065 -1.94 -26.18 1.01
C LEU A 1065 -3.00 -26.71 0.05
N ASN A 1066 -2.65 -27.78 -0.65
CA ASN A 1066 -3.58 -28.49 -1.50
C ASN A 1066 -4.44 -29.48 -0.70
N VAL A 1067 -5.74 -29.49 -1.01
CA VAL A 1067 -6.75 -30.31 -0.34
C VAL A 1067 -7.42 -31.23 -1.37
N PRO A 1068 -6.73 -32.27 -1.87
CA PRO A 1068 -7.16 -33.05 -3.04
C PRO A 1068 -8.39 -33.93 -2.79
N LEU A 1069 -9.53 -33.54 -3.35
CA LEU A 1069 -10.82 -34.24 -3.23
C LEU A 1069 -11.11 -35.17 -4.41
N ARG A 1070 -12.13 -36.01 -4.26
CA ARG A 1070 -12.62 -36.99 -5.26
C ARG A 1070 -14.07 -36.70 -5.65
N ASP A 1071 -14.57 -37.41 -6.66
CA ASP A 1071 -15.93 -37.26 -7.18
C ASP A 1071 -17.00 -37.30 -6.07
N GLY A 1072 -18.04 -36.49 -6.25
CA GLY A 1072 -19.29 -36.57 -5.50
C GLY A 1072 -19.26 -36.07 -4.05
N ILE A 1073 -18.27 -35.26 -3.63
CA ILE A 1073 -18.28 -34.70 -2.27
C ILE A 1073 -19.55 -33.88 -2.00
N ASP A 1074 -20.15 -34.10 -0.83
CA ASP A 1074 -21.39 -33.45 -0.37
C ASP A 1074 -21.14 -32.37 0.69
N ASP A 1075 -22.13 -31.49 0.91
CA ASP A 1075 -22.11 -30.39 1.87
C ASP A 1075 -21.62 -30.80 3.28
N GLN A 1076 -22.00 -31.99 3.75
CA GLN A 1076 -21.63 -32.45 5.10
C GLN A 1076 -20.16 -32.87 5.15
N SER A 1077 -19.70 -33.58 4.12
CA SER A 1077 -18.32 -34.03 3.96
C SER A 1077 -17.35 -32.87 3.74
N TYR A 1078 -17.76 -31.90 2.91
CA TYR A 1078 -16.99 -30.69 2.61
C TYR A 1078 -16.87 -29.81 3.86
N ARG A 1079 -17.98 -29.50 4.56
CA ARG A 1079 -17.97 -28.69 5.79
C ARG A 1079 -17.12 -29.32 6.92
N HIS A 1080 -17.09 -30.65 7.03
CA HIS A 1080 -16.25 -31.41 7.98
C HIS A 1080 -14.73 -31.26 7.73
N LEU A 1081 -14.33 -30.88 6.52
CA LEU A 1081 -12.94 -30.60 6.17
C LEU A 1081 -12.62 -29.11 6.09
N PHE A 1082 -13.43 -28.33 5.37
CA PHE A 1082 -13.22 -26.90 5.12
C PHE A 1082 -13.15 -26.07 6.41
N GLN A 1083 -14.15 -26.19 7.30
CA GLN A 1083 -14.22 -25.33 8.49
C GLN A 1083 -13.02 -25.55 9.46
N PRO A 1084 -12.62 -26.80 9.78
CA PRO A 1084 -11.41 -27.03 10.56
C PRO A 1084 -10.11 -26.60 9.86
N VAL A 1085 -9.98 -26.80 8.54
CA VAL A 1085 -8.77 -26.40 7.79
C VAL A 1085 -8.63 -24.88 7.77
N ILE A 1086 -9.65 -24.15 7.29
CA ILE A 1086 -9.60 -22.68 7.21
C ILE A 1086 -9.41 -22.04 8.60
N LYS A 1087 -10.03 -22.59 9.66
CA LYS A 1087 -9.75 -22.10 11.01
C LYS A 1087 -8.28 -22.28 11.39
N GLN A 1088 -7.70 -23.48 11.22
CA GLN A 1088 -6.32 -23.69 11.63
C GLN A 1088 -5.32 -22.90 10.75
N VAL A 1089 -5.64 -22.68 9.47
CA VAL A 1089 -4.89 -21.78 8.59
C VAL A 1089 -4.91 -20.35 9.15
N ILE A 1090 -6.08 -19.78 9.43
CA ILE A 1090 -6.18 -18.42 9.96
C ILE A 1090 -5.52 -18.30 11.35
N ASP A 1091 -5.71 -19.29 12.23
CA ASP A 1091 -5.09 -19.33 13.56
C ASP A 1091 -3.55 -19.31 13.50
N PHE A 1092 -2.93 -20.01 12.54
CA PHE A 1092 -1.46 -20.10 12.40
C PHE A 1092 -0.88 -18.98 11.54
N TYR A 1093 -1.46 -18.71 10.38
CA TYR A 1093 -0.95 -17.76 9.39
C TYR A 1093 -1.28 -16.30 9.73
N GLN A 1094 -2.35 -16.04 10.48
CA GLN A 1094 -2.77 -14.69 10.89
C GLN A 1094 -2.78 -13.69 9.70
N PRO A 1095 -3.55 -13.96 8.62
CA PRO A 1095 -3.60 -13.09 7.45
C PRO A 1095 -4.25 -11.74 7.79
N THR A 1096 -3.91 -10.71 7.02
CA THR A 1096 -4.47 -9.36 7.19
C THR A 1096 -5.44 -8.95 6.08
N CYS A 1097 -5.49 -9.72 4.98
CA CYS A 1097 -6.54 -9.69 3.96
C CYS A 1097 -6.74 -11.12 3.43
N ILE A 1098 -7.94 -11.42 2.96
CA ILE A 1098 -8.29 -12.69 2.30
C ILE A 1098 -8.72 -12.40 0.84
N VAL A 1099 -8.33 -13.27 -0.08
CA VAL A 1099 -8.90 -13.37 -1.43
C VAL A 1099 -9.60 -14.72 -1.53
N LEU A 1100 -10.88 -14.72 -1.91
CA LEU A 1100 -11.74 -15.89 -1.97
C LEU A 1100 -12.29 -16.06 -3.39
N GLN A 1101 -11.78 -17.05 -4.12
CA GLN A 1101 -12.31 -17.50 -5.40
C GLN A 1101 -13.55 -18.37 -5.15
N CYS A 1102 -14.66 -18.14 -5.86
CA CYS A 1102 -15.96 -18.79 -5.67
C CYS A 1102 -16.45 -19.48 -6.96
N GLY A 1103 -15.65 -20.42 -7.47
CA GLY A 1103 -15.93 -21.23 -8.66
C GLY A 1103 -17.17 -22.12 -8.50
N ALA A 1104 -18.22 -21.80 -9.28
CA ALA A 1104 -19.54 -22.39 -9.11
C ALA A 1104 -19.75 -23.72 -9.90
N ASP A 1105 -18.68 -24.42 -10.25
CA ASP A 1105 -18.66 -25.79 -10.81
C ASP A 1105 -18.34 -26.88 -9.77
N SER A 1106 -17.93 -26.48 -8.57
CA SER A 1106 -18.00 -27.30 -7.36
C SER A 1106 -19.46 -27.67 -6.98
N LEU A 1107 -20.45 -26.98 -7.57
CA LEU A 1107 -21.87 -27.28 -7.44
C LEU A 1107 -22.26 -28.59 -8.15
N GLY A 1108 -23.20 -29.29 -7.53
CA GLY A 1108 -23.86 -30.42 -8.17
C GLY A 1108 -24.64 -30.02 -9.44
N CYS A 1109 -24.86 -31.00 -10.31
CA CYS A 1109 -25.46 -30.81 -11.63
C CYS A 1109 -24.74 -29.81 -12.56
N ASP A 1110 -23.46 -29.49 -12.32
CA ASP A 1110 -22.68 -28.75 -13.31
C ASP A 1110 -22.41 -29.57 -14.61
N ARG A 1111 -21.96 -28.90 -15.68
CA ARG A 1111 -21.64 -29.52 -16.98
C ARG A 1111 -20.25 -30.16 -17.04
N LEU A 1112 -19.27 -29.60 -16.32
CA LEU A 1112 -17.89 -30.08 -16.29
C LEU A 1112 -17.48 -30.52 -14.87
N GLY A 1113 -18.07 -29.92 -13.84
CA GLY A 1113 -17.91 -30.34 -12.46
C GLY A 1113 -18.54 -31.70 -12.13
N CYS A 1114 -18.06 -32.36 -11.07
CA CYS A 1114 -18.56 -33.65 -10.59
C CYS A 1114 -18.61 -33.79 -9.06
N PHE A 1115 -18.58 -32.67 -8.33
CA PHE A 1115 -18.95 -32.61 -6.92
C PHE A 1115 -20.48 -32.62 -6.75
N ASN A 1116 -20.97 -32.66 -5.51
CA ASN A 1116 -22.40 -32.69 -5.17
C ASN A 1116 -22.81 -31.51 -4.25
N LEU A 1117 -22.05 -30.41 -4.23
CA LEU A 1117 -22.35 -29.29 -3.33
C LEU A 1117 -23.66 -28.60 -3.72
N SER A 1118 -24.44 -28.20 -2.72
CA SER A 1118 -25.58 -27.32 -2.89
C SER A 1118 -25.13 -25.84 -2.86
N ILE A 1119 -25.96 -24.95 -3.42
CA ILE A 1119 -25.76 -23.50 -3.31
C ILE A 1119 -25.66 -23.05 -1.84
N ARG A 1120 -26.30 -23.77 -0.90
CA ARG A 1120 -26.14 -23.52 0.54
C ARG A 1120 -24.80 -24.03 1.06
N GLY A 1121 -24.35 -25.21 0.65
CA GLY A 1121 -23.05 -25.75 1.02
C GLY A 1121 -21.89 -24.88 0.54
N HIS A 1122 -22.01 -24.28 -0.64
CA HIS A 1122 -21.06 -23.32 -1.18
C HIS A 1122 -21.10 -21.98 -0.40
N GLY A 1123 -22.29 -21.38 -0.25
CA GLY A 1123 -22.46 -20.15 0.52
C GLY A 1123 -22.08 -20.26 2.00
N ASP A 1124 -22.21 -21.44 2.63
CA ASP A 1124 -21.72 -21.71 3.99
C ASP A 1124 -20.20 -21.54 4.11
N CYS A 1125 -19.43 -21.78 3.04
CA CYS A 1125 -17.99 -21.55 3.00
C CYS A 1125 -17.69 -20.03 2.97
N VAL A 1126 -18.40 -19.28 2.12
CA VAL A 1126 -18.31 -17.81 2.05
C VAL A 1126 -18.69 -17.16 3.38
N GLN A 1127 -19.82 -17.57 3.98
CA GLN A 1127 -20.28 -17.09 5.28
C GLN A 1127 -19.29 -17.42 6.41
N TYR A 1128 -18.62 -18.57 6.35
CA TYR A 1128 -17.59 -18.94 7.32
C TYR A 1128 -16.33 -18.09 7.19
N VAL A 1129 -15.81 -17.88 5.97
CA VAL A 1129 -14.65 -17.01 5.71
C VAL A 1129 -14.95 -15.57 6.13
N LYS A 1130 -16.13 -15.05 5.79
CA LYS A 1130 -16.61 -13.73 6.22
C LYS A 1130 -16.64 -13.58 7.76
N SER A 1131 -17.00 -14.63 8.50
CA SER A 1131 -17.18 -14.58 9.96
C SER A 1131 -15.92 -14.20 10.76
N PHE A 1132 -14.73 -14.25 10.14
CA PHE A 1132 -13.47 -13.82 10.75
C PHE A 1132 -13.29 -12.29 10.75
N ASN A 1133 -14.10 -11.52 10.01
CA ASN A 1133 -14.04 -10.05 9.88
C ASN A 1133 -12.67 -9.51 9.43
N ILE A 1134 -12.01 -10.25 8.54
CA ILE A 1134 -10.78 -9.84 7.85
C ILE A 1134 -11.19 -9.26 6.48
N PRO A 1135 -10.57 -8.16 5.98
CA PRO A 1135 -10.86 -7.59 4.66
C PRO A 1135 -10.86 -8.66 3.56
N LEU A 1136 -11.85 -8.62 2.67
CA LEU A 1136 -12.18 -9.74 1.79
C LEU A 1136 -12.43 -9.31 0.34
N LEU A 1137 -11.58 -9.79 -0.58
CA LEU A 1137 -11.82 -9.73 -2.02
C LEU A 1137 -12.49 -11.04 -2.46
N VAL A 1138 -13.75 -10.98 -2.88
CA VAL A 1138 -14.51 -12.13 -3.40
C VAL A 1138 -14.52 -12.09 -4.92
N LEU A 1139 -14.09 -13.19 -5.54
CA LEU A 1139 -13.99 -13.36 -6.98
C LEU A 1139 -14.90 -14.48 -7.48
N GLY A 1140 -15.24 -14.45 -8.77
CA GLY A 1140 -15.95 -15.53 -9.45
C GLY A 1140 -15.05 -16.75 -9.70
N GLY A 1141 -14.87 -17.10 -10.97
CA GLY A 1141 -14.06 -18.25 -11.40
C GLY A 1141 -14.84 -19.22 -12.29
N GLY A 1142 -14.73 -20.51 -12.02
CA GLY A 1142 -15.41 -21.61 -12.71
C GLY A 1142 -16.94 -21.56 -12.64
N GLY A 1143 -17.59 -22.61 -13.12
CA GLY A 1143 -19.05 -22.73 -13.19
C GLY A 1143 -19.61 -22.57 -14.61
N TYR A 1144 -20.09 -23.69 -15.16
CA TYR A 1144 -20.48 -23.83 -16.57
C TYR A 1144 -22.00 -23.97 -16.77
N THR A 1145 -22.75 -24.19 -15.69
CA THR A 1145 -24.22 -24.21 -15.64
C THR A 1145 -24.75 -22.83 -15.28
N VAL A 1146 -24.63 -21.92 -16.24
CA VAL A 1146 -25.07 -20.50 -16.24
C VAL A 1146 -26.20 -20.14 -15.24
N ARG A 1147 -27.35 -20.85 -15.26
CA ARG A 1147 -28.51 -20.57 -14.38
C ARG A 1147 -28.28 -20.91 -12.89
N ASN A 1148 -27.37 -21.81 -12.57
CA ASN A 1148 -26.99 -22.19 -11.20
C ASN A 1148 -25.87 -21.26 -10.69
N VAL A 1149 -24.91 -20.90 -11.55
CA VAL A 1149 -23.89 -19.86 -11.27
C VAL A 1149 -24.57 -18.57 -10.82
N ALA A 1150 -25.54 -18.07 -11.59
CA ALA A 1150 -26.28 -16.85 -11.26
C ALA A 1150 -27.06 -16.93 -9.94
N ARG A 1151 -27.58 -18.11 -9.57
CA ARG A 1151 -28.22 -18.33 -8.27
C ARG A 1151 -27.20 -18.31 -7.13
N CYS A 1152 -26.05 -18.97 -7.32
CA CYS A 1152 -24.99 -19.09 -6.32
C CYS A 1152 -24.42 -17.72 -5.96
N TRP A 1153 -23.88 -17.01 -6.95
CA TRP A 1153 -23.28 -15.69 -6.75
C TRP A 1153 -24.30 -14.66 -6.24
N THR A 1154 -25.60 -14.79 -6.55
CA THR A 1154 -26.65 -13.95 -5.93
C THR A 1154 -26.87 -14.29 -4.45
N TYR A 1155 -26.95 -15.57 -4.10
CA TYR A 1155 -27.08 -16.00 -2.70
C TYR A 1155 -25.84 -15.60 -1.88
N GLU A 1156 -24.65 -15.78 -2.43
CA GLU A 1156 -23.40 -15.36 -1.82
C GLU A 1156 -23.30 -13.84 -1.69
N THR A 1157 -23.74 -13.08 -2.69
CA THR A 1157 -23.91 -11.62 -2.55
C THR A 1157 -24.82 -11.29 -1.35
N SER A 1158 -25.94 -12.00 -1.17
CA SER A 1158 -26.85 -11.77 -0.03
C SER A 1158 -26.21 -12.06 1.33
N LEU A 1159 -25.43 -13.14 1.43
CA LEU A 1159 -24.63 -13.46 2.62
C LEU A 1159 -23.57 -12.39 2.87
N LEU A 1160 -22.87 -11.95 1.82
CA LEU A 1160 -21.83 -10.92 1.89
C LEU A 1160 -22.37 -9.54 2.30
N VAL A 1161 -23.68 -9.25 2.15
CA VAL A 1161 -24.34 -8.02 2.66
C VAL A 1161 -25.19 -8.20 3.94
N ASP A 1162 -25.30 -9.42 4.48
CA ASP A 1162 -26.22 -9.81 5.59
C ASP A 1162 -27.72 -9.62 5.29
N GLU A 1163 -28.13 -9.72 4.03
CA GLU A 1163 -29.56 -9.65 3.65
C GLU A 1163 -30.16 -11.06 3.52
N THR A 1164 -31.33 -11.26 4.14
CA THR A 1164 -32.11 -12.50 3.97
C THR A 1164 -33.05 -12.36 2.78
N ILE A 1165 -32.76 -13.06 1.68
CA ILE A 1165 -33.57 -13.04 0.45
C ILE A 1165 -34.55 -14.21 0.37
N SER A 1166 -35.53 -14.10 -0.54
CA SER A 1166 -36.58 -15.11 -0.75
C SER A 1166 -36.05 -16.38 -1.44
N GLU A 1167 -36.74 -17.49 -1.21
CA GLU A 1167 -36.55 -18.74 -1.97
C GLU A 1167 -37.23 -18.71 -3.35
N GLU A 1168 -38.26 -17.87 -3.51
CA GLU A 1168 -38.96 -17.62 -4.77
C GLU A 1168 -38.23 -16.53 -5.56
N LEU A 1169 -37.82 -16.82 -6.80
CA LEU A 1169 -37.11 -15.83 -7.62
C LEU A 1169 -38.03 -14.65 -7.97
N PRO A 1170 -37.54 -13.41 -7.92
CA PRO A 1170 -38.30 -12.25 -8.39
C PRO A 1170 -38.47 -12.30 -9.91
N TYR A 1171 -39.62 -11.79 -10.39
CA TYR A 1171 -39.87 -11.71 -11.82
C TYR A 1171 -38.94 -10.69 -12.48
N SER A 1172 -38.24 -11.12 -13.53
CA SER A 1172 -37.28 -10.34 -14.32
C SER A 1172 -37.39 -10.69 -15.80
N GLU A 1173 -36.71 -9.95 -16.67
CA GLU A 1173 -36.64 -10.21 -18.12
C GLU A 1173 -36.08 -11.61 -18.46
N TYR A 1174 -35.29 -12.21 -17.55
CA TYR A 1174 -34.70 -13.52 -17.71
C TYR A 1174 -35.41 -14.62 -16.90
N PHE A 1175 -36.59 -14.36 -16.32
CA PHE A 1175 -37.26 -15.29 -15.40
C PHE A 1175 -37.44 -16.71 -16.00
N GLU A 1176 -37.70 -16.82 -17.30
CA GLU A 1176 -37.84 -18.10 -18.01
C GLU A 1176 -36.54 -18.94 -18.07
N TYR A 1177 -35.35 -18.34 -17.96
CA TYR A 1177 -34.07 -19.09 -17.90
C TYR A 1177 -33.91 -19.93 -16.61
N PHE A 1178 -34.67 -19.60 -15.57
CA PHE A 1178 -34.63 -20.31 -14.28
C PHE A 1178 -35.65 -21.45 -14.18
N ALA A 1179 -36.41 -21.69 -15.25
CA ALA A 1179 -37.32 -22.83 -15.41
C ALA A 1179 -36.60 -24.19 -15.32
N PRO A 1180 -37.30 -25.28 -14.92
CA PRO A 1180 -38.69 -25.32 -14.49
C PRO A 1180 -38.90 -24.95 -13.01
N ASP A 1181 -37.81 -24.73 -12.26
CA ASP A 1181 -37.84 -24.76 -10.80
C ASP A 1181 -38.21 -23.41 -10.17
N PHE A 1182 -37.84 -22.30 -10.82
CA PHE A 1182 -38.13 -20.90 -10.41
C PHE A 1182 -37.75 -20.50 -8.97
N THR A 1183 -37.02 -21.35 -8.25
CA THR A 1183 -36.46 -21.08 -6.92
C THR A 1183 -34.99 -20.64 -7.00
N LEU A 1184 -34.52 -19.93 -5.98
CA LEU A 1184 -33.10 -19.62 -5.74
C LEU A 1184 -32.27 -20.87 -5.43
N HIS A 1185 -32.81 -21.81 -4.63
CA HIS A 1185 -32.15 -23.04 -4.20
C HIS A 1185 -32.83 -24.29 -4.79
N PRO A 1186 -32.70 -24.55 -6.11
CA PRO A 1186 -33.15 -25.80 -6.69
C PRO A 1186 -32.36 -26.99 -6.13
N ASP A 1187 -32.94 -28.20 -6.24
CA ASP A 1187 -32.21 -29.43 -5.94
C ASP A 1187 -31.14 -29.68 -7.02
N VAL A 1188 -29.92 -29.22 -6.74
CA VAL A 1188 -28.73 -29.44 -7.56
C VAL A 1188 -28.00 -30.73 -7.17
N SER A 1189 -28.52 -31.54 -6.24
CA SER A 1189 -27.77 -32.71 -5.74
C SER A 1189 -27.67 -33.84 -6.78
N THR A 1190 -26.54 -33.91 -7.46
CA THR A 1190 -26.22 -35.01 -8.37
C THR A 1190 -26.15 -36.33 -7.59
N ARG A 1191 -26.65 -37.42 -8.19
CA ARG A 1191 -26.53 -38.77 -7.60
C ARG A 1191 -25.22 -39.46 -7.97
N ILE A 1192 -24.12 -38.70 -7.95
CA ILE A 1192 -22.76 -39.23 -8.04
C ILE A 1192 -22.41 -39.83 -6.67
N GLU A 1193 -21.83 -41.02 -6.65
CA GLU A 1193 -21.40 -41.66 -5.40
C GLU A 1193 -20.24 -40.88 -4.78
N ASN A 1194 -20.39 -40.42 -3.53
CA ASN A 1194 -19.35 -39.68 -2.82
C ASN A 1194 -18.16 -40.60 -2.50
N GLN A 1195 -17.06 -40.43 -3.23
CA GLN A 1195 -15.84 -41.24 -3.06
C GLN A 1195 -14.97 -40.79 -1.87
N ASN A 1196 -15.35 -39.70 -1.19
CA ASN A 1196 -14.58 -39.08 -0.11
C ASN A 1196 -14.95 -39.70 1.23
N SER A 1197 -14.50 -40.93 1.46
CA SER A 1197 -14.71 -41.60 2.75
C SER A 1197 -14.19 -40.75 3.92
N ARG A 1198 -14.89 -40.79 5.07
CA ARG A 1198 -14.49 -40.00 6.25
C ARG A 1198 -13.05 -40.25 6.68
N GLN A 1199 -12.54 -41.49 6.54
CA GLN A 1199 -11.14 -41.82 6.82
C GLN A 1199 -10.16 -41.07 5.89
N TYR A 1200 -10.50 -40.93 4.61
CA TYR A 1200 -9.68 -40.19 3.64
C TYR A 1200 -9.68 -38.69 3.93
N LEU A 1201 -10.84 -38.11 4.26
CA LEU A 1201 -10.95 -36.69 4.66
C LEU A 1201 -10.24 -36.40 6.00
N ASP A 1202 -10.36 -37.28 6.98
CA ASP A 1202 -9.65 -37.17 8.26
C ASP A 1202 -8.12 -37.35 8.09
N GLN A 1203 -7.67 -38.14 7.10
CA GLN A 1203 -6.25 -38.25 6.71
C GLN A 1203 -5.73 -36.98 6.04
N ILE A 1204 -6.44 -36.42 5.04
CA ILE A 1204 -6.06 -35.15 4.39
C ILE A 1204 -5.93 -34.05 5.44
N ARG A 1205 -6.92 -33.92 6.34
CA ARG A 1205 -6.87 -32.93 7.42
C ARG A 1205 -5.66 -33.14 8.33
N GLN A 1206 -5.30 -34.39 8.65
CA GLN A 1206 -4.10 -34.66 9.47
C GLN A 1206 -2.82 -34.19 8.76
N THR A 1207 -2.63 -34.52 7.48
CA THR A 1207 -1.44 -34.09 6.72
C THR A 1207 -1.36 -32.56 6.63
N ILE A 1208 -2.47 -31.88 6.36
CA ILE A 1208 -2.54 -30.40 6.37
C ILE A 1208 -2.18 -29.85 7.76
N PHE A 1209 -2.68 -30.46 8.83
CA PHE A 1209 -2.36 -30.10 10.20
C PHE A 1209 -0.93 -30.49 10.63
N GLU A 1210 -0.20 -31.24 9.82
CA GLU A 1210 1.23 -31.55 10.01
C GLU A 1210 2.09 -30.56 9.21
N ASN A 1211 1.72 -30.26 7.95
CA ASN A 1211 2.31 -29.16 7.17
C ASN A 1211 2.21 -27.81 7.90
N LEU A 1212 1.04 -27.46 8.46
CA LEU A 1212 0.85 -26.22 9.23
C LEU A 1212 1.75 -26.13 10.48
N LYS A 1213 2.24 -27.24 11.04
CA LYS A 1213 3.18 -27.22 12.18
C LYS A 1213 4.63 -26.97 11.76
N MET A 1214 4.94 -27.09 10.47
CA MET A 1214 6.25 -26.77 9.92
C MET A 1214 6.44 -25.27 9.68
N LEU A 1215 5.33 -24.50 9.71
CA LEU A 1215 5.37 -23.04 9.71
C LEU A 1215 5.90 -22.53 11.06
N ASN A 1216 6.90 -21.64 10.99
CA ASN A 1216 7.27 -20.83 12.14
C ASN A 1216 6.05 -20.00 12.59
N HIS A 1217 5.71 -20.03 13.88
CA HIS A 1217 4.64 -19.17 14.40
C HIS A 1217 4.98 -17.71 14.10
N ALA A 1218 3.99 -16.96 13.59
CA ALA A 1218 4.18 -15.58 13.18
C ALA A 1218 4.81 -14.75 14.32
N PRO A 1219 6.04 -14.22 14.14
CA PRO A 1219 6.63 -13.33 15.14
C PRO A 1219 5.81 -12.04 15.24
N SER A 1220 6.03 -11.27 16.29
CA SER A 1220 5.57 -9.87 16.35
C SER A 1220 6.40 -9.04 15.35
N VAL A 1221 5.99 -9.06 14.08
CA VAL A 1221 6.71 -8.50 12.93
C VAL A 1221 6.95 -7.01 13.12
N GLN A 1222 8.21 -6.59 13.24
CA GLN A 1222 8.63 -5.26 12.81
C GLN A 1222 8.56 -5.21 11.28
N ILE A 1223 8.12 -4.08 10.73
CA ILE A 1223 8.12 -3.86 9.28
C ILE A 1223 9.58 -3.93 8.80
N HIS A 1224 9.84 -4.77 7.80
CA HIS A 1224 11.04 -4.68 6.97
C HIS A 1224 10.67 -4.00 5.66
N ASP A 1225 11.55 -3.14 5.18
CA ASP A 1225 11.31 -2.32 4.00
C ASP A 1225 11.19 -3.16 2.72
N VAL A 1226 10.46 -2.62 1.75
CA VAL A 1226 10.29 -3.24 0.44
C VAL A 1226 11.61 -3.18 -0.33
N PRO A 1227 12.09 -4.28 -0.94
CA PRO A 1227 13.31 -4.25 -1.76
C PRO A 1227 13.21 -3.23 -2.90
N SER A 1228 14.24 -2.39 -3.03
CA SER A 1228 14.22 -1.19 -3.88
C SER A 1228 14.26 -1.47 -5.39
N ASP A 1229 14.62 -2.68 -5.81
CA ASP A 1229 14.87 -3.07 -7.21
C ASP A 1229 13.58 -3.31 -8.02
N LEU A 1230 12.70 -2.31 -8.07
CA LEU A 1230 11.56 -2.26 -9.01
C LEU A 1230 11.08 -0.82 -9.36
N LEU A 1231 11.80 0.23 -8.93
CA LEU A 1231 11.41 1.65 -9.14
C LEU A 1231 12.53 2.48 -9.77
N SER A 1232 13.13 2.04 -10.88
CA SER A 1232 14.07 2.85 -11.67
C SER A 1232 14.13 2.47 -13.15
N TYR A 1233 13.07 2.76 -13.90
CA TYR A 1233 13.12 2.87 -15.37
C TYR A 1233 12.17 3.96 -15.85
N GLU A 1234 12.58 5.22 -15.67
CA GLU A 1234 11.94 6.34 -16.34
C GLU A 1234 12.19 6.27 -17.85
N ARG A 1235 11.20 6.73 -18.62
CA ARG A 1235 11.23 6.74 -20.08
C ARG A 1235 12.06 7.93 -20.56
N THR A 1236 13.31 7.69 -20.93
CA THR A 1236 14.17 8.73 -21.53
C THR A 1236 13.71 9.04 -22.96
N ASP A 1237 13.32 10.29 -23.21
CA ASP A 1237 13.05 10.81 -24.56
C ASP A 1237 14.33 10.94 -25.41
N GLU A 1238 14.20 10.89 -26.74
CA GLU A 1238 15.31 11.10 -27.68
C GLU A 1238 15.69 12.60 -27.79
N PRO A 1239 16.99 12.97 -27.70
CA PRO A 1239 17.46 14.31 -28.06
C PRO A 1239 17.91 14.40 -29.53
N ASP A 1240 17.50 15.47 -30.22
CA ASP A 1240 17.86 15.81 -31.59
C ASP A 1240 19.37 16.17 -31.71
N PRO A 1241 20.11 15.80 -32.80
CA PRO A 1241 21.56 15.66 -32.71
C PRO A 1241 22.38 16.82 -33.31
N GLU A 1242 22.70 17.86 -32.52
CA GLU A 1242 23.71 18.86 -32.94
C GLU A 1242 24.49 19.51 -31.78
N GLU A 1243 25.71 19.00 -31.48
CA GLU A 1243 26.99 19.74 -31.35
C GLU A 1243 28.15 18.82 -30.88
N ARG A 1244 29.42 19.30 -30.89
CA ARG A 1244 30.64 18.52 -30.58
C ARG A 1244 31.54 19.26 -29.57
N GLY A 1245 32.12 18.57 -28.58
CA GLY A 1245 32.89 19.25 -27.52
C GLY A 1245 33.92 18.48 -26.66
N SER A 1246 34.70 17.54 -27.23
CA SER A 1246 36.12 17.20 -26.88
C SER A 1246 36.64 16.96 -25.43
N GLU A 1247 37.60 16.02 -25.33
CA GLU A 1247 38.66 15.84 -24.28
C GLU A 1247 38.41 14.91 -23.05
N ASP A 1248 38.43 13.61 -23.33
CA ASP A 1248 39.26 12.55 -22.71
C ASP A 1248 39.79 12.66 -21.26
N ASN A 1249 39.63 11.57 -20.48
CA ASN A 1249 40.75 10.72 -20.03
C ASN A 1249 40.32 9.34 -19.49
N TYR A 1250 41.17 8.33 -19.75
CA TYR A 1250 41.23 6.90 -19.35
C TYR A 1250 40.39 6.38 -18.14
N THR A 1251 39.96 5.10 -18.07
CA THR A 1251 40.58 3.86 -18.59
C THR A 1251 39.56 2.70 -18.77
N ARG A 1252 39.86 1.70 -19.62
CA ARG A 1252 39.16 0.39 -19.75
C ARG A 1252 40.21 -0.75 -19.88
N PRO A 1253 39.90 -2.03 -19.55
CA PRO A 1253 39.40 -2.93 -20.61
C PRO A 1253 38.38 -4.03 -20.19
N GLU A 1254 37.73 -4.58 -21.24
CA GLU A 1254 37.08 -5.89 -21.44
C GLU A 1254 37.30 -7.04 -20.40
N ALA A 1255 36.31 -7.89 -20.04
CA ALA A 1255 35.46 -8.85 -20.82
C ALA A 1255 36.22 -10.15 -21.23
N ALA A 1256 35.65 -11.37 -21.32
CA ALA A 1256 34.35 -11.98 -20.93
C ALA A 1256 34.48 -13.55 -21.02
N ASN A 1257 33.37 -14.30 -20.80
CA ASN A 1257 33.20 -15.76 -21.08
C ASN A 1257 34.02 -16.73 -20.19
N GLU A 1258 33.71 -18.03 -20.00
CA GLU A 1258 32.50 -18.88 -20.18
C GLU A 1258 32.61 -20.17 -19.32
N PHE A 1259 31.61 -21.07 -19.41
CA PHE A 1259 31.60 -22.46 -18.89
C PHE A 1259 32.92 -23.25 -19.06
N TYR A 1260 33.22 -24.18 -18.13
CA TYR A 1260 33.08 -25.64 -18.35
C TYR A 1260 33.40 -26.50 -17.11
N ASP A 1261 32.78 -27.68 -17.02
CA ASP A 1261 33.22 -28.78 -16.13
C ASP A 1261 34.47 -29.50 -16.69
N GLY A 1262 35.33 -30.04 -15.82
CA GLY A 1262 36.41 -30.94 -16.24
C GLY A 1262 37.36 -31.37 -15.11
N ASP A 1263 37.30 -32.64 -14.70
CA ASP A 1263 38.27 -33.24 -13.76
C ASP A 1263 39.70 -33.29 -14.33
N HIS A 1264 40.71 -32.97 -13.50
CA HIS A 1264 41.68 -33.98 -13.03
C HIS A 1264 42.76 -33.41 -12.05
N ASP A 1265 43.03 -34.19 -11.01
CA ASP A 1265 44.30 -34.40 -10.27
C ASP A 1265 45.35 -33.29 -10.08
N ASN A 1266 45.74 -33.11 -8.80
CA ASN A 1266 47.11 -32.95 -8.25
C ASN A 1266 48.12 -32.04 -9.00
N ASP A 1267 48.85 -31.14 -8.34
CA ASP A 1267 49.67 -31.47 -7.16
C ASP A 1267 50.27 -30.18 -6.52
N LYS A 1268 50.54 -30.24 -5.20
CA LYS A 1268 51.57 -29.47 -4.44
C LYS A 1268 51.49 -27.94 -4.18
N GLU A 1269 51.80 -27.62 -2.90
CA GLU A 1269 52.90 -26.79 -2.38
C GLU A 1269 53.34 -25.52 -3.15
N SER A 1270 53.60 -24.36 -2.52
CA SER A 1270 53.50 -23.94 -1.11
C SER A 1270 53.66 -22.40 -1.00
N ASP A 1271 53.52 -21.84 0.22
CA ASP A 1271 54.08 -20.60 0.82
C ASP A 1271 54.37 -19.35 -0.08
N VAL A 1272 54.13 -18.10 0.33
CA VAL A 1272 54.52 -17.43 1.59
C VAL A 1272 53.59 -16.24 1.89
N GLU A 1273 53.54 -15.88 3.19
CA GLU A 1273 53.04 -14.65 3.83
C GLU A 1273 53.19 -13.34 3.01
N ILE A 1274 52.16 -12.47 3.09
CA ILE A 1274 52.12 -11.26 3.94
C ILE A 1274 50.66 -10.94 4.29
#